data_AF-A0A8H7MF70-F1
#
_entry.id   AF-A0A8H7MF70-F1
#
_cell.length_a   1.000
_cell.length_b   1.000
_cell.length_c   1.000
_cell.angle_alpha   90.00
_cell.angle_beta   90.00
_cell.angle_gamma   90.00
#
_symmetry.space_group_name_H-M   'P 1'
#
loop_
_entity.id
_entity.type
_entity.pdbx_description
1 polymer ?
#
loop_
_entity_poly.entity_id
_entity_poly.type
_entity_poly.pdbx_seq_one_letter_code
_entity_poly.pdbx_strand_id
1 'polypeptide(L)'
;MRLTNFALLAPLVAGSAFETRHTPVPRNTEVSYDGYHIYHITPSSVNEARDLANRFSRYHTHPIRDILSVAIPPDEISTFESLGLNTRLVNSDLGAHIRSIDSKPATYNHALHKRGELPDLAWFDSYHPYAEHLDFWHDLTHAFPKNSKKFSIGKSYENRTINAYHLFGDKKKGGYGPKTKDKREKPVILWHATVHAREWISTMVIEYLAYQLIDGYKSGNPNVTAFLDHYDFYLVPFHNPDGFVYTQTNDRLWRKNRQPRPSINTTCLGTDGNRNWKFEWDAQPPEGGSTPDPCGQTYRGLAPGDTPENAALDALSAKLSKQGEGIRSFIDFHSYSQLVLTPWGFSCDPLPATIDRMLEVANGTARAIEAASERNSTYQAGPGCQILYFSTGNSRDHHHAVHGANHSWTLELSPADEAGGGFVLDPKEIWPVVKEQWAGQLWTLGEVWDELLEAMRAFSIIAAALLASVTEASSLKPPILPLIVRNPYLSTWLQNAREEPWSKWPMFWTGDEIGFGVLASVPDTNNVYPLLGRPHDSLEQSSEHYTVAFPKYQGAKYDASTTNLTYTIPAPPKLASAGDLEITLSFLSPITPTSTLRQSIPAAYLSVHVHGGFDVNIYVDVNGQWVSGKRDSLVEWGLTEQEAAGSTKGLKTWRVKRQVEQIFTEEHDQAEWGQLHFTGPSDVRHESGTSALLRQRFARTGTLQDQVDHKFRSIMDEEPVFAFSKSFKLKNASSKSSKSTGQSVLFTLTHIQDAVTQYASARGLTFMKPLWSSWFPEDNKLIQFHYGDFANANSLASNYSEQLRIDAYQSGSTNYVDIVALSARQAMGATSFSGTPENPLLFLKEISSNGNSQTVDVIFPAFPFFLYTNPRWLAYLLEPLLEHQLSGQYPNKYSMHDLGSHFPNLTGHADGRDEYMPVEECGDMLIMGLALVNSMSYSSGDDAQSIWSTVGDDTDAVESNETPFALTSVGEHGGISYIDDTWGGSTKGIKQAKKWLEGSYELWKQWTGYLVEDALEPHNQLCTDDFAGWLPLQTNLALKGIVGIKAFSEIADLMDRSGDAKYYRNISETYIEKWQEYGISRDGGHAKLAYDWYGSWTTLYSLYADAVLCFHPSITNSSSLEPDAEIVDGFSAGAEPAQKPLNPSKSHHGRTPITQNFIPSSIYKNQSNWYAEVMQKYGLPLDSRHLYTKSDWEFEAAAVASKSVRSEILDRVALWLNETVTDRPFTDLYNTEGDGGFPGPWFFARPVVGGHFAFLTLERACGGTAARAFE
;
A
#
# COMPACT_ATOMS: atom_id res chain seq x y z
N MET A 1 -35.87 52.93 23.75
CA MET A 1 -37.01 53.26 24.64
C MET A 1 -37.36 51.98 25.41
N ARG A 2 -37.32 52.04 26.75
CA ARG A 2 -37.61 50.98 27.77
C ARG A 2 -36.55 49.87 27.91
N LEU A 3 -35.68 49.82 28.94
CA LEU A 3 -35.82 49.68 30.42
C LEU A 3 -36.09 48.24 30.91
N THR A 4 -35.31 47.88 31.96
CA THR A 4 -35.43 46.76 32.94
C THR A 4 -34.88 45.39 32.50
N ASN A 5 -34.03 44.64 33.23
CA ASN A 5 -33.58 44.70 34.63
C ASN A 5 -32.21 44.03 34.84
N PHE A 6 -31.41 44.61 35.74
CA PHE A 6 -30.36 43.96 36.53
C PHE A 6 -30.98 42.97 37.54
N ALA A 7 -30.43 41.76 37.66
CA ALA A 7 -30.50 40.89 38.84
C ALA A 7 -29.33 39.89 38.78
N LEU A 8 -28.26 40.13 39.55
CA LEU A 8 -27.92 39.44 40.80
C LEU A 8 -27.11 38.15 40.60
N LEU A 9 -25.80 38.30 40.77
CA LEU A 9 -24.90 37.28 41.29
C LEU A 9 -25.45 36.76 42.63
N ALA A 10 -25.82 35.49 42.67
CA ALA A 10 -25.86 34.67 43.88
C ALA A 10 -25.57 33.20 43.50
N PRO A 11 -24.78 32.47 44.31
CA PRO A 11 -24.24 31.17 43.97
C PRO A 11 -25.25 30.04 44.22
N LEU A 12 -25.44 29.15 43.25
CA LEU A 12 -25.93 27.79 43.47
C LEU A 12 -24.66 26.92 43.43
N VAL A 13 -23.98 26.53 44.51
CA VAL A 13 -24.44 25.79 45.70
C VAL A 13 -25.78 25.07 45.49
N ALA A 14 -25.78 24.12 44.57
CA ALA A 14 -26.28 22.78 44.90
C ALA A 14 -25.01 21.90 44.96
N GLY A 15 -24.36 21.70 46.10
CA GLY A 15 -24.99 21.24 47.34
C GLY A 15 -25.44 19.80 47.20
N SER A 16 -24.49 18.87 47.04
CA SER A 16 -24.53 17.53 47.65
C SER A 16 -25.73 16.61 47.39
N ALA A 17 -26.19 16.41 46.15
CA ALA A 17 -27.13 15.32 45.89
C ALA A 17 -26.42 13.94 45.82
N PHE A 18 -25.15 13.92 45.37
CA PHE A 18 -24.37 12.68 45.20
C PHE A 18 -23.22 12.49 46.22
N GLU A 19 -22.96 13.46 47.09
CA GLU A 19 -21.85 13.36 48.07
C GLU A 19 -22.21 12.66 49.40
N THR A 20 -23.47 12.29 49.64
CA THR A 20 -23.86 11.75 50.96
C THR A 20 -24.96 10.69 50.89
N ARG A 21 -24.76 9.57 50.18
CA ARG A 21 -25.56 8.36 50.48
C ARG A 21 -25.09 6.99 49.98
N HIS A 22 -23.84 6.80 49.56
CA HIS A 22 -23.32 5.43 49.53
C HIS A 22 -22.83 5.03 50.93
N THR A 23 -23.75 4.55 51.77
CA THR A 23 -23.38 3.76 52.95
C THR A 23 -22.47 2.63 52.48
N PRO A 24 -21.26 2.45 53.05
CA PRO A 24 -20.39 1.35 52.68
C PRO A 24 -21.17 0.04 52.80
N VAL A 25 -21.43 -0.62 51.68
CA VAL A 25 -21.99 -1.97 51.68
C VAL A 25 -21.02 -2.82 52.51
N PRO A 26 -21.49 -3.56 53.53
CA PRO A 26 -20.62 -4.36 54.39
C PRO A 26 -19.70 -5.27 53.56
N ARG A 27 -18.47 -5.48 54.05
CA ARG A 27 -17.31 -6.08 53.34
C ARG A 27 -17.55 -7.40 52.59
N ASN A 28 -18.67 -8.09 52.86
CA ASN A 28 -19.03 -9.41 52.34
C ASN A 28 -20.46 -9.51 51.77
N THR A 29 -21.15 -8.38 51.54
CA THR A 29 -22.52 -8.43 50.97
C THR A 29 -22.43 -8.54 49.45
N GLU A 30 -23.16 -9.48 48.88
CA GLU A 30 -23.32 -9.62 47.43
C GLU A 30 -24.00 -8.37 46.85
N VAL A 31 -23.44 -7.79 45.79
CA VAL A 31 -23.96 -6.62 45.11
C VAL A 31 -24.93 -7.08 44.02
N SER A 32 -26.21 -6.71 44.16
CA SER A 32 -27.18 -6.86 43.07
C SER A 32 -27.18 -5.63 42.19
N TYR A 33 -27.12 -5.85 40.87
CA TYR A 33 -27.27 -4.83 39.84
C TYR A 33 -28.71 -4.70 39.31
N ASP A 34 -29.69 -5.27 40.01
CA ASP A 34 -31.10 -5.21 39.60
C ASP A 34 -31.60 -3.78 39.49
N GLY A 35 -32.11 -3.45 38.29
CA GLY A 35 -32.60 -2.12 37.98
C GLY A 35 -31.52 -1.04 37.88
N TYR A 36 -30.23 -1.40 37.86
CA TYR A 36 -29.18 -0.43 37.57
C TYR A 36 -29.27 -0.02 36.10
N HIS A 37 -29.19 1.29 35.87
CA HIS A 37 -29.13 1.88 34.54
C HIS A 37 -27.67 2.17 34.15
N ILE A 38 -27.28 1.82 32.93
CA ILE A 38 -26.01 2.29 32.36
C ILE A 38 -26.29 3.46 31.43
N TYR A 39 -25.67 4.61 31.72
CA TYR A 39 -25.73 5.80 30.88
C TYR A 39 -24.38 6.07 30.23
N HIS A 40 -24.40 6.48 28.97
CA HIS A 40 -23.29 7.17 28.31
C HIS A 40 -23.48 8.67 28.50
N ILE A 41 -22.48 9.35 29.07
CA ILE A 41 -22.45 10.80 29.22
C ILE A 41 -21.49 11.37 28.18
N THR A 42 -21.97 12.30 27.35
CA THR A 42 -21.12 13.05 26.41
C THR A 42 -20.79 14.42 27.01
N PRO A 43 -19.55 14.65 27.50
CA PRO A 43 -19.11 15.95 27.97
C PRO A 43 -19.03 16.95 26.81
N SER A 44 -19.33 18.21 27.10
CA SER A 44 -19.21 19.34 26.16
C SER A 44 -17.80 19.92 26.10
N SER A 45 -16.92 19.56 27.03
CA SER A 45 -15.52 19.98 27.05
C SER A 45 -14.64 19.03 27.87
N VAL A 46 -13.32 19.11 27.65
CA VAL A 46 -12.31 18.38 28.44
C VAL A 46 -12.41 18.68 29.95
N ASN A 47 -12.71 19.94 30.31
CA ASN A 47 -12.91 20.31 31.72
C ASN A 47 -14.14 19.62 32.31
N GLU A 48 -15.24 19.55 31.55
CA GLU A 48 -16.43 18.82 31.98
C GLU A 48 -16.15 17.31 32.08
N ALA A 49 -15.40 16.72 31.14
CA ALA A 49 -15.01 15.31 31.19
C ALA A 49 -14.25 15.00 32.49
N ARG A 50 -13.28 15.85 32.86
CA ARG A 50 -12.53 15.73 34.14
C ARG A 50 -13.44 15.89 35.35
N ASP A 51 -14.34 16.86 35.33
CA ASP A 51 -15.28 17.10 36.43
C ASP A 51 -16.25 15.94 36.61
N LEU A 52 -16.75 15.36 35.50
CA LEU A 52 -17.58 14.16 35.50
C LEU A 52 -16.83 12.93 36.01
N ALA A 53 -15.59 12.71 35.55
CA ALA A 53 -14.75 11.61 36.01
C ALA A 53 -14.48 11.69 37.53
N ASN A 54 -14.24 12.90 38.05
CA ASN A 54 -14.10 13.13 39.49
C ASN A 54 -15.42 12.91 40.23
N ARG A 55 -16.51 13.49 39.71
CA ARG A 55 -17.86 13.43 40.30
C ARG A 55 -18.39 12.00 40.41
N PHE A 56 -18.18 11.18 39.39
CA PHE A 56 -18.64 9.81 39.32
C PHE A 56 -17.55 8.78 39.68
N SER A 57 -16.42 9.21 40.22
CA SER A 57 -15.26 8.36 40.55
C SER A 57 -15.56 7.18 41.47
N ARG A 58 -16.68 7.22 42.23
CA ARG A 58 -17.15 6.15 43.12
C ARG A 58 -18.09 5.15 42.45
N TYR A 59 -18.63 5.47 41.28
CA TYR A 59 -19.48 4.57 40.48
C TYR A 59 -18.62 3.68 39.58
N HIS A 60 -19.18 2.59 39.08
CA HIS A 60 -18.53 1.85 37.99
C HIS A 60 -18.56 2.72 36.74
N THR A 61 -17.36 3.12 36.34
CA THR A 61 -17.15 4.00 35.18
C THR A 61 -16.20 3.34 34.19
N HIS A 62 -16.38 3.72 32.92
CA HIS A 62 -15.44 3.43 31.84
C HIS A 62 -15.40 4.61 30.88
N PRO A 63 -14.30 5.37 30.83
CA PRO A 63 -14.10 6.40 29.82
C PRO A 63 -13.72 5.76 28.46
N ILE A 64 -14.41 6.17 27.40
CA ILE A 64 -14.16 5.76 26.02
C ILE A 64 -14.17 7.04 25.19
N ARG A 65 -13.00 7.49 24.74
CA ARG A 65 -12.86 8.73 23.95
C ARG A 65 -13.56 9.92 24.63
N ASP A 66 -14.58 10.48 23.99
CA ASP A 66 -15.42 11.59 24.41
C ASP A 66 -16.68 11.15 25.18
N ILE A 67 -16.73 9.92 25.69
CA ILE A 67 -17.88 9.40 26.43
C ILE A 67 -17.42 8.84 27.78
N LEU A 68 -18.20 9.13 28.82
CA LEU A 68 -18.10 8.46 30.12
C LEU A 68 -19.29 7.53 30.32
N SER A 69 -19.05 6.21 30.30
CA SER A 69 -20.05 5.23 30.70
C SER A 69 -20.11 5.16 32.22
N VAL A 70 -21.32 5.19 32.79
CA VAL A 70 -21.54 5.10 34.25
C VAL A 70 -22.74 4.23 34.57
N ALA A 71 -22.59 3.31 35.53
CA ALA A 71 -23.68 2.50 36.07
C ALA A 71 -24.31 3.19 37.31
N ILE A 72 -25.60 3.52 37.22
CA ILE A 72 -26.35 4.27 38.23
C ILE A 72 -27.37 3.34 38.91
N PRO A 73 -27.43 3.31 40.26
CA PRO A 73 -28.35 2.46 40.99
C PRO A 73 -29.80 2.96 40.91
N PRO A 74 -30.79 2.06 41.02
CA PRO A 74 -32.21 2.38 40.79
C PRO A 74 -32.77 3.50 41.68
N ASP A 75 -32.29 3.61 42.91
CA ASP A 75 -32.73 4.64 43.86
C ASP A 75 -32.12 6.04 43.59
N GLU A 76 -31.11 6.13 42.71
CA GLU A 76 -30.44 7.38 42.36
C GLU A 76 -30.75 7.84 40.92
N ILE A 77 -31.47 7.06 40.11
CA ILE A 77 -31.81 7.39 38.70
C ILE A 77 -32.49 8.75 38.59
N SER A 78 -33.56 9.01 39.36
CA SER A 78 -34.28 10.29 39.28
C SER A 78 -33.38 11.48 39.65
N THR A 79 -32.46 11.26 40.58
CA THR A 79 -31.49 12.29 41.01
C THR A 79 -30.45 12.50 39.91
N PHE A 80 -29.96 11.43 39.27
CA PHE A 80 -29.05 11.49 38.14
C PHE A 80 -29.67 12.23 36.94
N GLU A 81 -30.89 11.89 36.55
CA GLU A 81 -31.61 12.52 35.44
C GLU A 81 -31.89 14.01 35.70
N SER A 82 -32.11 14.40 36.97
CA SER A 82 -32.28 15.81 37.35
C SER A 82 -31.04 16.68 37.16
N LEU A 83 -29.86 16.07 36.93
CA LEU A 83 -28.62 16.80 36.67
C LEU A 83 -28.60 17.48 35.30
N GLY A 84 -29.49 17.08 34.37
CA GLY A 84 -29.57 17.69 33.04
C GLY A 84 -28.33 17.47 32.17
N LEU A 85 -27.55 16.41 32.45
CA LEU A 85 -26.38 16.03 31.65
C LEU A 85 -26.81 15.50 30.27
N ASN A 86 -25.97 15.69 29.25
CA ASN A 86 -26.19 15.08 27.94
C ASN A 86 -25.94 13.58 28.01
N THR A 87 -27.00 12.78 28.11
CA THR A 87 -26.91 11.34 28.39
C THR A 87 -27.73 10.49 27.44
N ARG A 88 -27.25 9.28 27.18
CA ARG A 88 -27.96 8.20 26.49
C ARG A 88 -28.04 6.98 27.41
N LEU A 89 -29.26 6.50 27.68
CA LEU A 89 -29.46 5.23 28.37
C LEU A 89 -29.09 4.07 27.44
N VAL A 90 -28.18 3.21 27.88
CA VAL A 90 -27.67 2.06 27.12
C VAL A 90 -28.26 0.74 27.62
N ASN A 91 -28.39 0.59 28.93
CA ASN A 91 -29.01 -0.57 29.56
C ASN A 91 -29.90 -0.11 30.72
N SER A 92 -31.15 -0.55 30.77
CA SER A 92 -32.12 -0.19 31.81
C SER A 92 -32.20 -1.20 32.96
N ASP A 93 -31.52 -2.34 32.87
CA ASP A 93 -31.43 -3.34 33.95
C ASP A 93 -30.19 -4.23 33.76
N LEU A 94 -29.05 -3.73 34.27
CA LEU A 94 -27.79 -4.47 34.22
C LEU A 94 -27.88 -5.83 34.94
N GLY A 95 -28.65 -5.92 36.04
CA GLY A 95 -28.84 -7.17 36.79
C GLY A 95 -29.57 -8.24 35.97
N ALA A 96 -30.58 -7.85 35.20
CA ALA A 96 -31.22 -8.75 34.25
C ALA A 96 -30.26 -9.22 33.15
N HIS A 97 -29.40 -8.33 32.63
CA HIS A 97 -28.39 -8.69 31.63
C HIS A 97 -27.38 -9.69 32.20
N ILE A 98 -26.79 -9.43 33.37
CA ILE A 98 -25.85 -10.35 34.05
C ILE A 98 -26.47 -11.74 34.23
N ARG A 99 -27.69 -11.83 34.78
CA ARG A 99 -28.36 -13.14 34.94
C ARG A 99 -28.63 -13.87 33.63
N SER A 100 -28.91 -13.13 32.55
CA SER A 100 -29.15 -13.74 31.24
C SER A 100 -27.90 -14.45 30.73
N ILE A 101 -26.75 -13.84 30.95
CA ILE A 101 -25.42 -14.35 30.59
C ILE A 101 -25.00 -15.50 31.53
N ASP A 102 -25.24 -15.38 32.83
CA ASP A 102 -24.84 -16.37 33.84
C ASP A 102 -25.77 -17.62 33.89
N SER A 103 -26.81 -17.69 33.06
CA SER A 103 -27.86 -18.71 33.13
C SER A 103 -27.45 -20.14 32.70
N LYS A 104 -26.22 -20.35 32.21
CA LYS A 104 -25.71 -21.65 31.75
C LYS A 104 -24.22 -21.87 32.08
N PRO A 105 -23.85 -22.15 33.33
CA PRO A 105 -22.46 -22.46 33.66
C PRO A 105 -22.02 -23.77 33.01
N ALA A 106 -21.00 -23.72 32.14
CA ALA A 106 -20.27 -24.91 31.72
C ALA A 106 -19.42 -25.42 32.89
N THR A 107 -19.29 -26.74 33.05
CA THR A 107 -18.49 -27.35 34.12
C THR A 107 -17.27 -28.03 33.49
N TYR A 108 -16.08 -27.54 33.81
CA TYR A 108 -14.85 -28.17 33.36
C TYR A 108 -14.48 -29.36 34.26
N ASN A 109 -14.44 -30.56 33.70
CA ASN A 109 -14.12 -31.77 34.46
C ASN A 109 -12.68 -32.21 34.25
N HIS A 110 -11.77 -31.65 35.06
CA HIS A 110 -10.35 -32.00 35.10
C HIS A 110 -10.09 -33.52 35.20
N ALA A 111 -10.94 -34.28 35.90
CA ALA A 111 -10.76 -35.72 36.07
C ALA A 111 -10.92 -36.53 34.77
N LEU A 112 -11.54 -35.94 33.73
CA LEU A 112 -11.67 -36.56 32.40
C LEU A 112 -10.47 -36.24 31.49
N HIS A 113 -9.63 -35.28 31.86
CA HIS A 113 -8.46 -34.92 31.06
C HIS A 113 -7.35 -35.98 31.17
N LYS A 114 -6.78 -36.37 30.02
CA LYS A 114 -5.70 -37.34 29.96
C LYS A 114 -4.36 -36.65 29.89
N ARG A 115 -3.40 -37.11 30.70
CA ARG A 115 -2.03 -36.58 30.71
C ARG A 115 -1.40 -36.65 29.31
N GLY A 116 -0.93 -35.50 28.81
CA GLY A 116 -0.26 -35.39 27.52
C GLY A 116 -1.19 -35.03 26.36
N GLU A 117 -2.51 -35.01 26.58
CA GLU A 117 -3.50 -34.44 25.66
C GLU A 117 -3.69 -32.95 25.99
N LEU A 118 -4.24 -32.19 25.04
CA LEU A 118 -4.66 -30.80 25.28
C LEU A 118 -6.05 -30.80 25.91
N PRO A 119 -6.41 -29.77 26.71
CA PRO A 119 -7.79 -29.57 27.16
C PRO A 119 -8.79 -29.52 26.00
N ASP A 120 -10.05 -29.86 26.26
CA ASP A 120 -11.11 -29.77 25.25
C ASP A 120 -11.36 -28.31 24.85
N LEU A 121 -11.57 -28.07 23.56
CA LEU A 121 -11.87 -26.75 23.02
C LEU A 121 -13.21 -26.21 23.52
N ALA A 122 -14.13 -27.06 24.01
CA ALA A 122 -15.36 -26.65 24.67
C ALA A 122 -15.14 -25.74 25.89
N TRP A 123 -13.90 -25.65 26.41
CA TRP A 123 -13.49 -24.60 27.37
C TRP A 123 -13.82 -23.18 26.89
N PHE A 124 -13.73 -22.91 25.59
CA PHE A 124 -13.99 -21.57 25.04
C PHE A 124 -15.48 -21.31 24.75
N ASP A 125 -16.38 -22.22 25.14
CA ASP A 125 -17.83 -22.04 24.98
C ASP A 125 -18.46 -21.17 26.11
N SER A 126 -17.74 -20.94 27.21
CA SER A 126 -18.25 -20.23 28.38
C SER A 126 -17.14 -19.57 29.22
N TYR A 127 -17.52 -18.68 30.14
CA TYR A 127 -16.65 -18.27 31.25
C TYR A 127 -16.67 -19.29 32.39
N HIS A 128 -15.59 -19.33 33.18
CA HIS A 128 -15.36 -20.36 34.19
C HIS A 128 -14.99 -19.81 35.58
N PRO A 129 -15.30 -20.56 36.66
CA PRO A 129 -14.81 -20.26 37.99
C PRO A 129 -13.28 -20.27 38.07
N TYR A 130 -12.70 -19.41 38.91
CA TYR A 130 -11.23 -19.30 39.08
C TYR A 130 -10.53 -20.64 39.36
N ALA A 131 -11.16 -21.53 40.13
CA ALA A 131 -10.60 -22.85 40.39
C ALA A 131 -10.45 -23.70 39.11
N GLU A 132 -11.44 -23.63 38.21
CA GLU A 132 -11.40 -24.35 36.94
C GLU A 132 -10.33 -23.78 35.99
N HIS A 133 -10.12 -22.46 35.99
CA HIS A 133 -9.00 -21.87 35.25
C HIS A 133 -7.64 -22.41 35.71
N LEU A 134 -7.46 -22.59 37.03
CA LEU A 134 -6.22 -23.18 37.56
C LEU A 134 -6.03 -24.63 37.13
N ASP A 135 -7.13 -25.39 37.02
CA ASP A 135 -7.14 -26.76 36.50
C ASP A 135 -6.87 -26.78 34.99
N PHE A 136 -7.46 -25.88 34.20
CA PHE A 136 -7.20 -25.73 32.77
C PHE A 136 -5.72 -25.43 32.49
N TRP A 137 -5.12 -24.46 33.20
CA TRP A 137 -3.68 -24.17 33.08
C TRP A 137 -2.79 -25.33 33.53
N HIS A 138 -3.24 -26.09 34.54
CA HIS A 138 -2.56 -27.31 34.94
C HIS A 138 -2.56 -28.31 33.78
N ASP A 139 -3.71 -28.58 33.18
CA ASP A 139 -3.85 -29.51 32.07
C ASP A 139 -3.08 -29.06 30.82
N LEU A 140 -3.17 -27.78 30.50
CA LEU A 140 -2.48 -27.17 29.36
C LEU A 140 -0.95 -27.33 29.47
N THR A 141 -0.37 -27.08 30.65
CA THR A 141 1.08 -27.32 30.85
C THR A 141 1.45 -28.81 30.89
N HIS A 142 0.57 -29.68 31.38
CA HIS A 142 0.77 -31.12 31.35
C HIS A 142 0.66 -31.72 29.94
N ALA A 143 0.01 -31.02 29.01
CA ALA A 143 0.04 -31.30 27.58
C ALA A 143 1.42 -31.04 26.97
N PHE A 144 2.25 -30.19 27.60
CA PHE A 144 3.54 -29.72 27.10
C PHE A 144 4.70 -29.84 28.12
N PRO A 145 4.91 -31.01 28.75
CA PRO A 145 5.68 -31.12 30.00
C PRO A 145 7.20 -30.94 29.84
N LYS A 146 7.72 -31.03 28.61
CA LYS A 146 9.16 -30.85 28.31
C LYS A 146 9.52 -29.40 27.95
N ASN A 147 8.51 -28.62 27.61
CA ASN A 147 8.61 -27.32 26.93
C ASN A 147 7.77 -26.24 27.61
N SER A 148 7.26 -26.53 28.82
CA SER A 148 6.56 -25.57 29.68
C SER A 148 7.06 -25.67 31.12
N LYS A 149 6.93 -24.57 31.87
CA LYS A 149 7.18 -24.51 33.32
C LYS A 149 6.19 -23.56 34.00
N LYS A 150 5.55 -24.04 35.07
CA LYS A 150 4.78 -23.22 36.02
C LYS A 150 5.64 -22.83 37.21
N PHE A 151 5.62 -21.56 37.61
CA PHE A 151 6.28 -21.10 38.84
C PHE A 151 5.56 -19.91 39.46
N SER A 152 5.72 -19.75 40.78
CA SER A 152 5.17 -18.62 41.52
C SER A 152 6.05 -17.38 41.32
N ILE A 153 5.43 -16.23 41.02
CA ILE A 153 6.11 -14.92 40.97
C ILE A 153 5.85 -14.07 42.22
N GLY A 154 4.83 -14.44 42.99
CA GLY A 154 4.50 -13.76 44.24
C GLY A 154 3.17 -14.25 44.81
N LYS A 155 2.70 -13.53 45.82
CA LYS A 155 1.40 -13.72 46.43
C LYS A 155 0.58 -12.44 46.26
N SER A 156 -0.71 -12.58 45.97
CA SER A 156 -1.66 -11.48 46.08
C SER A 156 -1.87 -11.08 47.54
N TYR A 157 -2.60 -10.00 47.78
CA TYR A 157 -2.91 -9.54 49.13
C TYR A 157 -3.60 -10.63 50.00
N GLU A 158 -4.59 -11.33 49.46
CA GLU A 158 -5.32 -12.42 50.15
C GLU A 158 -4.58 -13.77 50.05
N ASN A 159 -3.27 -13.74 49.78
CA ASN A 159 -2.35 -14.88 49.82
C ASN A 159 -2.59 -15.96 48.73
N ARG A 160 -3.25 -15.60 47.62
CA ARG A 160 -3.32 -16.46 46.43
C ARG A 160 -2.00 -16.42 45.69
N THR A 161 -1.58 -17.55 45.13
CA THR A 161 -0.35 -17.63 44.34
C THR A 161 -0.55 -16.98 42.98
N ILE A 162 0.28 -16.00 42.64
CA ILE A 162 0.36 -15.45 41.28
C ILE A 162 1.35 -16.33 40.51
N ASN A 163 0.83 -17.05 39.50
CA ASN A 163 1.61 -18.00 38.71
C ASN A 163 2.01 -17.38 37.37
N ALA A 164 3.27 -17.61 36.98
CA ALA A 164 3.75 -17.40 35.63
C ALA A 164 3.99 -18.75 34.94
N TYR A 165 3.75 -18.76 33.63
CA TYR A 165 3.89 -19.91 32.76
C TYR A 165 4.94 -19.59 31.69
N HIS A 166 6.04 -20.33 31.70
CA HIS A 166 7.12 -20.20 30.71
C HIS A 166 6.97 -21.28 29.65
N LEU A 167 6.70 -20.91 28.40
CA LEU A 167 6.63 -21.80 27.23
C LEU A 167 7.85 -21.58 26.34
N PHE A 168 8.49 -22.65 25.89
CA PHE A 168 9.73 -22.59 25.10
C PHE A 168 9.91 -23.81 24.19
N GLY A 169 10.46 -23.61 22.99
CA GLY A 169 10.82 -24.65 22.03
C GLY A 169 12.19 -25.29 22.29
N ASP A 170 12.88 -25.74 21.25
CA ASP A 170 14.20 -26.36 21.35
C ASP A 170 15.25 -25.37 21.88
N LYS A 171 15.80 -25.66 23.06
CA LYS A 171 16.85 -24.88 23.73
C LYS A 171 18.17 -24.84 22.96
N LYS A 172 18.38 -25.72 21.97
CA LYS A 172 19.60 -25.77 21.15
C LYS A 172 19.49 -24.94 19.86
N LYS A 173 18.28 -24.48 19.49
CA LYS A 173 18.01 -23.75 18.25
C LYS A 173 17.78 -22.25 18.44
N GLY A 174 17.78 -21.76 19.68
CA GLY A 174 17.67 -20.34 19.99
C GLY A 174 18.88 -19.54 19.47
N GLY A 175 18.71 -18.92 18.30
CA GLY A 175 19.48 -17.75 17.86
C GLY A 175 20.53 -17.99 16.78
N TYR A 176 20.28 -17.43 15.61
CA TYR A 176 21.22 -17.25 14.50
C TYR A 176 22.36 -16.31 14.92
N GLY A 177 23.58 -16.84 15.04
CA GLY A 177 24.81 -16.06 15.08
C GLY A 177 26.03 -16.91 15.41
N PRO A 178 27.24 -16.33 15.40
CA PRO A 178 28.47 -17.11 15.36
C PRO A 178 28.58 -18.02 16.57
N LYS A 179 28.96 -19.28 16.35
CA LYS A 179 29.22 -20.28 17.39
C LYS A 179 30.40 -19.85 18.27
N THR A 180 30.17 -18.96 19.21
CA THR A 180 31.00 -18.83 20.40
C THR A 180 30.43 -19.73 21.49
N LYS A 181 31.29 -20.19 22.41
CA LYS A 181 31.01 -21.28 23.35
C LYS A 181 30.03 -20.94 24.48
N ASP A 182 29.39 -19.77 24.44
CA ASP A 182 28.44 -19.33 25.46
C ASP A 182 27.02 -19.54 24.95
N LYS A 183 26.18 -20.19 25.77
CA LYS A 183 24.76 -20.45 25.46
C LYS A 183 24.06 -19.12 25.19
N ARG A 184 23.62 -18.88 23.95
CA ARG A 184 22.74 -17.74 23.65
C ARG A 184 21.39 -17.94 24.35
N GLU A 185 20.97 -16.93 25.09
CA GLU A 185 19.66 -16.84 25.75
C GLU A 185 18.68 -16.15 24.79
N LYS A 186 17.40 -16.54 24.81
CA LYS A 186 16.36 -16.14 23.85
C LYS A 186 15.74 -14.77 24.20
N PRO A 187 15.27 -13.97 23.22
CA PRO A 187 14.40 -12.82 23.47
C PRO A 187 13.08 -13.24 24.14
N VAL A 188 12.53 -12.35 24.97
CA VAL A 188 11.34 -12.63 25.80
C VAL A 188 10.07 -12.02 25.21
N ILE A 189 9.00 -12.80 25.17
CA ILE A 189 7.62 -12.31 24.98
C ILE A 189 6.90 -12.42 26.32
N LEU A 190 6.44 -11.29 26.88
CA LEU A 190 5.77 -11.23 28.18
C LEU A 190 4.32 -10.78 28.01
N TRP A 191 3.39 -11.67 28.33
CA TRP A 191 1.94 -11.40 28.25
C TRP A 191 1.30 -11.53 29.62
N HIS A 192 0.42 -10.59 29.97
CA HIS A 192 -0.40 -10.74 31.16
C HIS A 192 -1.83 -10.25 30.94
N ALA A 193 -2.72 -10.74 31.77
CA ALA A 193 -4.15 -10.43 31.73
C ALA A 193 -4.69 -10.23 33.16
N THR A 194 -5.94 -9.79 33.24
CA THR A 194 -6.69 -9.73 34.50
C THR A 194 -6.04 -8.80 35.54
N VAL A 195 -5.41 -7.70 35.11
CA VAL A 195 -5.01 -6.62 36.04
C VAL A 195 -6.25 -5.91 36.59
N HIS A 196 -7.27 -5.74 35.76
CA HIS A 196 -8.63 -5.42 36.18
C HIS A 196 -9.47 -6.71 36.26
N ALA A 197 -10.16 -6.88 37.39
CA ALA A 197 -10.83 -8.13 37.71
C ALA A 197 -12.09 -8.44 36.88
N ARG A 198 -12.85 -7.41 36.48
CA ARG A 198 -14.14 -7.54 35.78
C ARG A 198 -14.04 -7.91 34.29
N GLU A 199 -12.84 -7.87 33.73
CA GLU A 199 -12.54 -7.97 32.30
C GLU A 199 -12.33 -9.43 31.88
N TRP A 200 -13.36 -10.26 32.06
CA TRP A 200 -13.27 -11.71 31.97
C TRP A 200 -12.81 -12.22 30.59
N ILE A 201 -13.07 -11.50 29.49
CA ILE A 201 -12.62 -11.94 28.15
C ILE A 201 -11.09 -12.01 28.04
N SER A 202 -10.35 -11.23 28.85
CA SER A 202 -8.89 -11.25 28.87
C SER A 202 -8.32 -12.61 29.30
N THR A 203 -9.00 -13.34 30.19
CA THR A 203 -8.57 -14.68 30.62
C THR A 203 -8.69 -15.68 29.49
N MET A 204 -9.81 -15.64 28.75
CA MET A 204 -10.06 -16.53 27.61
C MET A 204 -9.06 -16.30 26.47
N VAL A 205 -8.73 -15.05 26.17
CA VAL A 205 -7.73 -14.72 25.14
C VAL A 205 -6.36 -15.28 25.51
N ILE A 206 -5.80 -14.95 26.69
CA ILE A 206 -4.46 -15.42 27.04
C ILE A 206 -4.37 -16.95 27.14
N GLU A 207 -5.46 -17.61 27.53
CA GLU A 207 -5.57 -19.08 27.55
C GLU A 207 -5.60 -19.68 26.14
N TYR A 208 -6.34 -19.06 25.21
CA TYR A 208 -6.37 -19.49 23.82
C TYR A 208 -5.02 -19.30 23.12
N LEU A 209 -4.35 -18.16 23.35
CA LEU A 209 -3.01 -17.92 22.82
C LEU A 209 -2.03 -19.00 23.30
N ALA A 210 -2.09 -19.35 24.59
CA ALA A 210 -1.27 -20.44 25.15
C ALA A 210 -1.63 -21.81 24.55
N TYR A 211 -2.92 -22.08 24.35
CA TYR A 211 -3.41 -23.28 23.67
C TYR A 211 -2.82 -23.40 22.26
N GLN A 212 -2.94 -22.35 21.45
CA GLN A 212 -2.48 -22.33 20.07
C GLN A 212 -0.95 -22.48 19.95
N LEU A 213 -0.19 -21.88 20.87
CA LEU A 213 1.26 -22.07 20.94
C LEU A 213 1.63 -23.54 21.19
N ILE A 214 0.95 -24.19 22.14
CA ILE A 214 1.23 -25.59 22.48
C ILE A 214 0.75 -26.53 21.38
N ASP A 215 -0.45 -26.34 20.87
CA ASP A 215 -1.01 -27.17 19.80
C ASP A 215 -0.20 -27.05 18.50
N GLY A 216 0.11 -25.82 18.08
CA GLY A 216 0.94 -25.57 16.91
C GLY A 216 2.32 -26.22 17.01
N TYR A 217 2.97 -26.15 18.18
CA TYR A 217 4.25 -26.82 18.37
C TYR A 217 4.12 -28.36 18.36
N LYS A 218 3.08 -28.92 18.98
CA LYS A 218 2.85 -30.36 19.04
C LYS A 218 2.48 -30.95 17.68
N SER A 219 1.71 -30.21 16.89
CA SER A 219 1.31 -30.57 15.53
C SER A 219 2.41 -30.33 14.49
N GLY A 220 3.47 -29.61 14.85
CA GLY A 220 4.58 -29.27 13.95
C GLY A 220 4.26 -28.13 12.98
N ASN A 221 3.34 -27.23 13.35
CA ASN A 221 3.09 -25.99 12.62
C ASN A 221 4.42 -25.20 12.51
N PRO A 222 4.89 -24.86 11.29
CA PRO A 222 6.21 -24.31 11.08
C PRO A 222 6.39 -22.92 11.73
N ASN A 223 5.37 -22.06 11.67
CA ASN A 223 5.44 -20.70 12.22
C ASN A 223 5.46 -20.72 13.75
N VAL A 224 4.53 -21.45 14.37
CA VAL A 224 4.45 -21.58 15.83
C VAL A 224 5.70 -22.28 16.39
N THR A 225 6.20 -23.30 15.68
CA THR A 225 7.44 -23.98 16.04
C THR A 225 8.62 -23.02 16.00
N ALA A 226 8.72 -22.19 14.95
CA ALA A 226 9.74 -21.17 14.85
C ALA A 226 9.65 -20.17 16.01
N PHE A 227 8.46 -19.62 16.30
CA PHE A 227 8.20 -18.69 17.41
C PHE A 227 8.69 -19.24 18.75
N LEU A 228 8.31 -20.46 19.12
CA LEU A 228 8.78 -21.07 20.36
C LEU A 228 10.27 -21.45 20.33
N ASP A 229 10.83 -21.78 19.17
CA ASP A 229 12.26 -22.07 19.02
C ASP A 229 13.12 -20.81 19.17
N HIS A 230 12.58 -19.62 18.90
CA HIS A 230 13.31 -18.36 18.99
C HIS A 230 13.00 -17.54 20.25
N TYR A 231 11.73 -17.42 20.64
CA TYR A 231 11.32 -16.68 21.83
C TYR A 231 11.17 -17.58 23.05
N ASP A 232 11.36 -16.97 24.23
CA ASP A 232 10.82 -17.49 25.48
C ASP A 232 9.53 -16.73 25.84
N PHE A 233 8.40 -17.43 25.87
CA PHE A 233 7.11 -16.84 26.22
C PHE A 233 6.86 -16.97 27.71
N TYR A 234 6.56 -15.86 28.38
CA TYR A 234 6.16 -15.80 29.78
C TYR A 234 4.74 -15.25 29.87
N LEU A 235 3.82 -16.05 30.41
CA LEU A 235 2.40 -15.71 30.50
C LEU A 235 1.97 -15.61 31.97
N VAL A 236 1.31 -14.52 32.34
CA VAL A 236 0.75 -14.27 33.68
C VAL A 236 -0.77 -14.05 33.55
N PRO A 237 -1.57 -15.12 33.53
CA PRO A 237 -3.01 -15.01 33.24
C PRO A 237 -3.80 -14.29 34.34
N PHE A 238 -3.39 -14.41 35.60
CA PHE A 238 -4.11 -13.81 36.74
C PHE A 238 -3.19 -12.88 37.51
N HIS A 239 -3.07 -11.63 37.04
CA HIS A 239 -2.36 -10.58 37.78
C HIS A 239 -3.08 -10.22 39.09
N ASN A 240 -4.41 -10.06 39.04
CA ASN A 240 -5.26 -9.74 40.18
C ASN A 240 -6.22 -10.91 40.53
N PRO A 241 -5.71 -12.03 41.08
CA PRO A 241 -6.54 -13.20 41.38
C PRO A 241 -7.56 -12.94 42.49
N ASP A 242 -7.28 -12.02 43.41
CA ASP A 242 -8.21 -11.69 44.51
C ASP A 242 -9.42 -10.92 43.99
N GLY A 243 -9.19 -9.91 43.17
CA GLY A 243 -10.27 -9.18 42.51
C GLY A 243 -11.07 -10.10 41.60
N PHE A 244 -10.42 -10.96 40.80
CA PHE A 244 -11.12 -11.86 39.89
C PHE A 244 -12.08 -12.80 40.63
N VAL A 245 -11.63 -13.44 41.73
CA VAL A 245 -12.52 -14.25 42.58
C VAL A 245 -13.65 -13.40 43.15
N TYR A 246 -13.36 -12.17 43.59
CA TYR A 246 -14.38 -11.28 44.12
C TYR A 246 -15.47 -10.92 43.11
N THR A 247 -15.13 -10.86 41.81
CA THR A 247 -16.14 -10.68 40.74
C THR A 247 -17.07 -11.86 40.53
N GLN A 248 -16.65 -13.05 40.94
CA GLN A 248 -17.43 -14.27 40.84
C GLN A 248 -18.28 -14.54 42.08
N THR A 249 -17.97 -13.89 43.22
CA THR A 249 -18.61 -14.18 44.51
C THR A 249 -19.35 -13.01 45.15
N ASN A 250 -19.01 -11.77 44.82
CA ASN A 250 -19.49 -10.61 45.56
C ASN A 250 -19.91 -9.43 44.67
N ASP A 251 -19.06 -9.00 43.75
CA ASP A 251 -19.26 -7.76 42.97
C ASP A 251 -18.75 -7.94 41.54
N ARG A 252 -19.66 -8.23 40.61
CA ARG A 252 -19.35 -8.54 39.21
C ARG A 252 -18.58 -7.44 38.46
N LEU A 253 -18.74 -6.17 38.84
CA LEU A 253 -18.05 -5.05 38.21
C LEU A 253 -16.86 -4.53 39.03
N TRP A 254 -16.41 -5.28 40.04
CA TRP A 254 -15.19 -4.98 40.78
C TRP A 254 -13.97 -5.01 39.86
N ARG A 255 -13.14 -3.96 39.90
CA ARG A 255 -11.93 -3.86 39.06
C ARG A 255 -10.60 -3.94 39.82
N LYS A 256 -10.53 -3.38 41.03
CA LYS A 256 -9.28 -3.15 41.79
C LYS A 256 -8.73 -4.43 42.41
N ASN A 257 -7.55 -4.39 43.03
CA ASN A 257 -7.12 -5.46 43.93
C ASN A 257 -7.95 -5.43 45.24
N ARG A 258 -7.63 -6.30 46.22
CA ARG A 258 -8.39 -6.42 47.49
C ARG A 258 -7.65 -5.90 48.72
N GLN A 259 -6.55 -5.19 48.54
CA GLN A 259 -5.72 -4.68 49.62
C GLN A 259 -6.43 -3.54 50.42
N PRO A 260 -6.60 -3.65 51.75
CA PRO A 260 -7.05 -2.58 52.61
C PRO A 260 -5.93 -1.56 52.86
N ARG A 261 -6.31 -0.31 53.15
CA ARG A 261 -5.39 0.78 53.44
C ARG A 261 -5.57 1.29 54.88
N PRO A 262 -5.17 0.51 55.90
CA PRO A 262 -5.41 0.85 57.31
C PRO A 262 -4.66 2.11 57.76
N SER A 263 -3.55 2.47 57.08
CA SER A 263 -2.74 3.66 57.37
C SER A 263 -3.46 4.99 57.10
N ILE A 264 -4.59 4.99 56.38
CA ILE A 264 -5.34 6.20 56.02
C ILE A 264 -6.78 6.21 56.56
N ASN A 265 -7.09 5.39 57.57
CA ASN A 265 -8.38 5.33 58.27
C ASN A 265 -9.62 5.35 57.33
N THR A 266 -9.60 4.54 56.27
CA THR A 266 -10.68 4.41 55.29
C THR A 266 -11.33 3.03 55.34
N THR A 267 -12.62 2.95 54.99
CA THR A 267 -13.35 1.69 54.79
C THR A 267 -13.24 1.15 53.36
N CYS A 268 -12.75 1.96 52.42
CA CYS A 268 -12.61 1.60 51.01
C CYS A 268 -11.44 0.63 50.77
N LEU A 269 -11.64 -0.30 49.84
CA LEU A 269 -10.70 -1.38 49.55
C LEU A 269 -10.14 -1.25 48.13
N GLY A 270 -8.90 -1.72 47.99
CA GLY A 270 -8.31 -1.96 46.69
C GLY A 270 -7.66 -0.73 46.05
N THR A 271 -6.63 -1.01 45.27
CA THR A 271 -5.90 -0.09 44.40
C THR A 271 -6.06 -0.54 42.96
N ASP A 272 -6.15 0.43 42.06
CA ASP A 272 -6.15 0.16 40.62
C ASP A 272 -4.75 -0.31 40.20
N GLY A 273 -4.65 -1.57 39.81
CA GLY A 273 -3.38 -2.19 39.42
C GLY A 273 -2.75 -1.52 38.21
N ASN A 274 -3.55 -0.96 37.29
CA ASN A 274 -3.03 -0.26 36.12
C ASN A 274 -2.91 1.26 36.33
N ARG A 275 -2.90 1.71 37.59
CA ARG A 275 -2.49 3.06 38.03
C ARG A 275 -1.41 3.04 39.11
N ASN A 276 -0.90 1.85 39.45
CA ASN A 276 0.04 1.65 40.54
C ASN A 276 1.45 1.31 40.06
N TRP A 277 1.74 1.33 38.76
CA TRP A 277 3.11 1.15 38.25
C TRP A 277 4.00 2.35 38.59
N LYS A 278 5.31 2.11 38.71
CA LYS A 278 6.23 3.11 39.28
C LYS A 278 6.56 4.28 38.35
N PHE A 279 6.48 4.06 37.05
CA PHE A 279 6.82 5.07 36.06
C PHE A 279 5.67 6.05 35.92
N GLU A 280 5.98 7.34 36.10
CA GLU A 280 5.00 8.44 35.98
C GLU A 280 3.73 8.18 36.79
N TRP A 281 3.89 7.67 38.02
CA TRP A 281 2.81 7.23 38.89
C TRP A 281 1.89 8.37 39.34
N ASP A 282 2.48 9.45 39.82
CA ASP A 282 1.79 10.65 40.32
C ASP A 282 1.86 11.84 39.37
N ALA A 283 2.21 11.59 38.10
CA ALA A 283 2.12 12.57 37.03
C ALA A 283 0.76 13.27 37.03
N GLN A 284 0.74 14.53 36.60
CA GLN A 284 -0.45 15.37 36.59
C GLN A 284 -0.71 15.88 35.17
N PRO A 285 -1.14 14.99 34.24
CA PRO A 285 -1.51 15.42 32.90
C PRO A 285 -2.68 16.41 32.95
N PRO A 286 -2.87 17.26 31.92
CA PRO A 286 -3.85 18.34 31.92
C PRO A 286 -5.29 17.91 32.27
N GLU A 287 -5.65 16.68 31.87
CA GLU A 287 -7.00 16.13 32.00
C GLU A 287 -7.17 15.17 33.20
N GLY A 288 -6.08 14.98 33.97
CA GLY A 288 -6.00 13.96 35.01
C GLY A 288 -5.77 12.55 34.46
N GLY A 289 -5.35 11.61 35.30
CA GLY A 289 -5.14 10.22 34.85
C GLY A 289 -5.25 9.13 35.92
N SER A 290 -5.32 9.51 37.19
CA SER A 290 -5.64 8.64 38.33
C SER A 290 -6.10 9.46 39.53
N THR A 291 -6.78 8.86 40.51
CA THR A 291 -7.27 9.57 41.70
C THR A 291 -6.48 9.20 42.97
N PRO A 292 -6.24 10.14 43.90
CA PRO A 292 -5.74 9.84 45.24
C PRO A 292 -6.86 9.42 46.22
N ASP A 293 -8.15 9.52 45.84
CA ASP A 293 -9.25 9.06 46.70
C ASP A 293 -9.23 7.52 46.80
N PRO A 294 -9.03 6.93 48.00
CA PRO A 294 -9.04 5.48 48.19
C PRO A 294 -10.35 4.80 47.78
N CYS A 295 -11.45 5.54 47.71
CA CYS A 295 -12.75 5.05 47.29
C CYS A 295 -12.97 5.11 45.78
N GLY A 296 -12.10 5.81 45.04
CA GLY A 296 -12.20 5.93 43.59
C GLY A 296 -11.86 4.64 42.85
N GLN A 297 -12.43 4.49 41.66
CA GLN A 297 -12.17 3.35 40.76
C GLN A 297 -10.75 3.35 40.21
N THR A 298 -10.15 4.52 39.98
CA THR A 298 -8.77 4.69 39.47
C THR A 298 -7.77 5.04 40.58
N TYR A 299 -8.02 4.57 41.81
CA TYR A 299 -7.18 4.90 42.97
C TYR A 299 -5.74 4.42 42.76
N ARG A 300 -4.79 5.36 42.70
CA ARG A 300 -3.38 5.09 42.35
C ARG A 300 -2.56 4.34 43.40
N GLY A 301 -3.05 4.24 44.64
CA GLY A 301 -2.33 3.62 45.77
C GLY A 301 -1.70 4.66 46.71
N LEU A 302 -0.99 4.19 47.73
CA LEU A 302 -0.29 5.09 48.69
C LEU A 302 1.10 5.47 48.20
N ALA A 303 1.72 4.61 47.41
CA ALA A 303 3.04 4.78 46.84
C ALA A 303 3.15 4.02 45.50
N PRO A 304 4.09 4.40 44.62
CA PRO A 304 4.33 3.72 43.35
C PRO A 304 4.74 2.26 43.57
N GLY A 305 3.99 1.32 42.99
CA GLY A 305 4.26 -0.12 43.03
C GLY A 305 4.05 -0.76 44.41
N ASP A 306 3.14 -0.21 45.22
CA ASP A 306 2.91 -0.64 46.60
C ASP A 306 1.90 -1.78 46.77
N THR A 307 1.30 -2.25 45.67
CA THR A 307 0.47 -3.46 45.64
C THR A 307 1.34 -4.70 45.50
N PRO A 308 1.04 -5.79 46.24
CA PRO A 308 1.83 -7.02 46.14
C PRO A 308 1.75 -7.67 44.75
N GLU A 309 0.65 -7.46 44.02
CA GLU A 309 0.47 -7.93 42.64
C GLU A 309 1.43 -7.22 41.67
N ASN A 310 1.47 -5.88 41.65
CA ASN A 310 2.40 -5.13 40.79
C ASN A 310 3.85 -5.39 41.18
N ALA A 311 4.17 -5.46 42.48
CA ALA A 311 5.52 -5.77 42.94
C ALA A 311 6.00 -7.14 42.45
N ALA A 312 5.12 -8.13 42.36
CA ALA A 312 5.44 -9.47 41.87
C ALA A 312 5.75 -9.47 40.35
N LEU A 313 4.91 -8.81 39.54
CA LEU A 313 5.12 -8.74 38.09
C LEU A 313 6.31 -7.83 37.74
N ASP A 314 6.49 -6.69 38.42
CA ASP A 314 7.67 -5.82 38.27
C ASP A 314 8.97 -6.58 38.58
N ALA A 315 8.99 -7.40 39.64
CA ALA A 315 10.15 -8.24 39.97
C ALA A 315 10.43 -9.31 38.89
N LEU A 316 9.38 -9.87 38.26
CA LEU A 316 9.54 -10.76 37.11
C LEU A 316 10.11 -9.99 35.90
N SER A 317 9.50 -8.88 35.51
CA SER A 317 9.92 -8.06 34.38
C SER A 317 11.35 -7.57 34.54
N ALA A 318 11.74 -7.13 35.74
CA ALA A 318 13.12 -6.73 36.07
C ALA A 318 14.14 -7.87 35.94
N LYS A 319 13.70 -9.12 36.12
CA LYS A 319 14.52 -10.31 35.90
C LYS A 319 14.61 -10.65 34.41
N LEU A 320 13.48 -10.61 33.70
CA LEU A 320 13.40 -10.97 32.29
C LEU A 320 14.08 -9.95 31.38
N SER A 321 14.01 -8.66 31.69
CA SER A 321 14.71 -7.59 30.97
C SER A 321 16.24 -7.73 31.02
N LYS A 322 16.76 -8.45 32.02
CA LYS A 322 18.19 -8.73 32.20
C LYS A 322 18.61 -10.10 31.65
N GLN A 323 17.68 -10.89 31.14
CA GLN A 323 17.94 -12.23 30.58
C GLN A 323 18.02 -12.14 29.05
N GLY A 324 19.02 -12.80 28.46
CA GLY A 324 19.23 -12.85 27.02
C GLY A 324 19.19 -11.49 26.33
N GLU A 325 18.27 -11.37 25.38
CA GLU A 325 18.08 -10.16 24.57
C GLU A 325 17.00 -9.22 25.17
N GLY A 326 16.56 -9.47 26.40
CA GLY A 326 15.57 -8.66 27.09
C GLY A 326 14.13 -8.92 26.65
N ILE A 327 13.21 -8.04 27.07
CA ILE A 327 11.78 -8.14 26.75
C ILE A 327 11.58 -7.53 25.36
N ARG A 328 11.21 -8.38 24.41
CA ARG A 328 10.98 -7.96 23.04
C ARG A 328 9.59 -7.35 22.84
N SER A 329 8.59 -8.04 23.37
CA SER A 329 7.21 -7.57 23.37
C SER A 329 6.61 -7.78 24.75
N PHE A 330 5.90 -6.76 25.22
CA PHE A 330 5.07 -6.77 26.41
C PHE A 330 3.63 -6.42 26.01
N ILE A 331 2.67 -7.26 26.40
CA ILE A 331 1.25 -6.98 26.16
C ILE A 331 0.45 -7.19 27.45
N ASP A 332 -0.31 -6.15 27.79
CA ASP A 332 -1.32 -6.15 28.86
C ASP A 332 -2.72 -6.24 28.22
N PHE A 333 -3.40 -7.37 28.42
CA PHE A 333 -4.74 -7.63 27.84
C PHE A 333 -5.84 -7.12 28.78
N HIS A 334 -6.64 -6.16 28.28
CA HIS A 334 -7.79 -5.52 28.92
C HIS A 334 -9.07 -5.74 28.11
N SER A 335 -10.19 -5.29 28.64
CA SER A 335 -11.40 -5.04 27.85
C SER A 335 -12.15 -3.87 28.47
N TYR A 336 -12.88 -3.06 27.74
CA TYR A 336 -13.23 -3.20 26.34
C TYR A 336 -13.01 -1.86 25.63
N SER A 337 -12.92 -1.88 24.30
CA SER A 337 -13.03 -0.73 23.37
C SER A 337 -12.52 -1.06 21.97
N GLN A 338 -11.94 -2.26 21.75
CA GLN A 338 -11.26 -2.63 20.51
C GLN A 338 -10.10 -1.67 20.16
N LEU A 339 -9.12 -1.53 21.06
CA LEU A 339 -7.98 -0.62 20.89
C LEU A 339 -6.63 -1.34 21.04
N VAL A 340 -5.63 -0.87 20.30
CA VAL A 340 -4.21 -1.21 20.45
C VAL A 340 -3.46 0.03 20.94
N LEU A 341 -3.23 0.13 22.26
CA LEU A 341 -2.68 1.33 22.88
C LEU A 341 -1.17 1.23 23.03
N THR A 342 -0.44 2.10 22.36
CA THR A 342 1.01 2.25 22.51
C THR A 342 1.35 3.29 23.60
N PRO A 343 2.61 3.38 24.07
CA PRO A 343 3.05 4.44 24.94
C PRO A 343 3.11 5.80 24.21
N TRP A 344 2.95 6.93 24.88
CA TRP A 344 2.69 7.06 26.31
C TRP A 344 1.18 7.14 26.61
N GLY A 345 0.80 6.74 27.82
CA GLY A 345 -0.47 7.08 28.44
C GLY A 345 -0.43 8.36 29.27
N PHE A 346 0.69 8.63 29.95
CA PHE A 346 0.78 9.76 30.89
C PHE A 346 1.03 11.11 30.20
N SER A 347 1.57 11.13 28.97
CA SER A 347 1.89 12.32 28.18
C SER A 347 1.57 12.11 26.70
N CYS A 348 1.21 13.17 25.98
CA CYS A 348 1.13 13.18 24.52
C CYS A 348 2.26 13.98 23.86
N ASP A 349 3.09 14.66 24.65
CA ASP A 349 4.20 15.47 24.17
C ASP A 349 5.31 15.54 25.23
N PRO A 350 6.52 15.03 24.95
CA PRO A 350 6.90 14.28 23.75
C PRO A 350 6.44 12.81 23.83
N LEU A 351 6.18 12.21 22.66
CA LEU A 351 6.02 10.76 22.50
C LEU A 351 7.40 10.04 22.55
N PRO A 352 7.44 8.71 22.76
CA PRO A 352 8.71 7.98 22.74
C PRO A 352 9.40 8.10 21.36
N ALA A 353 10.73 8.20 21.33
CA ALA A 353 11.47 8.25 20.06
C ALA A 353 11.26 7.00 19.17
N THR A 354 10.83 5.88 19.75
CA THR A 354 10.54 4.62 19.05
C THR A 354 9.08 4.50 18.62
N ILE A 355 8.28 5.57 18.72
CA ILE A 355 6.83 5.50 18.52
C ILE A 355 6.45 5.11 17.10
N ASP A 356 7.16 5.57 16.07
CA ASP A 356 6.83 5.28 14.67
C ASP A 356 6.81 3.76 14.39
N ARG A 357 7.85 3.04 14.84
CA ARG A 357 7.92 1.58 14.70
C ARG A 357 6.88 0.88 15.56
N MET A 358 6.58 1.38 16.76
CA MET A 358 5.50 0.80 17.58
C MET A 358 4.14 0.97 16.92
N LEU A 359 3.88 2.11 16.29
CA LEU A 359 2.64 2.39 15.57
C LEU A 359 2.50 1.54 14.31
N GLU A 360 3.59 1.33 13.58
CA GLU A 360 3.61 0.43 12.41
C GLU A 360 3.17 -0.99 12.80
N VAL A 361 3.81 -1.57 13.82
CA VAL A 361 3.49 -2.93 14.26
C VAL A 361 2.09 -2.97 14.89
N ALA A 362 1.70 -1.97 15.69
CA ALA A 362 0.37 -1.90 16.31
C ALA A 362 -0.77 -1.77 15.28
N ASN A 363 -0.59 -0.96 14.23
CA ASN A 363 -1.53 -0.86 13.11
C ASN A 363 -1.59 -2.17 12.32
N GLY A 364 -0.46 -2.84 12.12
CA GLY A 364 -0.44 -4.18 11.52
C GLY A 364 -1.22 -5.21 12.34
N THR A 365 -1.05 -5.21 13.67
CA THR A 365 -1.80 -6.09 14.57
C THR A 365 -3.30 -5.82 14.52
N ALA A 366 -3.72 -4.55 14.51
CA ALA A 366 -5.12 -4.17 14.34
C ALA A 366 -5.71 -4.68 13.02
N ARG A 367 -5.00 -4.51 11.90
CA ARG A 367 -5.42 -5.02 10.58
C ARG A 367 -5.50 -6.55 10.54
N ALA A 368 -4.56 -7.25 11.18
CA ALA A 368 -4.58 -8.71 11.25
C ALA A 368 -5.77 -9.23 12.08
N ILE A 369 -6.17 -8.51 13.13
CA ILE A 369 -7.39 -8.79 13.89
C ILE A 369 -8.62 -8.58 13.00
N GLU A 370 -8.70 -7.44 12.32
CA GLU A 370 -9.80 -7.10 11.40
C GLU A 370 -9.99 -8.15 10.30
N ALA A 371 -8.91 -8.52 9.63
CA ALA A 371 -8.94 -9.51 8.55
C ALA A 371 -9.40 -10.90 9.01
N ALA A 372 -9.17 -11.25 10.27
CA ALA A 372 -9.57 -12.53 10.85
C ALA A 372 -10.94 -12.48 11.56
N SER A 373 -11.56 -11.30 11.67
CA SER A 373 -12.79 -11.14 12.43
C SER A 373 -13.99 -11.67 11.66
N GLU A 374 -14.68 -12.66 12.23
CA GLU A 374 -15.96 -13.18 11.71
C GLU A 374 -17.13 -12.20 11.97
N ARG A 375 -16.85 -11.05 12.60
CA ARG A 375 -17.83 -10.06 13.09
C ARG A 375 -17.58 -8.65 12.56
N ASN A 376 -16.60 -8.47 11.66
CA ASN A 376 -16.12 -7.17 11.19
C ASN A 376 -15.67 -6.23 12.32
N SER A 377 -15.06 -6.78 13.37
CA SER A 377 -14.54 -5.98 14.48
C SER A 377 -13.35 -5.14 14.04
N THR A 378 -13.47 -3.82 14.13
CA THR A 378 -12.38 -2.87 13.84
C THR A 378 -11.62 -2.49 15.09
N TYR A 379 -10.29 -2.51 15.02
CA TYR A 379 -9.41 -2.13 16.13
C TYR A 379 -8.66 -0.83 15.79
N GLN A 380 -8.71 0.17 16.66
CA GLN A 380 -7.93 1.38 16.47
C GLN A 380 -6.59 1.28 17.22
N ALA A 381 -5.48 1.55 16.52
CA ALA A 381 -4.16 1.61 17.14
C ALA A 381 -3.65 3.06 17.28
N GLY A 382 -2.89 3.34 18.34
CA GLY A 382 -2.37 4.69 18.59
C GLY A 382 -1.83 4.89 20.00
N PRO A 383 -1.17 6.03 20.27
CA PRO A 383 -0.71 6.38 21.61
C PRO A 383 -1.88 6.48 22.57
N GLY A 384 -1.79 5.81 23.73
CA GLY A 384 -2.93 5.67 24.62
C GLY A 384 -3.47 6.99 25.19
N CYS A 385 -2.63 8.02 25.29
CA CYS A 385 -3.07 9.36 25.67
C CYS A 385 -3.94 10.04 24.60
N GLN A 386 -3.77 9.69 23.31
CA GLN A 386 -4.47 10.30 22.18
C GLN A 386 -5.79 9.60 21.85
N ILE A 387 -5.80 8.26 21.88
CA ILE A 387 -6.96 7.48 21.38
C ILE A 387 -7.85 6.89 22.47
N LEU A 388 -7.44 7.01 23.75
CA LEU A 388 -8.26 6.58 24.89
C LEU A 388 -8.46 7.73 25.89
N TYR A 389 -7.47 7.99 26.76
CA TYR A 389 -7.39 9.14 27.68
C TYR A 389 -6.04 9.11 28.42
N PHE A 390 -5.66 10.21 29.05
CA PHE A 390 -4.46 10.27 29.89
C PHE A 390 -4.51 9.27 31.05
N SER A 391 -3.47 8.45 31.21
CA SER A 391 -3.37 7.48 32.30
C SER A 391 -1.97 7.45 32.91
N THR A 392 -1.90 7.54 34.24
CA THR A 392 -0.64 7.60 34.98
C THR A 392 -0.36 6.27 35.67
N GLY A 393 0.91 5.89 35.84
CA GLY A 393 1.27 4.63 36.49
C GLY A 393 0.67 3.38 35.83
N ASN A 394 0.63 3.33 34.50
CA ASN A 394 0.14 2.19 33.73
C ASN A 394 1.28 1.22 33.32
N SER A 395 0.92 -0.02 32.96
CA SER A 395 1.84 -1.14 32.69
C SER A 395 2.65 -0.93 31.42
N ARG A 396 2.01 -0.49 30.33
CA ARG A 396 2.65 -0.31 29.01
C ARG A 396 3.77 0.73 29.08
N ASP A 397 3.53 1.85 29.75
CA ASP A 397 4.51 2.92 29.88
C ASP A 397 5.67 2.45 30.78
N HIS A 398 5.34 1.77 31.87
CA HIS A 398 6.34 1.25 32.80
C HIS A 398 7.26 0.20 32.17
N HIS A 399 6.72 -0.75 31.40
CA HIS A 399 7.54 -1.81 30.78
C HIS A 399 8.39 -1.28 29.64
N HIS A 400 7.93 -0.29 28.88
CA HIS A 400 8.76 0.40 27.91
C HIS A 400 9.88 1.21 28.60
N ALA A 401 9.53 2.09 29.53
CA ALA A 401 10.47 3.04 30.13
C ALA A 401 11.46 2.40 31.11
N VAL A 402 11.01 1.44 31.93
CA VAL A 402 11.81 0.89 33.04
C VAL A 402 12.45 -0.45 32.68
N HIS A 403 11.73 -1.30 31.94
CA HIS A 403 12.20 -2.64 31.59
C HIS A 403 12.71 -2.74 30.15
N GLY A 404 12.67 -1.66 29.38
CA GLY A 404 13.23 -1.59 28.03
C GLY A 404 12.48 -2.45 27.01
N ALA A 405 11.18 -2.72 27.22
CA ALA A 405 10.40 -3.47 26.25
C ALA A 405 10.30 -2.70 24.92
N ASN A 406 10.77 -3.30 23.82
CA ASN A 406 10.78 -2.66 22.50
C ASN A 406 9.37 -2.37 21.99
N HIS A 407 8.45 -3.29 22.21
CA HIS A 407 7.05 -3.20 21.80
C HIS A 407 6.16 -3.45 23.02
N SER A 408 5.67 -2.39 23.66
CA SER A 408 4.96 -2.48 24.95
C SER A 408 3.56 -1.88 24.87
N TRP A 409 2.51 -2.71 24.80
CA TRP A 409 1.17 -2.24 24.43
C TRP A 409 0.10 -2.67 25.45
N THR A 410 -1.03 -1.98 25.45
CA THR A 410 -2.28 -2.43 26.08
C THR A 410 -3.27 -2.79 24.97
N LEU A 411 -3.87 -3.98 25.02
CA LEU A 411 -4.96 -4.37 24.12
C LEU A 411 -6.29 -4.25 24.85
N GLU A 412 -7.14 -3.32 24.42
CA GLU A 412 -8.54 -3.25 24.86
C GLU A 412 -9.36 -4.15 23.94
N LEU A 413 -9.77 -5.31 24.44
CA LEU A 413 -10.48 -6.33 23.67
C LEU A 413 -11.93 -5.92 23.36
N SER A 414 -12.66 -6.79 22.67
CA SER A 414 -14.09 -6.62 22.42
C SER A 414 -14.91 -6.54 23.72
N PRO A 415 -16.10 -5.93 23.68
CA PRO A 415 -16.72 -5.25 22.53
C PRO A 415 -16.18 -3.82 22.29
N ALA A 416 -16.67 -3.13 21.26
CA ALA A 416 -16.33 -1.73 21.01
C ALA A 416 -16.89 -0.78 22.08
N ASP A 417 -18.08 -1.07 22.62
CA ASP A 417 -18.74 -0.24 23.63
C ASP A 417 -19.64 -1.05 24.58
N GLU A 418 -20.25 -0.38 25.56
CA GLU A 418 -21.17 -1.02 26.51
C GLU A 418 -22.47 -1.53 25.85
N ALA A 419 -22.86 -1.02 24.67
CA ALA A 419 -24.03 -1.51 23.95
C ALA A 419 -23.81 -2.93 23.41
N GLY A 420 -22.55 -3.29 23.12
CA GLY A 420 -22.12 -4.67 22.84
C GLY A 420 -22.03 -5.57 24.09
N GLY A 421 -22.39 -5.08 25.27
CA GLY A 421 -22.36 -5.82 26.54
C GLY A 421 -21.22 -5.42 27.48
N GLY A 422 -20.31 -4.53 27.05
CA GLY A 422 -19.21 -4.02 27.87
C GLY A 422 -18.43 -5.12 28.59
N PHE A 423 -18.32 -5.01 29.91
CA PHE A 423 -17.63 -6.02 30.76
C PHE A 423 -18.44 -7.31 30.96
N VAL A 424 -19.72 -7.33 30.57
CA VAL A 424 -20.64 -8.47 30.64
C VAL A 424 -20.92 -8.97 29.22
N LEU A 425 -19.82 -9.27 28.52
CA LEU A 425 -19.83 -9.78 27.15
C LEU A 425 -20.44 -11.19 27.10
N ASP A 426 -21.27 -11.44 26.09
CA ASP A 426 -21.93 -12.73 25.88
C ASP A 426 -20.90 -13.84 25.58
N PRO A 427 -20.94 -15.01 26.25
CA PRO A 427 -20.07 -16.16 26.00
C PRO A 427 -19.94 -16.56 24.53
N LYS A 428 -20.99 -16.37 23.70
CA LYS A 428 -20.91 -16.67 22.26
C LYS A 428 -19.82 -15.86 21.54
N GLU A 429 -19.43 -14.71 22.10
CA GLU A 429 -18.40 -13.83 21.54
C GLU A 429 -16.98 -14.29 21.87
N ILE A 430 -16.80 -15.24 22.83
CA ILE A 430 -15.48 -15.75 23.20
C ILE A 430 -14.77 -16.30 21.96
N TRP A 431 -15.42 -17.19 21.21
CA TRP A 431 -14.83 -17.82 20.02
C TRP A 431 -14.37 -16.82 18.94
N PRO A 432 -15.22 -15.90 18.48
CA PRO A 432 -14.79 -14.85 17.57
C PRO A 432 -13.60 -14.04 18.11
N VAL A 433 -13.64 -13.61 19.37
CA VAL A 433 -12.60 -12.78 19.98
C VAL A 433 -11.27 -13.53 20.10
N VAL A 434 -11.27 -14.77 20.58
CA VAL A 434 -10.00 -15.49 20.75
C VAL A 434 -9.33 -15.84 19.41
N LYS A 435 -10.11 -16.10 18.35
CA LYS A 435 -9.60 -16.36 17.00
C LYS A 435 -8.99 -15.12 16.36
N GLU A 436 -9.70 -14.00 16.36
CA GLU A 436 -9.20 -12.76 15.76
C GLU A 436 -7.94 -12.25 16.49
N GLN A 437 -7.89 -12.41 17.83
CA GLN A 437 -6.71 -12.05 18.61
C GLN A 437 -5.51 -12.96 18.33
N TRP A 438 -5.73 -14.26 18.08
CA TRP A 438 -4.63 -15.15 17.67
C TRP A 438 -4.00 -14.73 16.35
N ALA A 439 -4.81 -14.32 15.37
CA ALA A 439 -4.30 -13.79 14.10
C ALA A 439 -3.47 -12.51 14.31
N GLY A 440 -3.97 -11.58 15.13
CA GLY A 440 -3.22 -10.39 15.56
C GLY A 440 -1.87 -10.73 16.18
N GLN A 441 -1.83 -11.71 17.10
CA GLN A 441 -0.57 -12.09 17.75
C GLN A 441 0.39 -12.84 16.83
N LEU A 442 -0.09 -13.65 15.88
CA LEU A 442 0.78 -14.26 14.87
C LEU A 442 1.49 -13.20 14.03
N TRP A 443 0.78 -12.14 13.64
CA TRP A 443 1.36 -10.99 12.94
C TRP A 443 2.41 -10.29 13.80
N THR A 444 2.05 -9.88 15.03
CA THR A 444 2.98 -9.22 15.95
C THR A 444 4.26 -10.02 16.14
N LEU A 445 4.15 -11.35 16.35
CA LEU A 445 5.30 -12.22 16.58
C LEU A 445 6.22 -12.36 15.37
N GLY A 446 5.69 -12.25 14.14
CA GLY A 446 6.50 -12.20 12.92
C GLY A 446 7.27 -10.89 12.81
N GLU A 447 6.57 -9.77 13.00
CA GLU A 447 7.18 -8.43 12.84
C GLU A 447 8.22 -8.09 13.89
N VAL A 448 8.00 -8.51 15.14
CA VAL A 448 8.99 -8.30 16.21
C VAL A 448 10.15 -9.31 16.13
N TRP A 449 10.15 -10.26 15.19
CA TRP A 449 11.26 -11.19 14.96
C TRP A 449 12.34 -10.60 14.06
N ASP A 450 11.95 -9.88 13.02
CA ASP A 450 12.86 -9.53 11.91
C ASP A 450 13.88 -8.41 12.21
N GLU A 451 13.77 -7.70 13.33
CA GLU A 451 14.69 -6.56 13.60
C GLU A 451 16.14 -7.00 13.97
N LEU A 452 16.43 -8.29 14.16
CA LEU A 452 17.80 -8.83 14.23
C LEU A 452 18.44 -9.07 12.85
N LEU A 453 17.61 -9.27 11.81
CA LEU A 453 18.10 -9.38 10.43
C LEU A 453 18.55 -8.03 9.91
N GLU A 454 17.91 -6.91 10.28
CA GLU A 454 18.35 -5.56 9.90
C GLU A 454 19.65 -5.13 10.58
N ALA A 455 19.81 -5.39 11.88
CA ALA A 455 21.04 -5.11 12.60
C ALA A 455 22.24 -5.97 12.14
N MET A 456 21.98 -7.18 11.60
CA MET A 456 23.01 -8.06 11.03
C MET A 456 23.22 -7.87 9.51
N ARG A 457 22.25 -7.30 8.77
CA ARG A 457 22.38 -6.90 7.35
C ARG A 457 23.43 -5.80 7.15
N ALA A 458 23.75 -5.04 8.21
CA ALA A 458 24.84 -4.06 8.21
C ALA A 458 26.26 -4.68 8.12
N PHE A 459 26.43 -5.99 8.35
CA PHE A 459 27.75 -6.63 8.26
C PHE A 459 27.69 -8.03 7.61
N SER A 460 27.84 -8.04 6.29
CA SER A 460 28.46 -9.10 5.48
C SER A 460 27.59 -10.26 4.96
N ILE A 461 27.66 -10.41 3.62
CA ILE A 461 27.43 -11.59 2.76
C ILE A 461 26.06 -11.66 2.02
N ILE A 462 25.96 -10.81 1.00
CA ILE A 462 25.72 -11.10 -0.44
C ILE A 462 25.33 -12.55 -0.82
N ALA A 463 24.26 -12.63 -1.62
CA ALA A 463 23.89 -13.68 -2.59
C ALA A 463 23.36 -15.02 -2.08
N ALA A 464 22.01 -15.16 -2.07
CA ALA A 464 21.26 -16.32 -2.59
C ALA A 464 19.77 -16.36 -2.16
N ALA A 465 19.31 -15.51 -1.24
CA ALA A 465 17.94 -15.58 -0.70
C ALA A 465 17.07 -14.34 -0.98
N LEU A 466 17.58 -13.35 -1.72
CA LEU A 466 16.85 -12.14 -2.13
C LEU A 466 16.08 -12.30 -3.45
N LEU A 467 15.69 -13.54 -3.82
CA LEU A 467 15.10 -13.84 -5.13
C LEU A 467 13.75 -14.57 -5.09
N ALA A 468 13.08 -14.55 -3.94
CA ALA A 468 11.63 -14.51 -3.94
C ALA A 468 11.28 -13.21 -3.25
N SER A 469 10.87 -12.20 -4.02
CA SER A 469 10.11 -11.10 -3.47
C SER A 469 9.01 -11.72 -2.59
N VAL A 470 8.91 -11.25 -1.35
CA VAL A 470 7.79 -11.62 -0.47
C VAL A 470 6.57 -10.87 -1.00
N THR A 471 6.14 -11.20 -2.21
CA THR A 471 4.85 -10.76 -2.73
C THR A 471 3.80 -11.48 -1.89
N GLU A 472 3.01 -10.75 -1.11
CA GLU A 472 1.62 -11.16 -0.92
C GLU A 472 1.09 -11.57 -2.30
N ALA A 473 0.51 -12.78 -2.40
CA ALA A 473 0.15 -13.32 -3.69
C ALA A 473 -0.89 -12.40 -4.36
N SER A 474 -0.59 -11.89 -5.56
CA SER A 474 -1.58 -11.21 -6.41
C SER A 474 -2.85 -12.06 -6.48
N SER A 475 -4.00 -11.44 -6.24
CA SER A 475 -5.28 -12.12 -6.03
C SER A 475 -6.12 -12.18 -7.30
N LEU A 476 -6.05 -11.15 -8.14
CA LEU A 476 -6.76 -11.09 -9.41
C LEU A 476 -6.11 -12.02 -10.45
N LYS A 477 -6.96 -12.54 -11.34
CA LYS A 477 -6.58 -13.48 -12.41
C LYS A 477 -6.89 -12.88 -13.79
N PRO A 478 -6.17 -11.82 -14.20
CA PRO A 478 -6.36 -11.25 -15.53
C PRO A 478 -6.07 -12.30 -16.61
N PRO A 479 -6.72 -12.21 -17.78
CA PRO A 479 -6.52 -13.16 -18.87
C PRO A 479 -5.16 -13.00 -19.57
N ILE A 480 -4.51 -11.84 -19.42
CA ILE A 480 -3.24 -11.49 -20.06
C ILE A 480 -2.33 -10.85 -19.01
N LEU A 481 -1.06 -11.27 -18.96
CA LEU A 481 -0.06 -10.73 -18.01
C LEU A 481 1.17 -10.19 -18.74
N PRO A 482 1.76 -9.07 -18.30
CA PRO A 482 3.01 -8.58 -18.86
C PRO A 482 4.17 -9.51 -18.50
N LEU A 483 4.93 -9.97 -19.49
CA LEU A 483 6.19 -10.70 -19.25
C LEU A 483 7.37 -9.73 -19.34
N ILE A 484 7.62 -9.19 -20.53
CA ILE A 484 8.71 -8.26 -20.83
C ILE A 484 8.11 -7.01 -21.43
N VAL A 485 7.92 -5.95 -20.65
CA VAL A 485 7.33 -4.68 -21.11
C VAL A 485 8.21 -3.53 -20.66
N ARG A 486 8.95 -2.94 -21.61
CA ARG A 486 9.95 -1.89 -21.33
C ARG A 486 9.73 -0.62 -22.16
N ASN A 487 9.41 -0.78 -23.44
CA ASN A 487 9.14 0.30 -24.39
C ASN A 487 8.22 -0.26 -25.51
N PRO A 488 7.82 0.55 -26.51
CA PRO A 488 6.84 0.13 -27.52
C PRO A 488 7.18 -1.17 -28.27
N TYR A 489 8.47 -1.44 -28.45
CA TYR A 489 8.94 -2.55 -29.29
C TYR A 489 9.48 -3.74 -28.49
N LEU A 490 9.91 -3.53 -27.24
CA LEU A 490 10.21 -4.58 -26.27
C LEU A 490 9.00 -4.78 -25.35
N SER A 491 7.96 -5.39 -25.92
CA SER A 491 6.64 -5.56 -25.31
C SER A 491 6.09 -6.96 -25.61
N THR A 492 6.24 -7.89 -24.66
CA THR A 492 5.84 -9.29 -24.75
C THR A 492 4.97 -9.67 -23.56
N TRP A 493 3.85 -10.32 -23.85
CA TRP A 493 2.79 -10.64 -22.89
C TRP A 493 2.51 -12.13 -22.87
N LEU A 494 2.16 -12.65 -21.69
CA LEU A 494 1.65 -14.01 -21.53
C LEU A 494 0.20 -14.01 -21.97
N GLN A 495 -0.06 -14.72 -23.07
CA GLN A 495 -1.41 -14.97 -23.53
C GLN A 495 -2.09 -16.02 -22.64
N ASN A 496 -3.40 -15.90 -22.42
CA ASN A 496 -4.19 -16.84 -21.62
C ASN A 496 -3.58 -17.13 -20.24
N ALA A 497 -3.23 -16.11 -19.45
CA ALA A 497 -2.64 -16.25 -18.12
C ALA A 497 -3.48 -17.03 -17.09
N ARG A 498 -4.75 -17.33 -17.41
CA ARG A 498 -5.63 -18.23 -16.64
C ARG A 498 -5.42 -19.73 -16.95
N GLU A 499 -4.73 -20.04 -18.04
CA GLU A 499 -4.38 -21.40 -18.49
C GLU A 499 -2.89 -21.69 -18.24
N GLU A 500 -2.42 -22.86 -18.68
CA GLU A 500 -1.00 -23.20 -18.59
C GLU A 500 -0.15 -22.38 -19.56
N PRO A 501 1.02 -21.82 -19.15
CA PRO A 501 1.84 -20.93 -19.99
C PRO A 501 2.44 -21.54 -21.25
N TRP A 502 2.27 -22.84 -21.46
CA TRP A 502 2.64 -23.53 -22.69
C TRP A 502 1.47 -23.81 -23.63
N SER A 503 0.24 -23.36 -23.32
CA SER A 503 -0.93 -23.56 -24.19
C SER A 503 -0.90 -22.66 -25.43
N LYS A 504 -0.23 -21.50 -25.34
CA LYS A 504 -0.07 -20.51 -26.40
C LYS A 504 1.34 -19.92 -26.43
N TRP A 505 1.76 -19.38 -27.56
CA TRP A 505 2.97 -18.57 -27.63
C TRP A 505 2.76 -17.25 -26.87
N PRO A 506 3.79 -16.69 -26.22
CA PRO A 506 3.76 -15.29 -25.83
C PRO A 506 3.45 -14.41 -27.04
N MET A 507 2.87 -13.24 -26.80
CA MET A 507 2.43 -12.35 -27.88
C MET A 507 3.03 -10.96 -27.74
N PHE A 508 3.19 -10.28 -28.87
CA PHE A 508 3.28 -8.82 -28.91
C PHE A 508 1.95 -8.22 -28.43
N TRP A 509 1.94 -6.95 -28.04
CA TRP A 509 0.72 -6.32 -27.51
C TRP A 509 -0.45 -6.30 -28.53
N THR A 510 -0.16 -6.36 -29.84
CA THR A 510 -1.16 -6.48 -30.93
C THR A 510 -1.90 -7.82 -30.93
N GLY A 511 -1.35 -8.83 -30.25
CA GLY A 511 -1.80 -10.21 -30.29
C GLY A 511 -1.04 -11.10 -31.25
N ASP A 512 -0.06 -10.58 -31.99
CA ASP A 512 0.82 -11.39 -32.83
C ASP A 512 1.72 -12.28 -31.96
N GLU A 513 1.70 -13.59 -32.20
CA GLU A 513 2.56 -14.53 -31.48
C GLU A 513 4.05 -14.27 -31.75
N ILE A 514 4.86 -14.29 -30.70
CA ILE A 514 6.31 -14.16 -30.74
C ILE A 514 6.94 -15.48 -30.29
N GLY A 515 7.92 -15.97 -31.06
CA GLY A 515 8.71 -17.13 -30.68
C GLY A 515 9.55 -16.86 -29.44
N PHE A 516 9.09 -17.39 -28.30
CA PHE A 516 9.79 -17.40 -27.02
C PHE A 516 9.45 -18.68 -26.26
N GLY A 517 10.35 -19.67 -26.37
CA GLY A 517 10.11 -21.02 -25.85
C GLY A 517 11.00 -21.37 -24.66
N VAL A 518 10.42 -22.05 -23.68
CA VAL A 518 11.18 -22.65 -22.57
C VAL A 518 10.83 -24.14 -22.44
N LEU A 519 11.86 -24.99 -22.42
CA LEU A 519 11.74 -26.43 -22.16
C LEU A 519 12.59 -26.83 -20.94
N ALA A 520 12.12 -27.80 -20.16
CA ALA A 520 12.90 -28.50 -19.15
C ALA A 520 13.06 -29.98 -19.52
N SER A 521 14.23 -30.55 -19.33
CA SER A 521 14.50 -31.99 -19.53
C SER A 521 15.02 -32.60 -18.24
N VAL A 522 14.43 -33.72 -17.82
CA VAL A 522 14.87 -34.48 -16.65
C VAL A 522 15.71 -35.66 -17.14
N PRO A 523 17.05 -35.65 -16.94
CA PRO A 523 17.96 -36.64 -17.52
C PRO A 523 17.64 -38.10 -17.17
N ASP A 524 17.05 -38.35 -16.00
CA ASP A 524 16.80 -39.70 -15.49
C ASP A 524 15.49 -40.36 -16.01
N THR A 525 14.62 -39.59 -16.67
CA THR A 525 13.31 -40.08 -17.14
C THR A 525 13.09 -39.97 -18.63
N ASN A 526 14.01 -39.35 -19.38
CA ASN A 526 13.81 -38.94 -20.77
C ASN A 526 12.58 -38.02 -20.97
N ASN A 527 12.01 -37.47 -19.89
CA ASN A 527 10.86 -36.59 -20.00
C ASN A 527 11.32 -35.17 -20.32
N VAL A 528 10.56 -34.51 -21.19
CA VAL A 528 10.74 -33.12 -21.57
C VAL A 528 9.43 -32.39 -21.31
N TYR A 529 9.51 -31.25 -20.64
CA TYR A 529 8.39 -30.47 -20.13
C TYR A 529 8.41 -29.08 -20.76
N PRO A 530 7.35 -28.65 -21.46
CA PRO A 530 7.22 -27.26 -21.86
C PRO A 530 6.88 -26.40 -20.64
N LEU A 531 7.54 -25.26 -20.52
CA LEU A 531 7.33 -24.31 -19.43
C LEU A 531 6.78 -22.96 -19.93
N LEU A 532 7.12 -22.52 -21.14
CA LEU A 532 6.59 -21.29 -21.74
C LEU A 532 6.51 -21.46 -23.25
N GLY A 533 5.44 -20.95 -23.85
CA GLY A 533 5.24 -21.01 -25.29
C GLY A 533 4.92 -22.42 -25.76
N ARG A 534 4.99 -22.65 -27.08
CA ARG A 534 4.69 -23.96 -27.67
C ARG A 534 5.89 -24.67 -28.31
N PRO A 535 7.10 -24.67 -27.71
CA PRO A 535 8.27 -25.32 -28.32
C PRO A 535 8.09 -26.85 -28.44
N HIS A 536 7.17 -27.44 -27.69
CA HIS A 536 6.87 -28.87 -27.78
C HIS A 536 6.12 -29.25 -29.06
N ASP A 537 5.49 -28.31 -29.80
CA ASP A 537 4.84 -28.58 -31.08
C ASP A 537 5.82 -29.09 -32.16
N SER A 538 7.11 -28.80 -32.00
CA SER A 538 8.18 -29.29 -32.89
C SER A 538 8.68 -30.70 -32.53
N LEU A 539 8.09 -31.34 -31.51
CA LEU A 539 8.47 -32.64 -30.97
C LEU A 539 7.38 -33.68 -31.22
N GLU A 540 7.78 -34.95 -31.38
CA GLU A 540 6.83 -36.06 -31.34
C GLU A 540 6.40 -36.30 -29.88
N GLN A 541 5.13 -36.66 -29.64
CA GLN A 541 4.63 -36.90 -28.27
C GLN A 541 5.50 -37.91 -27.50
N SER A 542 6.00 -38.93 -28.19
CA SER A 542 6.95 -39.91 -27.66
C SER A 542 7.83 -40.43 -28.77
N SER A 543 9.13 -40.58 -28.50
CA SER A 543 10.13 -41.16 -29.40
C SER A 543 10.98 -42.20 -28.64
N GLU A 544 11.93 -42.84 -29.32
CA GLU A 544 12.89 -43.76 -28.67
C GLU A 544 13.74 -43.05 -27.58
N HIS A 545 13.90 -41.73 -27.65
CA HIS A 545 14.86 -40.99 -26.82
C HIS A 545 14.25 -40.01 -25.83
N TYR A 546 12.99 -39.60 -26.04
CA TYR A 546 12.32 -38.65 -25.16
C TYR A 546 10.81 -38.85 -25.17
N THR A 547 10.13 -38.37 -24.13
CA THR A 547 8.67 -38.28 -24.07
C THR A 547 8.27 -36.89 -23.61
N VAL A 548 7.33 -36.27 -24.31
CA VAL A 548 6.77 -34.98 -23.91
C VAL A 548 5.80 -35.23 -22.75
N ALA A 549 6.05 -34.59 -21.62
CA ALA A 549 5.22 -34.62 -20.42
C ALA A 549 4.90 -33.17 -20.00
N PHE A 550 3.89 -32.99 -19.15
CA PHE A 550 3.45 -31.66 -18.73
C PHE A 550 3.67 -31.49 -17.23
N PRO A 551 4.27 -30.38 -16.78
CA PRO A 551 4.47 -30.13 -15.36
C PRO A 551 3.14 -29.70 -14.71
N LYS A 552 3.08 -29.70 -13.39
CA LYS A 552 1.97 -29.07 -12.67
C LYS A 552 2.23 -27.56 -12.59
N TYR A 553 1.44 -26.76 -13.29
CA TYR A 553 1.47 -25.31 -13.15
C TYR A 553 0.82 -24.88 -11.83
N GLN A 554 1.51 -24.03 -11.06
CA GLN A 554 1.04 -23.56 -9.75
C GLN A 554 0.34 -22.19 -9.83
N GLY A 555 0.29 -21.58 -11.01
CA GLY A 555 -0.26 -20.24 -11.24
C GLY A 555 0.81 -19.17 -11.42
N ALA A 556 0.37 -17.99 -11.87
CA ALA A 556 1.20 -16.80 -11.96
C ALA A 556 1.10 -15.99 -10.67
N LYS A 557 2.18 -15.30 -10.32
CA LYS A 557 2.18 -14.19 -9.37
C LYS A 557 2.81 -12.98 -10.02
N TYR A 558 2.27 -11.80 -9.79
CA TYR A 558 2.81 -10.58 -10.39
C TYR A 558 2.81 -9.41 -9.42
N ASP A 559 3.69 -8.46 -9.68
CA ASP A 559 3.71 -7.13 -9.09
C ASP A 559 3.93 -6.09 -10.21
N ALA A 560 4.15 -4.83 -9.81
CA ALA A 560 4.33 -3.71 -10.73
C ALA A 560 5.47 -3.91 -11.74
N SER A 561 6.52 -4.68 -11.38
CA SER A 561 7.72 -4.90 -12.19
C SER A 561 7.96 -6.36 -12.57
N THR A 562 7.42 -7.32 -11.80
CA THR A 562 7.77 -8.74 -11.90
C THR A 562 6.57 -9.63 -12.25
N THR A 563 6.80 -10.69 -13.01
CA THR A 563 5.85 -11.78 -13.20
C THR A 563 6.54 -13.12 -13.04
N ASN A 564 6.04 -13.94 -12.14
CA ASN A 564 6.57 -15.25 -11.78
C ASN A 564 5.62 -16.34 -12.26
N LEU A 565 6.14 -17.33 -12.97
CA LEU A 565 5.43 -18.53 -13.38
C LEU A 565 6.08 -19.75 -12.70
N THR A 566 5.34 -20.41 -11.81
CA THR A 566 5.87 -21.50 -10.98
C THR A 566 5.30 -22.86 -11.37
N TYR A 567 6.18 -23.87 -11.41
CA TYR A 567 5.89 -25.22 -11.86
C TYR A 567 6.42 -26.24 -10.87
N THR A 568 5.75 -27.39 -10.78
CA THR A 568 6.23 -28.56 -10.05
C THR A 568 6.32 -29.76 -10.99
N ILE A 569 7.48 -30.40 -11.03
CA ILE A 569 7.75 -31.64 -11.77
C ILE A 569 7.87 -32.79 -10.76
N PRO A 570 7.00 -33.81 -10.85
CA PRO A 570 7.03 -34.94 -9.94
C PRO A 570 8.37 -35.69 -9.94
N ALA A 571 8.79 -36.16 -8.78
CA ALA A 571 9.98 -36.99 -8.66
C ALA A 571 9.85 -38.29 -9.49
N PRO A 572 10.87 -38.65 -10.30
CA PRO A 572 10.92 -39.95 -10.96
C PRO A 572 10.80 -41.12 -9.97
N PRO A 573 10.22 -42.28 -10.32
CA PRO A 573 10.10 -43.41 -9.39
C PRO A 573 11.43 -43.86 -8.76
N LYS A 574 12.54 -43.75 -9.52
CA LYS A 574 13.90 -44.06 -9.04
C LYS A 574 14.44 -43.05 -8.02
N LEU A 575 13.84 -41.85 -7.96
CA LEU A 575 14.25 -40.71 -7.15
C LEU A 575 13.09 -40.19 -6.28
N ALA A 576 12.08 -41.02 -5.97
CA ALA A 576 10.91 -40.59 -5.19
C ALA A 576 11.28 -39.97 -3.81
N SER A 577 12.41 -40.36 -3.23
CA SER A 577 12.93 -39.79 -1.98
C SER A 577 13.49 -38.37 -2.11
N ALA A 578 13.69 -37.86 -3.33
CA ALA A 578 14.24 -36.53 -3.60
C ALA A 578 13.20 -35.41 -3.47
N GLY A 579 11.90 -35.75 -3.41
CA GLY A 579 10.80 -34.80 -3.49
C GLY A 579 10.64 -34.22 -4.90
N ASP A 580 9.52 -33.52 -5.13
CA ASP A 580 9.25 -32.88 -6.41
C ASP A 580 10.22 -31.72 -6.68
N LEU A 581 10.46 -31.45 -7.96
CA LEU A 581 11.29 -30.33 -8.42
C LEU A 581 10.40 -29.12 -8.68
N GLU A 582 10.71 -27.99 -8.07
CA GLU A 582 10.08 -26.71 -8.34
C GLU A 582 10.93 -25.89 -9.32
N ILE A 583 10.29 -25.31 -10.33
CA ILE A 583 10.92 -24.38 -11.28
C ILE A 583 10.09 -23.10 -11.31
N THR A 584 10.74 -21.95 -11.17
CA THR A 584 10.09 -20.64 -11.34
C THR A 584 10.78 -19.85 -12.44
N LEU A 585 10.02 -19.43 -13.44
CA LEU A 585 10.42 -18.44 -14.44
C LEU A 585 10.01 -17.06 -13.93
N SER A 586 10.98 -16.19 -13.66
CA SER A 586 10.74 -14.84 -13.17
C SER A 586 11.15 -13.82 -14.24
N PHE A 587 10.18 -13.03 -14.66
CA PHE A 587 10.33 -11.97 -15.66
C PHE A 587 10.32 -10.63 -14.94
N LEU A 588 11.46 -9.94 -14.94
CA LEU A 588 11.59 -8.62 -14.34
C LEU A 588 11.75 -7.57 -15.44
N SER A 589 10.76 -6.69 -15.54
CA SER A 589 10.81 -5.45 -16.32
C SER A 589 10.86 -4.28 -15.32
N PRO A 590 12.05 -3.83 -14.93
CA PRO A 590 12.20 -2.98 -13.75
C PRO A 590 11.60 -1.59 -13.98
N ILE A 591 10.75 -1.11 -13.08
CA ILE A 591 10.37 0.31 -13.00
C ILE A 591 11.25 0.97 -11.92
N THR A 592 12.11 1.91 -12.33
CA THR A 592 13.12 2.52 -11.46
C THR A 592 12.93 4.04 -11.38
N PRO A 593 11.95 4.54 -10.61
CA PRO A 593 11.63 5.97 -10.57
C PRO A 593 12.79 6.84 -10.07
N THR A 594 13.68 6.29 -9.25
CA THR A 594 14.85 6.99 -8.71
C THR A 594 16.07 6.96 -9.64
N SER A 595 15.99 6.31 -10.81
CA SER A 595 17.11 6.21 -11.76
C SER A 595 16.60 6.27 -13.19
N THR A 596 16.58 7.47 -13.77
CA THR A 596 16.16 7.69 -15.16
C THR A 596 17.11 6.99 -16.13
N LEU A 597 18.41 6.89 -15.81
CA LEU A 597 19.35 6.10 -16.61
C LEU A 597 18.87 4.65 -16.75
N ARG A 598 18.60 3.96 -15.65
CA ARG A 598 18.15 2.55 -15.69
C ARG A 598 16.81 2.41 -16.38
N GLN A 599 15.89 3.34 -16.11
CA GLN A 599 14.58 3.34 -16.75
C GLN A 599 14.71 3.49 -18.28
N SER A 600 15.68 4.27 -18.77
CA SER A 600 15.90 4.48 -20.21
C SER A 600 16.42 3.26 -20.97
N ILE A 601 16.95 2.24 -20.29
CA ILE A 601 17.52 1.05 -20.92
C ILE A 601 16.40 0.13 -21.46
N PRO A 602 16.34 -0.16 -22.78
CA PRO A 602 15.32 -1.02 -23.38
C PRO A 602 15.67 -2.50 -23.17
N ALA A 603 15.69 -2.95 -21.92
CA ALA A 603 16.07 -4.30 -21.54
C ALA A 603 15.30 -4.84 -20.34
N ALA A 604 15.13 -6.16 -20.30
CA ALA A 604 14.48 -6.90 -19.22
C ALA A 604 15.23 -8.20 -18.89
N TYR A 605 14.89 -8.78 -17.75
CA TYR A 605 15.53 -9.99 -17.22
C TYR A 605 14.57 -11.18 -17.23
N LEU A 606 15.13 -12.35 -17.52
CA LEU A 606 14.52 -13.66 -17.25
C LEU A 606 15.45 -14.43 -16.30
N SER A 607 15.04 -14.64 -15.06
CA SER A 607 15.71 -15.57 -14.16
C SER A 607 14.95 -16.88 -14.05
N VAL A 608 15.67 -17.99 -14.18
CA VAL A 608 15.13 -19.33 -13.98
C VAL A 608 15.66 -19.87 -12.66
N HIS A 609 14.75 -20.10 -11.72
CA HIS A 609 15.04 -20.65 -10.40
C HIS A 609 14.65 -22.11 -10.37
N VAL A 610 15.54 -22.96 -9.85
CA VAL A 610 15.32 -24.40 -9.73
C VAL A 610 15.57 -24.80 -8.28
N HIS A 611 14.58 -25.46 -7.67
CA HIS A 611 14.65 -25.97 -6.31
C HIS A 611 14.20 -27.44 -6.28
N GLY A 612 15.06 -28.34 -5.79
CA GLY A 612 14.69 -29.75 -5.68
C GLY A 612 15.88 -30.67 -5.43
N GLY A 613 15.64 -31.97 -5.51
CA GLY A 613 16.62 -33.01 -5.18
C GLY A 613 17.19 -33.80 -6.37
N PHE A 614 16.84 -33.46 -7.61
CA PHE A 614 17.31 -34.17 -8.82
C PHE A 614 17.65 -33.21 -9.98
N ASP A 615 18.56 -33.65 -10.84
CA ASP A 615 19.08 -32.84 -11.96
C ASP A 615 17.99 -32.46 -12.96
N VAL A 616 18.12 -31.27 -13.53
CA VAL A 616 17.28 -30.79 -14.63
C VAL A 616 18.12 -29.95 -15.60
N ASN A 617 17.79 -30.01 -16.88
CA ASN A 617 18.34 -29.11 -17.87
C ASN A 617 17.25 -28.15 -18.35
N ILE A 618 17.58 -26.88 -18.53
CA ILE A 618 16.69 -25.84 -19.04
C ILE A 618 17.18 -25.42 -20.42
N TYR A 619 16.24 -25.22 -21.34
CA TYR A 619 16.45 -24.66 -22.68
C TYR A 619 15.56 -23.44 -22.84
N VAL A 620 16.12 -22.37 -23.41
CA VAL A 620 15.41 -21.14 -23.72
C VAL A 620 15.78 -20.74 -25.15
N ASP A 621 14.78 -20.47 -25.99
CA ASP A 621 14.95 -19.95 -27.34
C ASP A 621 14.13 -18.68 -27.60
N VAL A 622 14.65 -17.87 -28.53
CA VAL A 622 13.93 -16.76 -29.18
C VAL A 622 14.13 -16.88 -30.68
N ASN A 623 13.22 -16.34 -31.50
CA ASN A 623 13.32 -16.37 -32.96
C ASN A 623 13.42 -14.97 -33.58
N GLY A 624 13.36 -14.88 -34.90
CA GLY A 624 13.47 -13.62 -35.64
C GLY A 624 12.27 -12.67 -35.52
N GLN A 625 11.15 -13.07 -34.91
CA GLN A 625 9.96 -12.22 -34.79
C GLN A 625 10.16 -11.02 -33.84
N TRP A 626 11.21 -11.06 -33.00
CA TRP A 626 11.54 -9.96 -32.09
C TRP A 626 12.12 -8.72 -32.76
N VAL A 627 12.45 -8.77 -34.06
CA VAL A 627 13.12 -7.67 -34.79
C VAL A 627 12.34 -7.16 -36.01
N SER A 628 11.14 -7.71 -36.26
CA SER A 628 10.29 -7.35 -37.41
C SER A 628 8.93 -8.03 -37.28
N GLY A 629 7.85 -7.26 -37.49
CA GLY A 629 6.51 -7.83 -37.66
C GLY A 629 6.33 -8.54 -39.01
N LYS A 630 7.18 -8.21 -39.98
CA LYS A 630 7.18 -8.80 -41.31
C LYS A 630 7.86 -10.18 -41.33
N ARG A 631 7.05 -11.24 -41.26
CA ARG A 631 7.47 -12.65 -41.12
C ARG A 631 8.36 -13.23 -42.24
N ASP A 632 8.44 -12.59 -43.40
CA ASP A 632 9.32 -12.97 -44.51
C ASP A 632 10.60 -12.13 -44.60
N SER A 633 10.81 -11.17 -43.68
CA SER A 633 12.04 -10.38 -43.56
C SER A 633 13.26 -11.28 -43.38
N LEU A 634 14.31 -11.00 -44.15
CA LEU A 634 15.59 -11.70 -44.07
C LEU A 634 16.38 -11.19 -42.85
N VAL A 635 16.78 -12.09 -41.95
CA VAL A 635 17.51 -11.74 -40.73
C VAL A 635 18.93 -12.30 -40.75
N GLU A 636 19.85 -11.56 -40.14
CA GLU A 636 21.21 -11.99 -39.84
C GLU A 636 21.43 -12.08 -38.33
N TRP A 637 22.36 -12.94 -37.94
CA TRP A 637 22.68 -13.13 -36.53
C TRP A 637 24.14 -13.50 -36.31
N GLY A 638 24.59 -13.29 -35.07
CA GLY A 638 25.90 -13.73 -34.60
C GLY A 638 25.90 -13.95 -33.10
N LEU A 639 26.93 -14.63 -32.61
CA LEU A 639 27.19 -14.76 -31.18
C LEU A 639 28.48 -14.02 -30.83
N THR A 640 28.42 -13.20 -29.79
CA THR A 640 29.59 -12.55 -29.21
C THR A 640 29.85 -13.08 -27.81
N GLU A 641 31.11 -13.38 -27.51
CA GLU A 641 31.56 -13.64 -26.13
C GLU A 641 32.28 -12.40 -25.60
N GLN A 642 31.87 -11.93 -24.42
CA GLN A 642 32.42 -10.72 -23.81
C GLN A 642 32.67 -10.94 -22.31
N GLU A 643 33.59 -10.18 -21.71
CA GLU A 643 33.74 -10.19 -20.24
C GLU A 643 32.50 -9.59 -19.58
N ALA A 644 32.11 -10.06 -18.39
CA ALA A 644 31.06 -9.43 -17.61
C ALA A 644 31.64 -8.26 -16.81
N ALA A 645 30.95 -7.11 -16.73
CA ALA A 645 31.38 -6.01 -15.89
C ALA A 645 31.50 -6.49 -14.43
N GLY A 646 32.72 -6.41 -13.85
CA GLY A 646 32.97 -6.75 -12.44
C GLY A 646 32.94 -8.25 -12.10
N SER A 647 32.88 -9.17 -13.08
CA SER A 647 32.86 -10.63 -12.84
C SER A 647 33.94 -11.38 -13.62
N THR A 648 34.47 -12.45 -13.03
CA THR A 648 35.45 -13.36 -13.65
C THR A 648 34.84 -14.35 -14.65
N LYS A 649 33.51 -14.34 -14.82
CA LYS A 649 32.79 -15.20 -15.76
C LYS A 649 32.27 -14.36 -16.93
N GLY A 650 32.63 -14.73 -18.16
CA GLY A 650 32.17 -14.03 -19.38
C GLY A 650 30.66 -14.18 -19.63
N LEU A 651 30.17 -13.49 -20.66
CA LEU A 651 28.80 -13.49 -21.19
C LEU A 651 28.81 -14.01 -22.63
N LYS A 652 27.72 -14.65 -23.03
CA LYS A 652 27.41 -15.03 -24.40
C LYS A 652 26.18 -14.26 -24.85
N THR A 653 26.26 -13.54 -25.96
CA THR A 653 25.17 -12.72 -26.47
C THR A 653 24.88 -13.04 -27.92
N TRP A 654 23.67 -13.52 -28.19
CA TRP A 654 23.11 -13.54 -29.54
C TRP A 654 22.77 -12.12 -29.93
N ARG A 655 23.17 -11.73 -31.13
CA ARG A 655 22.79 -10.47 -31.79
C ARG A 655 22.02 -10.82 -33.04
N VAL A 656 20.78 -10.35 -33.15
CA VAL A 656 19.87 -10.65 -34.25
C VAL A 656 19.31 -9.33 -34.79
N LYS A 657 19.26 -9.20 -36.11
CA LYS A 657 18.65 -8.03 -36.77
C LYS A 657 18.24 -8.36 -38.19
N ARG A 658 17.47 -7.47 -38.82
CA ARG A 658 17.22 -7.54 -40.26
C ARG A 658 18.50 -7.26 -41.04
N GLN A 659 18.70 -7.97 -42.15
CA GLN A 659 19.82 -7.68 -43.06
C GLN A 659 19.68 -6.29 -43.71
N VAL A 660 18.44 -5.90 -43.99
CA VAL A 660 18.10 -4.58 -44.50
C VAL A 660 17.12 -3.95 -43.52
N GLU A 661 17.66 -3.15 -42.60
CA GLU A 661 16.87 -2.37 -41.65
C GLU A 661 16.12 -1.24 -42.40
N GLN A 662 14.86 -1.03 -42.03
CA GLN A 662 14.04 0.07 -42.52
C GLN A 662 13.81 1.01 -41.34
N ILE A 663 14.59 2.08 -41.30
CA ILE A 663 14.61 3.01 -40.16
C ILE A 663 13.29 3.79 -40.13
N PHE A 664 12.70 3.92 -38.95
CA PHE A 664 11.44 4.63 -38.69
C PHE A 664 10.21 4.08 -39.41
N THR A 665 10.19 2.78 -39.70
CA THR A 665 9.03 2.08 -40.28
C THR A 665 8.58 0.95 -39.37
N GLU A 666 7.28 0.69 -39.33
CA GLU A 666 6.72 -0.43 -38.59
C GLU A 666 5.97 -1.40 -39.52
N GLU A 667 5.89 -2.66 -39.12
CA GLU A 667 4.95 -3.65 -39.67
C GLU A 667 4.19 -4.26 -38.49
N HIS A 668 2.85 -4.26 -38.55
CA HIS A 668 2.00 -4.73 -37.45
C HIS A 668 2.43 -4.13 -36.08
N ASP A 669 2.67 -2.81 -36.07
CA ASP A 669 3.13 -2.04 -34.91
C ASP A 669 4.52 -2.41 -34.33
N GLN A 670 5.26 -3.29 -34.98
CA GLN A 670 6.62 -3.67 -34.59
C GLN A 670 7.65 -2.91 -35.43
N ALA A 671 8.75 -2.48 -34.81
CA ALA A 671 9.82 -1.80 -35.51
C ALA A 671 10.46 -2.69 -36.58
N GLU A 672 10.76 -2.11 -37.74
CA GLU A 672 11.47 -2.75 -38.83
C GLU A 672 12.97 -2.36 -38.86
N TRP A 673 13.48 -1.81 -37.75
CA TRP A 673 14.90 -1.56 -37.48
C TRP A 673 15.18 -1.75 -35.98
N GLY A 674 16.45 -1.96 -35.64
CA GLY A 674 16.85 -2.31 -34.28
C GLY A 674 17.35 -3.75 -34.19
N GLN A 675 17.96 -4.04 -33.05
CA GLN A 675 18.70 -5.28 -32.85
C GLN A 675 18.29 -5.93 -31.54
N LEU A 676 17.92 -7.20 -31.60
CA LEU A 676 17.72 -8.02 -30.42
C LEU A 676 19.07 -8.53 -29.93
N HIS A 677 19.34 -8.32 -28.65
CA HIS A 677 20.44 -8.94 -27.92
C HIS A 677 19.88 -9.89 -26.86
N PHE A 678 20.10 -11.19 -27.04
CA PHE A 678 19.72 -12.21 -26.06
C PHE A 678 20.98 -12.76 -25.37
N THR A 679 21.13 -12.45 -24.09
CA THR A 679 22.37 -12.66 -23.34
C THR A 679 22.19 -13.69 -22.22
N GLY A 680 23.18 -14.58 -22.07
CA GLY A 680 23.30 -15.51 -20.96
C GLY A 680 24.75 -15.62 -20.45
N PRO A 681 24.99 -16.28 -19.30
CA PRO A 681 26.32 -16.41 -18.73
C PRO A 681 27.18 -17.38 -19.54
N SER A 682 28.50 -17.23 -19.50
CA SER A 682 29.46 -18.06 -20.25
C SER A 682 29.33 -19.57 -20.05
N ASP A 683 28.79 -20.00 -18.90
CA ASP A 683 28.62 -21.41 -18.56
C ASP A 683 27.32 -22.04 -19.09
N VAL A 684 26.54 -21.32 -19.90
CA VAL A 684 25.48 -21.91 -20.73
C VAL A 684 26.06 -22.47 -22.04
N ARG A 685 25.37 -23.46 -22.58
CA ARG A 685 25.59 -23.95 -23.95
C ARG A 685 24.74 -23.14 -24.91
N HIS A 686 25.20 -22.93 -26.13
CA HIS A 686 24.47 -22.15 -27.15
C HIS A 686 24.29 -22.93 -28.44
N GLU A 687 23.24 -22.65 -29.21
CA GLU A 687 23.12 -23.10 -30.59
C GLU A 687 22.18 -22.18 -31.36
N SER A 688 22.49 -21.86 -32.62
CA SER A 688 21.50 -21.34 -33.57
C SER A 688 21.28 -22.33 -34.71
N GLY A 689 20.07 -22.34 -35.26
CA GLY A 689 19.63 -23.26 -36.30
C GLY A 689 18.11 -23.34 -36.37
N THR A 690 17.56 -24.36 -37.04
CA THR A 690 16.10 -24.50 -37.19
C THR A 690 15.44 -24.90 -35.86
N SER A 691 14.26 -24.36 -35.59
CA SER A 691 13.50 -24.63 -34.36
C SER A 691 13.30 -26.12 -34.10
N ALA A 692 12.88 -26.87 -35.13
CA ALA A 692 12.69 -28.32 -35.05
C ALA A 692 13.98 -29.07 -34.68
N LEU A 693 15.11 -28.74 -35.32
CA LEU A 693 16.38 -29.42 -35.07
C LEU A 693 16.86 -29.19 -33.63
N LEU A 694 16.84 -27.94 -33.18
CA LEU A 694 17.38 -27.55 -31.88
C LEU A 694 16.51 -28.07 -30.73
N ARG A 695 15.18 -27.97 -30.86
CA ARG A 695 14.24 -28.48 -29.84
C ARG A 695 14.31 -30.01 -29.75
N GLN A 696 14.35 -30.74 -30.88
CA GLN A 696 14.52 -32.20 -30.88
C GLN A 696 15.89 -32.63 -30.32
N ARG A 697 16.94 -31.88 -30.64
CA ARG A 697 18.27 -32.13 -30.08
C ARG A 697 18.23 -31.99 -28.57
N PHE A 698 17.74 -30.86 -28.04
CA PHE A 698 17.62 -30.64 -26.61
C PHE A 698 16.74 -31.71 -25.95
N ALA A 699 15.62 -32.07 -26.56
CA ALA A 699 14.74 -33.11 -26.04
C ALA A 699 15.46 -34.46 -25.87
N ARG A 700 16.32 -34.83 -26.85
CA ARG A 700 17.11 -36.07 -26.82
C ARG A 700 18.32 -36.03 -25.89
N THR A 701 19.03 -34.91 -25.82
CA THR A 701 20.37 -34.84 -25.19
C THR A 701 20.41 -33.99 -23.92
N GLY A 702 19.38 -33.19 -23.66
CA GLY A 702 19.33 -32.21 -22.57
C GLY A 702 20.34 -31.05 -22.72
N THR A 703 20.96 -30.87 -23.89
CA THR A 703 22.03 -29.88 -24.08
C THR A 703 22.24 -29.47 -25.56
N LEU A 704 22.97 -28.38 -25.77
CA LEU A 704 23.31 -27.79 -27.08
C LEU A 704 24.81 -27.94 -27.45
N GLN A 705 25.13 -27.76 -28.73
CA GLN A 705 26.45 -28.10 -29.29
C GLN A 705 27.49 -26.97 -29.28
N ASP A 706 27.17 -25.76 -28.83
CA ASP A 706 28.01 -24.56 -29.01
C ASP A 706 28.34 -24.33 -30.49
N GLN A 707 27.31 -24.20 -31.30
CA GLN A 707 27.42 -23.96 -32.75
C GLN A 707 26.63 -22.72 -33.16
N VAL A 708 27.14 -22.02 -34.16
CA VAL A 708 26.44 -20.90 -34.79
C VAL A 708 26.13 -21.31 -36.23
N ASP A 709 24.85 -21.38 -36.57
CA ASP A 709 24.44 -21.48 -37.96
C ASP A 709 24.78 -20.17 -38.67
N HIS A 710 25.46 -20.23 -39.82
CA HIS A 710 25.82 -19.05 -40.62
C HIS A 710 24.96 -18.91 -41.88
N LYS A 711 23.94 -19.77 -42.05
CA LYS A 711 22.99 -19.70 -43.16
C LYS A 711 21.81 -18.80 -42.79
N PHE A 712 21.99 -17.51 -42.99
CA PHE A 712 20.94 -16.49 -42.83
C PHE A 712 19.74 -16.76 -43.72
N ARG A 713 18.54 -16.54 -43.18
CA ARG A 713 17.25 -16.87 -43.81
C ARG A 713 16.13 -15.97 -43.26
N SER A 714 14.94 -16.05 -43.87
CA SER A 714 13.80 -15.25 -43.40
C SER A 714 13.27 -15.75 -42.06
N ILE A 715 12.59 -14.88 -41.31
CA ILE A 715 12.12 -15.15 -39.93
C ILE A 715 11.34 -16.46 -39.80
N MET A 716 10.52 -16.82 -40.80
CA MET A 716 9.76 -18.08 -40.80
C MET A 716 10.27 -19.14 -41.79
N ASP A 717 11.36 -18.88 -42.52
CA ASP A 717 11.96 -19.88 -43.41
C ASP A 717 12.85 -20.82 -42.61
N GLU A 718 12.49 -22.10 -42.52
CA GLU A 718 13.09 -23.07 -41.59
C GLU A 718 13.31 -22.48 -40.17
N GLU A 719 12.32 -21.72 -39.68
CA GLU A 719 12.31 -20.92 -38.44
C GLU A 719 13.65 -20.91 -37.67
N PRO A 720 14.54 -19.95 -37.93
CA PRO A 720 15.79 -19.83 -37.19
C PRO A 720 15.52 -19.43 -35.74
N VAL A 721 16.07 -20.18 -34.79
CA VAL A 721 16.02 -19.89 -33.35
C VAL A 721 17.41 -19.71 -32.77
N PHE A 722 17.50 -18.90 -31.72
CA PHE A 722 18.72 -18.54 -31.02
C PHE A 722 18.60 -19.02 -29.58
N ALA A 723 19.29 -20.11 -29.27
CA ALA A 723 19.01 -20.87 -28.06
C ALA A 723 20.18 -20.89 -27.07
N PHE A 724 19.84 -20.94 -25.80
CA PHE A 724 20.72 -21.32 -24.71
C PHE A 724 20.21 -22.58 -24.00
N SER A 725 21.11 -23.36 -23.43
CA SER A 725 20.75 -24.40 -22.46
C SER A 725 21.67 -24.41 -21.24
N LYS A 726 21.09 -24.73 -20.08
CA LYS A 726 21.76 -24.76 -18.78
C LYS A 726 21.46 -26.08 -18.07
N SER A 727 22.50 -26.78 -17.64
CA SER A 727 22.36 -27.95 -16.77
C SER A 727 22.44 -27.56 -15.30
N PHE A 728 21.47 -27.98 -14.50
CA PHE A 728 21.43 -27.83 -13.06
C PHE A 728 21.76 -29.17 -12.40
N LYS A 729 22.84 -29.19 -11.63
CA LYS A 729 23.33 -30.37 -10.93
C LYS A 729 22.91 -30.29 -9.47
N LEU A 730 21.83 -30.97 -9.10
CA LEU A 730 21.24 -30.93 -7.77
C LEU A 730 21.69 -32.15 -6.95
N LYS A 731 22.02 -31.96 -5.67
CA LYS A 731 22.51 -33.06 -4.84
C LYS A 731 21.36 -33.93 -4.35
N ASN A 732 21.49 -35.23 -4.55
CA ASN A 732 20.52 -36.24 -4.11
C ASN A 732 20.38 -36.22 -2.58
N ALA A 733 19.16 -36.11 -2.06
CA ALA A 733 18.84 -36.01 -0.62
C ALA A 733 19.04 -37.33 0.17
N SER A 734 20.01 -38.17 -0.22
CA SER A 734 20.35 -39.43 0.46
C SER A 734 21.36 -39.27 1.60
N SER A 735 21.91 -38.07 1.79
CA SER A 735 22.75 -37.72 2.94
C SER A 735 21.88 -37.06 4.02
N LYS A 736 21.88 -37.62 5.24
CA LYS A 736 21.18 -37.10 6.45
C LYS A 736 21.62 -35.69 6.91
N SER A 737 22.24 -34.87 6.05
CA SER A 737 22.78 -33.55 6.38
C SER A 737 22.69 -32.46 5.30
N SER A 738 22.16 -32.69 4.08
CA SER A 738 22.15 -31.63 3.05
C SER A 738 20.79 -30.94 2.93
N LYS A 739 20.76 -29.65 3.27
CA LYS A 739 19.71 -28.69 2.86
C LYS A 739 19.43 -28.83 1.35
N SER A 740 18.17 -28.69 0.93
CA SER A 740 17.81 -28.57 -0.49
C SER A 740 18.64 -27.45 -1.13
N THR A 741 19.18 -27.70 -2.33
CA THR A 741 20.03 -26.75 -3.05
C THR A 741 19.20 -26.03 -4.09
N GLY A 742 18.87 -24.76 -3.85
CA GLY A 742 18.39 -23.87 -4.91
C GLY A 742 19.53 -23.43 -5.81
N GLN A 743 19.32 -23.45 -7.13
CA GLN A 743 20.23 -22.90 -8.13
C GLN A 743 19.44 -21.99 -9.08
N SER A 744 20.11 -21.07 -9.77
CA SER A 744 19.47 -20.22 -10.77
C SER A 744 20.40 -19.89 -11.94
N VAL A 745 19.80 -19.41 -13.02
CA VAL A 745 20.50 -18.79 -14.16
C VAL A 745 19.75 -17.53 -14.58
N LEU A 746 20.48 -16.51 -15.01
CA LEU A 746 19.94 -15.24 -15.48
C LEU A 746 20.13 -15.13 -16.99
N PHE A 747 19.11 -14.67 -17.68
CA PHE A 747 19.17 -14.24 -19.07
C PHE A 747 18.65 -12.80 -19.18
N THR A 748 19.09 -12.07 -20.19
CA THR A 748 18.57 -10.72 -20.47
C THR A 748 18.20 -10.59 -21.93
N LEU A 749 17.12 -9.85 -22.20
CA LEU A 749 16.69 -9.47 -23.54
C LEU A 749 16.80 -7.95 -23.64
N THR A 750 17.52 -7.46 -24.65
CA THR A 750 17.68 -6.04 -24.91
C THR A 750 17.32 -5.77 -26.37
N HIS A 751 16.50 -4.76 -26.63
CA HIS A 751 16.15 -4.33 -27.98
C HIS A 751 16.72 -2.93 -28.23
N ILE A 752 17.83 -2.85 -28.96
CA ILE A 752 18.59 -1.61 -29.17
C ILE A 752 18.16 -0.95 -30.47
N GLN A 753 17.76 0.32 -30.38
CA GLN A 753 17.48 1.19 -31.53
C GLN A 753 18.28 2.48 -31.40
N ASP A 754 19.12 2.75 -32.40
CA ASP A 754 19.80 4.03 -32.60
C ASP A 754 19.67 4.42 -34.09
N ALA A 755 18.86 5.40 -34.45
CA ALA A 755 18.06 6.29 -33.59
C ALA A 755 16.75 5.65 -33.07
N VAL A 756 16.18 6.25 -32.02
CA VAL A 756 14.87 5.88 -31.43
C VAL A 756 13.72 6.40 -32.28
N THR A 757 13.81 7.65 -32.70
CA THR A 757 12.76 8.35 -33.44
C THR A 757 13.34 9.45 -34.32
N GLN A 758 12.57 9.96 -35.28
CA GLN A 758 12.85 11.24 -35.93
C GLN A 758 11.89 12.31 -35.44
N TYR A 759 12.43 13.49 -35.13
CA TYR A 759 11.72 14.55 -34.45
C TYR A 759 11.97 15.90 -35.13
N ALA A 760 10.90 16.57 -35.55
CA ALA A 760 10.96 17.90 -36.11
C ALA A 760 10.95 18.95 -34.99
N SER A 761 11.94 19.84 -34.97
CA SER A 761 11.92 21.01 -34.09
C SER A 761 12.56 22.22 -34.78
N ALA A 762 12.87 23.30 -34.06
CA ALA A 762 13.57 24.47 -34.62
C ALA A 762 14.92 24.12 -35.29
N ARG A 763 15.51 22.97 -34.93
CA ARG A 763 16.73 22.43 -35.54
C ARG A 763 16.49 21.71 -36.88
N GLY A 764 15.24 21.60 -37.32
CA GLY A 764 14.82 20.74 -38.41
C GLY A 764 14.53 19.31 -37.95
N LEU A 765 14.30 18.41 -38.91
CA LEU A 765 14.06 16.99 -38.64
C LEU A 765 15.36 16.30 -38.19
N THR A 766 15.39 15.82 -36.95
CA THR A 766 16.58 15.27 -36.29
C THR A 766 16.37 13.81 -35.91
N PHE A 767 17.39 12.97 -36.09
CA PHE A 767 17.37 11.59 -35.61
C PHE A 767 17.79 11.56 -34.15
N MET A 768 16.87 11.11 -33.30
CA MET A 768 16.98 11.24 -31.86
C MET A 768 17.65 10.01 -31.27
N LYS A 769 18.78 10.23 -30.61
CA LYS A 769 19.56 9.16 -29.97
C LYS A 769 18.89 8.66 -28.69
N PRO A 770 19.06 7.38 -28.32
CA PRO A 770 18.56 6.89 -27.04
C PRO A 770 19.31 7.54 -25.87
N LEU A 771 18.60 7.88 -24.79
CA LEU A 771 19.16 8.61 -23.66
C LEU A 771 20.33 7.85 -22.98
N TRP A 772 20.21 6.52 -22.80
CA TRP A 772 21.26 5.69 -22.20
C TRP A 772 22.61 5.76 -22.94
N SER A 773 22.63 6.13 -24.23
CA SER A 773 23.86 6.17 -25.03
C SER A 773 24.86 7.22 -24.56
N SER A 774 24.41 8.22 -23.78
CA SER A 774 25.29 9.20 -23.14
C SER A 774 26.20 8.60 -22.06
N TRP A 775 25.78 7.50 -21.42
CA TRP A 775 26.61 6.76 -20.45
C TRP A 775 27.26 5.52 -21.05
N PHE A 776 26.62 4.90 -22.05
CA PHE A 776 27.11 3.70 -22.71
C PHE A 776 27.19 3.90 -24.23
N PRO A 777 28.33 4.42 -24.76
CA PRO A 777 28.46 4.70 -26.19
C PRO A 777 28.49 3.47 -27.10
N GLU A 778 28.69 2.28 -26.53
CA GLU A 778 28.78 1.01 -27.24
C GLU A 778 27.78 0.00 -26.65
N ASP A 779 27.08 -0.75 -27.52
CA ASP A 779 26.09 -1.77 -27.13
C ASP A 779 26.66 -2.79 -26.14
N ASN A 780 27.93 -3.18 -26.30
CA ASN A 780 28.60 -4.13 -25.40
C ASN A 780 28.66 -3.61 -23.95
N LYS A 781 28.87 -2.30 -23.73
CA LYS A 781 28.94 -1.66 -22.42
C LYS A 781 27.56 -1.58 -21.79
N LEU A 782 26.54 -1.27 -22.58
CA LEU A 782 25.15 -1.31 -22.13
C LEU A 782 24.78 -2.72 -21.65
N ILE A 783 25.08 -3.76 -22.45
CA ILE A 783 24.77 -5.16 -22.13
C ILE A 783 25.54 -5.61 -20.88
N GLN A 784 26.83 -5.26 -20.78
CA GLN A 784 27.65 -5.58 -19.60
C GLN A 784 27.11 -4.92 -18.34
N PHE A 785 26.73 -3.64 -18.42
CA PHE A 785 26.13 -2.91 -17.31
C PHE A 785 24.80 -3.53 -16.90
N HIS A 786 23.85 -3.64 -17.83
CA HIS A 786 22.51 -4.16 -17.55
C HIS A 786 22.55 -5.57 -16.95
N TYR A 787 23.35 -6.48 -17.52
CA TYR A 787 23.48 -7.83 -16.97
C TYR A 787 24.09 -7.83 -15.57
N GLY A 788 25.14 -7.02 -15.33
CA GLY A 788 25.80 -6.90 -14.03
C GLY A 788 24.99 -6.16 -12.97
N ASP A 789 24.05 -5.32 -13.38
CA ASP A 789 23.24 -4.45 -12.53
C ASP A 789 21.97 -5.14 -12.00
N PHE A 790 21.73 -6.41 -12.34
CA PHE A 790 20.51 -7.15 -11.95
C PHE A 790 20.13 -7.00 -10.48
N ALA A 791 21.08 -7.09 -9.55
CA ALA A 791 20.79 -6.95 -8.12
C ALA A 791 20.27 -5.55 -7.75
N ASN A 792 20.85 -4.50 -8.33
CA ASN A 792 20.44 -3.12 -8.08
C ASN A 792 19.10 -2.82 -8.74
N ALA A 793 18.95 -3.18 -10.02
CA ALA A 793 17.69 -3.03 -10.76
C ALA A 793 16.54 -3.76 -10.06
N ASN A 794 16.78 -5.00 -9.59
CA ASN A 794 15.81 -5.76 -8.82
C ASN A 794 15.48 -5.10 -7.48
N SER A 795 16.48 -4.54 -6.78
CA SER A 795 16.26 -3.86 -5.50
C SER A 795 15.41 -2.60 -5.66
N LEU A 796 15.73 -1.76 -6.65
CA LEU A 796 14.97 -0.54 -6.93
C LEU A 796 13.53 -0.85 -7.38
N ALA A 797 13.37 -1.82 -8.29
CA ALA A 797 12.07 -2.23 -8.78
C ALA A 797 11.21 -2.90 -7.69
N SER A 798 11.80 -3.73 -6.83
CA SER A 798 11.09 -4.34 -5.70
C SER A 798 10.66 -3.29 -4.67
N ASN A 799 11.49 -2.28 -4.42
CA ASN A 799 11.14 -1.18 -3.52
C ASN A 799 9.94 -0.39 -4.07
N TYR A 800 9.96 -0.06 -5.37
CA TYR A 800 8.81 0.57 -6.03
C TYR A 800 7.55 -0.29 -5.95
N SER A 801 7.64 -1.57 -6.30
CA SER A 801 6.49 -2.49 -6.26
C SER A 801 5.91 -2.61 -4.84
N GLU A 802 6.75 -2.69 -3.81
CA GLU A 802 6.29 -2.84 -2.42
C GLU A 802 5.63 -1.58 -1.88
N GLN A 803 6.22 -0.42 -2.13
CA GLN A 803 5.62 0.83 -1.70
C GLN A 803 4.34 1.16 -2.47
N LEU A 804 4.27 0.84 -3.78
CA LEU A 804 3.02 0.93 -4.54
C LEU A 804 1.94 0.02 -3.94
N ARG A 805 2.32 -1.21 -3.52
CA ARG A 805 1.40 -2.13 -2.81
C ARG A 805 0.88 -1.51 -1.52
N ILE A 806 1.77 -0.91 -0.71
CA ILE A 806 1.41 -0.26 0.55
C ILE A 806 0.46 0.92 0.30
N ASP A 807 0.83 1.83 -0.60
CA ASP A 807 0.04 3.03 -0.90
C ASP A 807 -1.34 2.61 -1.44
N ALA A 808 -1.40 1.73 -2.46
CA ALA A 808 -2.67 1.27 -3.02
C ALA A 808 -3.55 0.51 -2.02
N TYR A 809 -2.97 -0.27 -1.12
CA TYR A 809 -3.75 -0.91 -0.06
C TYR A 809 -4.35 0.12 0.91
N GLN A 810 -3.61 1.18 1.26
CA GLN A 810 -4.07 2.25 2.14
C GLN A 810 -5.15 3.11 1.48
N SER A 811 -4.97 3.46 0.20
CA SER A 811 -5.89 4.28 -0.58
C SER A 811 -7.18 3.57 -0.99
N GLY A 812 -7.18 2.23 -0.97
CA GLY A 812 -8.24 1.41 -1.55
C GLY A 812 -8.41 0.07 -0.85
N SER A 813 -8.33 -1.01 -1.64
CA SER A 813 -8.54 -2.38 -1.21
C SER A 813 -7.47 -3.29 -1.79
N THR A 814 -7.44 -4.56 -1.37
CA THR A 814 -6.57 -5.58 -1.99
C THR A 814 -6.76 -5.68 -3.51
N ASN A 815 -7.97 -5.43 -4.01
CA ASN A 815 -8.24 -5.41 -5.46
C ASN A 815 -7.50 -4.25 -6.15
N TYR A 816 -7.42 -3.08 -5.51
CA TYR A 816 -6.75 -1.92 -6.10
C TYR A 816 -5.26 -2.16 -6.29
N VAL A 817 -4.61 -2.84 -5.34
CA VAL A 817 -3.19 -3.26 -5.42
C VAL A 817 -2.90 -3.98 -6.74
N ASP A 818 -3.71 -4.98 -7.08
CA ASP A 818 -3.51 -5.77 -8.29
C ASP A 818 -3.78 -4.95 -9.56
N ILE A 819 -4.75 -4.04 -9.54
CA ILE A 819 -5.09 -3.16 -10.67
C ILE A 819 -3.91 -2.22 -11.02
N VAL A 820 -3.35 -1.52 -10.02
CA VAL A 820 -2.21 -0.61 -10.27
C VAL A 820 -0.93 -1.37 -10.62
N ALA A 821 -0.73 -2.57 -10.06
CA ALA A 821 0.39 -3.43 -10.41
C ALA A 821 0.34 -3.87 -11.88
N LEU A 822 -0.84 -4.21 -12.41
CA LEU A 822 -1.01 -4.52 -13.84
C LEU A 822 -0.78 -3.31 -14.75
N SER A 823 -1.15 -2.13 -14.28
CA SER A 823 -1.15 -0.90 -15.07
C SER A 823 0.24 -0.28 -15.20
N ALA A 824 1.10 -0.42 -14.20
CA ALA A 824 2.40 0.26 -14.12
C ALA A 824 3.31 -0.03 -15.33
N ARG A 825 3.50 -1.31 -15.67
CA ARG A 825 4.32 -1.72 -16.84
C ARG A 825 3.68 -1.31 -18.15
N GLN A 826 2.36 -1.34 -18.26
CA GLN A 826 1.64 -0.94 -19.46
C GLN A 826 1.78 0.56 -19.74
N ALA A 827 1.65 1.41 -18.70
CA ALA A 827 1.84 2.85 -18.81
C ALA A 827 3.23 3.21 -19.37
N MET A 828 4.29 2.56 -18.86
CA MET A 828 5.65 2.76 -19.38
C MET A 828 5.88 2.10 -20.75
N GLY A 829 5.17 1.02 -21.06
CA GLY A 829 5.32 0.23 -22.28
C GLY A 829 5.10 1.01 -23.58
N ALA A 830 4.47 2.18 -23.53
CA ALA A 830 4.28 3.05 -24.69
C ALA A 830 5.39 4.11 -24.86
N THR A 831 6.38 4.17 -23.97
CA THR A 831 7.34 5.28 -23.89
C THR A 831 8.76 4.88 -24.27
N SER A 832 9.53 5.80 -24.84
CA SER A 832 10.96 5.60 -25.14
C SER A 832 11.79 6.85 -24.88
N PHE A 833 12.79 6.72 -23.99
CA PHE A 833 13.67 7.82 -23.60
C PHE A 833 14.70 8.16 -24.68
N SER A 834 14.97 9.45 -24.84
CA SER A 834 15.85 9.99 -25.86
C SER A 834 16.51 11.31 -25.41
N GLY A 835 17.37 11.88 -26.25
CA GLY A 835 18.07 13.13 -25.97
C GLY A 835 19.41 12.92 -25.26
N THR A 836 19.82 13.90 -24.46
CA THR A 836 21.06 13.86 -23.66
C THR A 836 20.74 14.14 -22.20
N PRO A 837 21.65 13.91 -21.24
CA PRO A 837 21.43 14.30 -19.85
C PRO A 837 21.13 15.79 -19.67
N GLU A 838 21.63 16.67 -20.54
CA GLU A 838 21.34 18.10 -20.49
C GLU A 838 19.99 18.47 -21.10
N ASN A 839 19.44 17.63 -21.98
CA ASN A 839 18.12 17.82 -22.57
C ASN A 839 17.42 16.46 -22.79
N PRO A 840 17.03 15.78 -21.71
CA PRO A 840 16.37 14.48 -21.79
C PRO A 840 14.92 14.64 -22.26
N LEU A 841 14.49 13.75 -23.14
CA LEU A 841 13.15 13.73 -23.74
C LEU A 841 12.54 12.33 -23.60
N LEU A 842 11.21 12.28 -23.55
CA LEU A 842 10.46 11.03 -23.52
C LEU A 842 9.41 11.06 -24.62
N PHE A 843 9.50 10.11 -25.55
CA PHE A 843 8.57 10.00 -26.66
C PHE A 843 7.53 8.91 -26.38
N LEU A 844 6.28 9.18 -26.71
CA LEU A 844 5.15 8.27 -26.51
C LEU A 844 4.58 7.81 -27.84
N LYS A 845 4.38 6.49 -27.98
CA LYS A 845 3.60 5.86 -29.05
C LYS A 845 2.15 5.77 -28.62
N GLU A 846 1.21 6.23 -29.45
CA GLU A 846 -0.19 5.93 -29.23
C GLU A 846 -0.49 4.49 -29.66
N ILE A 847 -0.56 3.61 -28.67
CA ILE A 847 -0.83 2.18 -28.88
C ILE A 847 -2.34 1.98 -29.18
N SER A 848 -2.66 1.05 -30.10
CA SER A 848 -4.02 0.53 -30.34
C SER A 848 -5.10 1.59 -30.64
N SER A 849 -4.77 2.60 -31.44
CA SER A 849 -5.69 3.68 -31.89
C SER A 849 -5.47 3.98 -33.38
N ASN A 850 -5.36 5.24 -33.80
CA ASN A 850 -5.00 5.65 -35.16
C ASN A 850 -3.48 5.65 -35.43
N GLY A 851 -2.66 5.44 -34.40
CA GLY A 851 -1.20 5.29 -34.49
C GLY A 851 -0.40 6.58 -34.27
N ASN A 852 -1.06 7.70 -33.93
CA ASN A 852 -0.40 9.00 -33.68
C ASN A 852 0.72 8.92 -32.62
N SER A 853 1.50 9.98 -32.51
CA SER A 853 2.69 10.02 -31.65
C SER A 853 2.77 11.29 -30.84
N GLN A 854 3.15 11.15 -29.57
CA GLN A 854 3.14 12.24 -28.61
C GLN A 854 1.76 12.90 -28.48
N THR A 855 0.71 12.08 -28.51
CA THR A 855 -0.69 12.54 -28.47
C THR A 855 -1.06 13.07 -27.10
N VAL A 856 -1.58 14.30 -27.03
CA VAL A 856 -1.85 15.01 -25.76
C VAL A 856 -3.00 14.36 -24.99
N ASP A 857 -4.11 14.02 -25.65
CA ASP A 857 -5.26 13.32 -25.05
C ASP A 857 -4.96 11.88 -24.58
N VAL A 858 -3.78 11.34 -24.91
CA VAL A 858 -3.24 10.05 -24.41
C VAL A 858 -2.29 10.26 -23.24
N ILE A 859 -1.49 11.33 -23.28
CA ILE A 859 -0.60 11.70 -22.16
C ILE A 859 -1.44 12.14 -20.97
N PHE A 860 -2.56 12.84 -21.19
CA PHE A 860 -3.44 13.32 -20.13
C PHE A 860 -3.96 12.19 -19.21
N PRO A 861 -4.71 11.17 -19.66
CA PRO A 861 -5.15 10.10 -18.77
C PRO A 861 -3.98 9.34 -18.12
N ALA A 862 -2.79 9.32 -18.75
CA ALA A 862 -1.61 8.67 -18.21
C ALA A 862 -0.85 9.52 -17.16
N PHE A 863 -1.08 10.84 -17.09
CA PHE A 863 -0.30 11.75 -16.23
C PHE A 863 -0.31 11.39 -14.74
N PRO A 864 -1.39 10.83 -14.14
CA PRO A 864 -1.36 10.43 -12.73
C PRO A 864 -0.24 9.43 -12.42
N PHE A 865 -0.02 8.44 -13.29
CA PHE A 865 1.08 7.49 -13.13
C PHE A 865 2.44 8.20 -13.10
N PHE A 866 2.66 9.18 -13.99
CA PHE A 866 3.92 9.91 -14.04
C PHE A 866 4.09 10.84 -12.84
N LEU A 867 3.03 11.51 -12.36
CA LEU A 867 3.10 12.34 -11.16
C LEU A 867 3.40 11.51 -9.90
N TYR A 868 2.76 10.35 -9.73
CA TYR A 868 3.05 9.46 -8.61
C TYR A 868 4.46 8.85 -8.71
N THR A 869 4.83 8.36 -9.89
CA THR A 869 6.06 7.56 -10.10
C THR A 869 7.30 8.44 -10.18
N ASN A 870 7.35 9.41 -11.11
CA ASN A 870 8.41 10.41 -11.18
C ASN A 870 7.95 11.59 -12.06
N PRO A 871 7.58 12.74 -11.46
CA PRO A 871 7.05 13.89 -12.21
C PRO A 871 8.00 14.44 -13.29
N ARG A 872 9.31 14.20 -13.14
CA ARG A 872 10.32 14.56 -14.15
C ARG A 872 10.04 13.89 -15.51
N TRP A 873 9.48 12.68 -15.51
CA TRP A 873 9.14 11.98 -16.75
C TRP A 873 7.93 12.60 -17.45
N LEU A 874 6.98 13.17 -16.70
CA LEU A 874 5.90 13.98 -17.28
C LEU A 874 6.49 15.22 -17.95
N ALA A 875 7.47 15.88 -17.34
CA ALA A 875 8.18 16.99 -17.98
C ALA A 875 8.78 16.57 -19.34
N TYR A 876 9.44 15.41 -19.39
CA TYR A 876 10.04 14.89 -20.62
C TYR A 876 9.02 14.50 -21.69
N LEU A 877 7.77 14.20 -21.32
CA LEU A 877 6.67 14.00 -22.25
C LEU A 877 6.11 15.32 -22.79
N LEU A 878 6.11 16.39 -21.99
CA LEU A 878 5.60 17.69 -22.44
C LEU A 878 6.63 18.46 -23.29
N GLU A 879 7.92 18.28 -23.04
CA GLU A 879 8.99 19.02 -23.73
C GLU A 879 8.96 18.87 -25.27
N PRO A 880 8.78 17.68 -25.88
CA PRO A 880 8.70 17.58 -27.33
C PRO A 880 7.56 18.42 -27.95
N LEU A 881 6.40 18.48 -27.29
CA LEU A 881 5.26 19.26 -27.76
C LEU A 881 5.54 20.76 -27.70
N LEU A 882 6.13 21.20 -26.59
CA LEU A 882 6.51 22.59 -26.38
C LEU A 882 7.62 23.02 -27.35
N GLU A 883 8.70 22.24 -27.47
CA GLU A 883 9.83 22.56 -28.35
C GLU A 883 9.38 22.60 -29.83
N HIS A 884 8.50 21.71 -30.28
CA HIS A 884 7.96 21.76 -31.63
C HIS A 884 7.09 23.00 -31.87
N GLN A 885 6.11 23.28 -31.01
CA GLN A 885 5.21 24.42 -31.21
C GLN A 885 5.94 25.77 -31.07
N LEU A 886 6.94 25.88 -30.17
CA LEU A 886 7.81 27.06 -30.06
C LEU A 886 8.72 27.28 -31.27
N SER A 887 8.92 26.26 -32.12
CA SER A 887 9.69 26.43 -33.36
C SER A 887 8.99 27.30 -34.41
N GLY A 888 7.68 27.58 -34.22
CA GLY A 888 6.86 28.33 -35.17
C GLY A 888 6.44 27.52 -36.41
N GLN A 889 6.66 26.20 -36.40
CA GLN A 889 6.27 25.32 -37.50
C GLN A 889 4.77 25.01 -37.50
N TYR A 890 4.10 25.10 -36.35
CA TYR A 890 2.66 24.87 -36.26
C TYR A 890 1.88 26.18 -36.48
N PRO A 891 0.96 26.23 -37.48
CA PRO A 891 0.31 27.49 -37.85
C PRO A 891 -0.93 27.84 -37.02
N ASN A 892 -1.48 26.88 -36.26
CA ASN A 892 -2.71 27.09 -35.50
C ASN A 892 -2.44 27.81 -34.17
N LYS A 893 -3.50 28.39 -33.59
CA LYS A 893 -3.41 29.15 -32.33
C LYS A 893 -3.67 28.31 -31.08
N TYR A 894 -4.20 27.12 -31.25
CA TYR A 894 -4.47 26.16 -30.17
C TYR A 894 -3.29 25.19 -29.99
N SER A 895 -3.35 24.33 -28.98
CA SER A 895 -2.36 23.26 -28.78
C SER A 895 -2.53 22.20 -29.85
N MET A 896 -1.41 21.81 -30.46
CA MET A 896 -1.35 20.65 -31.33
C MET A 896 -1.79 19.37 -30.61
N HIS A 897 -2.53 18.52 -31.32
CA HIS A 897 -2.99 17.22 -30.84
C HIS A 897 -1.85 16.19 -30.67
N ASP A 898 -1.05 16.00 -31.72
CA ASP A 898 0.04 15.03 -31.77
C ASP A 898 1.21 15.57 -32.58
N LEU A 899 2.42 15.02 -32.39
CA LEU A 899 3.60 15.41 -33.14
C LEU A 899 3.81 14.62 -34.44
N GLY A 900 2.93 13.67 -34.78
CA GLY A 900 3.10 12.87 -35.97
C GLY A 900 2.05 11.78 -36.10
N SER A 901 1.60 11.56 -37.34
CA SER A 901 0.53 10.62 -37.66
C SER A 901 0.87 9.14 -37.45
N HIS A 902 2.13 8.81 -37.12
CA HIS A 902 2.56 7.44 -36.87
C HIS A 902 3.88 7.37 -36.10
N PHE A 903 4.00 6.54 -35.06
CA PHE A 903 5.28 6.35 -34.36
C PHE A 903 6.26 5.54 -35.25
N PRO A 904 7.56 5.87 -35.31
CA PRO A 904 8.30 6.92 -34.58
C PRO A 904 8.56 8.15 -35.48
N ASN A 905 7.59 8.62 -36.24
CA ASN A 905 7.75 9.73 -37.18
C ASN A 905 7.10 10.99 -36.60
N LEU A 906 7.82 11.71 -35.74
CA LEU A 906 7.34 12.94 -35.11
C LEU A 906 7.69 14.15 -35.98
N THR A 907 7.08 14.22 -37.17
CA THR A 907 7.36 15.23 -38.19
C THR A 907 6.62 16.56 -37.99
N GLY A 908 5.68 16.61 -37.05
CA GLY A 908 4.79 17.74 -36.80
C GLY A 908 3.76 17.97 -37.90
N HIS A 909 2.94 19.01 -37.70
CA HIS A 909 1.84 19.39 -38.59
C HIS A 909 2.05 20.80 -39.15
N ALA A 910 3.08 20.97 -39.98
CA ALA A 910 3.39 22.28 -40.57
C ALA A 910 2.30 22.80 -41.53
N ASP A 911 1.38 21.94 -41.94
CA ASP A 911 0.19 22.28 -42.70
C ASP A 911 -1.02 22.66 -41.83
N GLY A 912 -0.89 22.55 -40.50
CA GLY A 912 -1.95 22.82 -39.53
C GLY A 912 -3.10 21.81 -39.54
N ARG A 913 -2.87 20.59 -40.05
CA ARG A 913 -3.90 19.55 -40.20
C ARG A 913 -3.68 18.36 -39.26
N ASP A 914 -3.41 18.65 -38.00
CA ASP A 914 -3.56 17.68 -36.92
C ASP A 914 -5.04 17.36 -36.65
N GLU A 915 -5.30 16.39 -35.77
CA GLU A 915 -6.66 16.04 -35.36
C GLU A 915 -7.31 17.22 -34.62
N TYR A 916 -8.54 17.58 -35.02
CA TYR A 916 -9.15 18.85 -34.63
C TYR A 916 -9.80 18.79 -33.23
N MET A 917 -8.97 18.74 -32.19
CA MET A 917 -9.33 18.64 -30.76
C MET A 917 -8.97 19.86 -29.90
N PRO A 918 -9.12 21.11 -30.37
CA PRO A 918 -8.36 22.22 -29.79
C PRO A 918 -8.79 22.64 -28.38
N VAL A 919 -10.06 22.50 -27.98
CA VAL A 919 -10.47 22.74 -26.56
C VAL A 919 -9.89 21.67 -25.63
N GLU A 920 -9.95 20.40 -26.03
CA GLU A 920 -9.39 19.27 -25.26
C GLU A 920 -7.90 19.51 -25.02
N GLU A 921 -7.13 19.73 -26.09
CA GLU A 921 -5.66 19.77 -26.02
C GLU A 921 -5.13 21.03 -25.37
N CYS A 922 -5.79 22.17 -25.55
CA CYS A 922 -5.43 23.38 -24.78
C CYS A 922 -5.70 23.18 -23.29
N GLY A 923 -6.84 22.56 -22.94
CA GLY A 923 -7.19 22.27 -21.54
C GLY A 923 -6.17 21.32 -20.91
N ASP A 924 -5.88 20.22 -21.58
CA ASP A 924 -5.00 19.16 -21.11
C ASP A 924 -3.57 19.64 -20.91
N MET A 925 -3.01 20.39 -21.86
CA MET A 925 -1.68 20.98 -21.71
C MET A 925 -1.62 21.92 -20.51
N LEU A 926 -2.61 22.81 -20.33
CA LEU A 926 -2.62 23.77 -19.22
C LEU A 926 -2.78 23.10 -17.86
N ILE A 927 -3.61 22.06 -17.78
CA ILE A 927 -3.82 21.26 -16.56
C ILE A 927 -2.53 20.50 -16.21
N MET A 928 -1.97 19.73 -17.15
CA MET A 928 -0.73 18.98 -16.91
C MET A 928 0.44 19.91 -16.60
N GLY A 929 0.52 21.06 -17.28
CA GLY A 929 1.54 22.07 -17.03
C GLY A 929 1.48 22.62 -15.60
N LEU A 930 0.29 22.95 -15.10
CA LEU A 930 0.16 23.38 -13.71
C LEU A 930 0.38 22.23 -12.71
N ALA A 931 -0.06 21.02 -13.02
CA ALA A 931 0.16 19.86 -12.16
C ALA A 931 1.66 19.57 -12.00
N LEU A 932 2.43 19.63 -13.09
CA LEU A 932 3.89 19.51 -13.06
C LEU A 932 4.53 20.64 -12.23
N VAL A 933 4.06 21.88 -12.37
CA VAL A 933 4.54 23.00 -11.55
C VAL A 933 4.24 22.79 -10.06
N ASN A 934 3.06 22.28 -9.73
CA ASN A 934 2.69 21.95 -8.35
C ASN A 934 3.60 20.86 -7.78
N SER A 935 3.95 19.83 -8.58
CA SER A 935 4.86 18.76 -8.17
C SER A 935 6.26 19.25 -7.77
N MET A 936 6.71 20.40 -8.33
CA MET A 936 7.98 21.03 -7.97
C MET A 936 7.87 21.90 -6.71
N SER A 937 6.66 22.27 -6.32
CA SER A 937 6.38 23.34 -5.35
C SER A 937 5.85 22.76 -4.03
N TYR A 938 6.74 22.22 -3.20
CA TYR A 938 6.41 21.66 -1.89
C TYR A 938 7.40 22.13 -0.80
N SER A 939 6.97 22.13 0.47
CA SER A 939 7.75 22.64 1.61
C SER A 939 8.76 21.63 2.17
N SER A 940 8.37 20.36 2.25
CA SER A 940 9.22 19.25 2.70
C SER A 940 9.07 18.05 1.77
N GLY A 941 10.01 17.10 1.80
CA GLY A 941 9.89 15.86 1.03
C GLY A 941 8.62 15.06 1.35
N ASP A 942 8.08 15.19 2.57
CA ASP A 942 6.82 14.52 2.97
C ASP A 942 5.61 15.09 2.22
N ASP A 943 5.66 16.37 1.83
CA ASP A 943 4.62 17.06 1.07
C ASP A 943 4.74 16.82 -0.45
N ALA A 944 5.79 16.12 -0.91
CA ALA A 944 6.02 15.90 -2.33
C ALA A 944 4.94 14.98 -2.93
N GLN A 945 4.50 15.30 -4.15
CA GLN A 945 3.53 14.47 -4.87
C GLN A 945 4.09 13.07 -5.21
N SER A 946 5.41 12.94 -5.33
CA SER A 946 6.11 11.67 -5.49
C SER A 946 7.17 11.51 -4.42
N ILE A 947 7.06 10.44 -3.64
CA ILE A 947 8.07 10.07 -2.64
C ILE A 947 9.38 9.60 -3.29
N TRP A 948 9.31 9.11 -4.54
CA TRP A 948 10.49 8.64 -5.25
C TRP A 948 11.36 9.80 -5.70
N SER A 949 10.73 10.93 -6.01
CA SER A 949 11.41 12.11 -6.50
C SER A 949 12.12 12.90 -5.39
N THR A 950 12.00 12.48 -4.13
CA THR A 950 12.73 13.06 -2.98
C THR A 950 14.00 12.29 -2.64
N VAL A 951 14.26 11.17 -3.30
CA VAL A 951 15.47 10.36 -3.14
C VAL A 951 16.56 10.89 -4.07
N GLY A 952 17.78 11.06 -3.54
CA GLY A 952 18.94 11.53 -4.31
C GLY A 952 19.73 12.61 -3.56
N ASP A 953 20.69 13.21 -4.24
CA ASP A 953 21.43 14.35 -3.70
C ASP A 953 20.57 15.62 -3.80
N ASP A 954 20.49 16.37 -2.69
CA ASP A 954 19.75 17.63 -2.64
C ASP A 954 20.67 18.81 -2.92
N THR A 955 20.79 19.16 -4.19
CA THR A 955 21.56 20.32 -4.65
C THR A 955 20.65 21.55 -4.74
N ASP A 956 20.78 22.49 -3.81
CA ASP A 956 19.98 23.74 -3.74
C ASP A 956 20.21 24.73 -4.93
N ALA A 957 21.15 24.41 -5.82
CA ALA A 957 21.59 25.28 -6.90
C ALA A 957 21.11 24.77 -8.26
N VAL A 958 20.10 25.43 -8.84
CA VAL A 958 19.93 25.44 -10.30
C VAL A 958 20.97 26.41 -10.84
N GLU A 959 22.01 25.92 -11.51
CA GLU A 959 22.97 26.82 -12.17
C GLU A 959 22.26 27.66 -13.24
N SER A 960 22.69 28.91 -13.42
CA SER A 960 22.01 29.82 -14.36
C SER A 960 21.93 29.28 -15.78
N ASN A 961 22.88 28.43 -16.18
CA ASN A 961 23.05 27.97 -17.56
C ASN A 961 22.46 26.58 -17.86
N GLU A 962 22.01 25.81 -16.86
CA GLU A 962 21.45 24.47 -17.10
C GLU A 962 20.00 24.52 -17.59
N THR A 963 19.52 23.53 -18.34
CA THR A 963 18.08 23.46 -18.67
C THR A 963 17.27 23.14 -17.39
N PRO A 964 15.97 23.47 -17.33
CA PRO A 964 15.16 23.25 -16.13
C PRO A 964 15.11 21.79 -15.67
N PHE A 965 15.28 20.81 -16.57
CA PHE A 965 15.08 19.39 -16.27
C PHE A 965 16.30 18.52 -16.59
N ALA A 966 17.49 19.11 -16.59
CA ALA A 966 18.74 18.39 -16.79
C ALA A 966 18.96 17.29 -15.75
N LEU A 967 19.61 16.21 -16.18
CA LEU A 967 20.15 15.07 -15.40
C LEU A 967 21.69 15.18 -15.33
N THR A 968 22.21 16.39 -15.10
CA THR A 968 23.67 16.67 -15.13
C THR A 968 24.40 16.10 -13.91
N SER A 969 23.69 15.88 -12.81
CA SER A 969 24.14 15.13 -11.63
C SER A 969 23.33 13.85 -11.47
N VAL A 970 24.04 12.73 -11.43
CA VAL A 970 23.51 11.43 -11.00
C VAL A 970 24.43 10.87 -9.92
N GLY A 971 23.90 10.73 -8.72
CA GLY A 971 24.62 10.40 -7.50
C GLY A 971 24.64 8.91 -7.18
N GLU A 972 24.99 8.62 -5.93
CA GLU A 972 24.92 7.29 -5.33
C GLU A 972 24.06 7.34 -4.07
N HIS A 973 23.07 6.47 -3.96
CA HIS A 973 22.24 6.35 -2.76
C HIS A 973 22.11 4.89 -2.35
N GLY A 974 22.31 4.59 -1.06
CA GLY A 974 22.24 3.21 -0.55
C GLY A 974 23.25 2.24 -1.20
N GLY A 975 24.38 2.73 -1.71
CA GLY A 975 25.37 1.92 -2.43
C GLY A 975 25.02 1.61 -3.89
N ILE A 976 23.95 2.21 -4.43
CA ILE A 976 23.54 2.10 -5.83
C ILE A 976 23.87 3.42 -6.54
N SER A 977 24.72 3.35 -7.57
CA SER A 977 25.11 4.52 -8.39
C SER A 977 24.06 4.86 -9.44
N TYR A 978 24.19 6.05 -10.06
CA TYR A 978 23.27 6.57 -11.09
C TYR A 978 21.85 6.80 -10.57
N ILE A 979 21.74 7.30 -9.35
CA ILE A 979 20.48 7.76 -8.76
C ILE A 979 20.29 9.22 -9.15
N ASP A 980 19.09 9.57 -9.58
CA ASP A 980 18.79 10.95 -9.96
C ASP A 980 18.80 11.87 -8.73
N ASP A 981 19.06 13.17 -8.94
CA ASP A 981 18.90 14.18 -7.88
C ASP A 981 17.42 14.40 -7.51
N THR A 982 17.21 15.03 -6.35
CA THR A 982 15.87 15.42 -5.87
C THR A 982 15.13 16.32 -6.87
N TRP A 983 13.83 16.13 -6.97
CA TRP A 983 12.92 16.90 -7.84
C TRP A 983 12.23 18.03 -7.09
N GLY A 984 12.50 19.28 -7.46
CA GLY A 984 11.79 20.43 -6.89
C GLY A 984 12.16 20.73 -5.43
N GLY A 985 11.19 21.21 -4.65
CA GLY A 985 11.31 21.53 -3.23
C GLY A 985 11.73 22.97 -2.93
N SER A 986 11.14 23.56 -1.89
CA SER A 986 11.52 24.88 -1.33
C SER A 986 11.68 25.98 -2.40
N THR A 987 12.78 26.73 -2.39
CA THR A 987 13.06 27.81 -3.35
C THR A 987 13.57 27.25 -4.69
N LYS A 988 14.21 26.08 -4.70
CA LYS A 988 14.75 25.40 -5.90
C LYS A 988 13.63 25.10 -6.89
N GLY A 989 12.58 24.43 -6.43
CA GLY A 989 11.45 24.07 -7.28
C GLY A 989 10.70 25.26 -7.88
N ILE A 990 10.52 26.35 -7.13
CA ILE A 990 9.90 27.58 -7.65
C ILE A 990 10.78 28.21 -8.75
N LYS A 991 12.10 28.27 -8.56
CA LYS A 991 13.03 28.77 -9.59
C LYS A 991 13.01 27.90 -10.83
N GLN A 992 13.02 26.58 -10.65
CA GLN A 992 12.95 25.59 -11.74
C GLN A 992 11.66 25.76 -12.55
N ALA A 993 10.51 25.84 -11.88
CA ALA A 993 9.22 26.09 -12.50
C ALA A 993 9.17 27.41 -13.28
N LYS A 994 9.64 28.51 -12.69
CA LYS A 994 9.69 29.81 -13.37
C LYS A 994 10.59 29.76 -14.61
N LYS A 995 11.75 29.11 -14.52
CA LYS A 995 12.69 28.96 -15.64
C LYS A 995 12.07 28.18 -16.80
N TRP A 996 11.34 27.11 -16.50
CA TRP A 996 10.62 26.32 -17.51
C TRP A 996 9.52 27.12 -18.21
N LEU A 997 8.71 27.84 -17.43
CA LEU A 997 7.59 28.62 -17.94
C LEU A 997 8.02 29.89 -18.70
N GLU A 998 9.17 30.49 -18.37
CA GLU A 998 9.61 31.76 -18.97
C GLU A 998 9.75 31.67 -20.51
N GLY A 999 10.34 30.58 -21.01
CA GLY A 999 10.53 30.36 -22.45
C GLY A 999 9.25 30.02 -23.22
N SER A 1000 8.23 29.52 -22.52
CA SER A 1000 6.98 29.01 -23.12
C SER A 1000 5.74 29.84 -22.75
N TYR A 1001 5.88 30.90 -21.94
CA TYR A 1001 4.77 31.68 -21.38
C TYR A 1001 3.74 32.16 -22.41
N GLU A 1002 4.21 32.72 -23.53
CA GLU A 1002 3.33 33.24 -24.59
C GLU A 1002 2.54 32.13 -25.29
N LEU A 1003 3.08 30.92 -25.36
CA LEU A 1003 2.40 29.76 -25.94
C LEU A 1003 1.24 29.31 -25.04
N TRP A 1004 1.47 29.17 -23.72
CA TRP A 1004 0.42 28.90 -22.74
C TRP A 1004 -0.68 29.96 -22.77
N LYS A 1005 -0.30 31.23 -22.90
CA LYS A 1005 -1.23 32.36 -23.01
C LYS A 1005 -2.06 32.29 -24.29
N GLN A 1006 -1.44 31.90 -25.41
CA GLN A 1006 -2.11 31.75 -26.70
C GLN A 1006 -3.20 30.67 -26.65
N TRP A 1007 -2.88 29.50 -26.09
CA TRP A 1007 -3.83 28.40 -25.89
C TRP A 1007 -4.98 28.80 -24.98
N THR A 1008 -4.68 29.52 -23.90
CA THR A 1008 -5.71 30.07 -23.01
C THR A 1008 -6.62 31.07 -23.74
N GLY A 1009 -6.06 31.87 -24.65
CA GLY A 1009 -6.83 32.77 -25.51
C GLY A 1009 -7.86 32.03 -26.37
N TYR A 1010 -7.49 30.87 -26.93
CA TYR A 1010 -8.41 29.99 -27.66
C TYR A 1010 -9.52 29.47 -26.73
N LEU A 1011 -9.17 28.98 -25.54
CA LEU A 1011 -10.16 28.51 -24.57
C LEU A 1011 -11.16 29.61 -24.14
N VAL A 1012 -10.71 30.87 -24.04
CA VAL A 1012 -11.63 31.99 -23.76
C VAL A 1012 -12.65 32.18 -24.88
N GLU A 1013 -12.32 31.86 -26.13
CA GLU A 1013 -13.25 31.99 -27.26
C GLU A 1013 -14.19 30.78 -27.36
N ASP A 1014 -13.70 29.57 -27.08
CA ASP A 1014 -14.38 28.32 -27.46
C ASP A 1014 -14.77 27.38 -26.31
N ALA A 1015 -14.25 27.53 -25.09
CA ALA A 1015 -14.42 26.51 -24.04
C ALA A 1015 -15.82 26.51 -23.40
N LEU A 1016 -16.49 27.65 -23.25
CA LEU A 1016 -17.78 27.71 -22.55
C LEU A 1016 -18.88 26.97 -23.31
N GLU A 1017 -18.91 27.12 -24.63
CA GLU A 1017 -19.86 26.51 -25.55
C GLU A 1017 -19.08 25.81 -26.68
N PRO A 1018 -18.46 24.66 -26.40
CA PRO A 1018 -17.64 23.97 -27.40
C PRO A 1018 -18.55 23.54 -28.56
N HIS A 1019 -18.26 24.03 -29.77
CA HIS A 1019 -19.03 23.69 -30.97
C HIS A 1019 -18.58 22.33 -31.55
N ASN A 1020 -18.62 22.14 -32.87
CA ASN A 1020 -18.20 20.89 -33.52
C ASN A 1020 -16.66 20.76 -33.52
N GLN A 1021 -16.10 20.41 -32.37
CA GLN A 1021 -14.69 20.07 -32.16
C GLN A 1021 -14.60 18.69 -31.56
N LEU A 1022 -13.47 18.00 -31.80
CA LEU A 1022 -13.28 16.67 -31.26
C LEU A 1022 -12.89 16.70 -29.76
N CYS A 1023 -13.10 15.60 -29.06
CA CYS A 1023 -12.73 15.30 -27.67
C CYS A 1023 -12.39 13.81 -27.50
N THR A 1024 -11.78 13.45 -26.37
CA THR A 1024 -11.33 12.07 -26.13
C THR A 1024 -12.48 11.03 -26.15
N ASP A 1025 -13.74 11.47 -25.99
CA ASP A 1025 -14.93 10.62 -25.98
C ASP A 1025 -15.56 10.42 -27.38
N ASP A 1026 -15.00 10.96 -28.46
CA ASP A 1026 -15.67 10.96 -29.78
C ASP A 1026 -15.74 9.62 -30.48
N PHE A 1027 -15.04 8.60 -29.98
CA PHE A 1027 -15.32 7.22 -30.37
C PHE A 1027 -16.77 6.82 -30.03
N ALA A 1028 -17.43 7.54 -29.11
CA ALA A 1028 -18.86 7.44 -28.81
C ALA A 1028 -19.75 8.37 -29.65
N GLY A 1029 -19.18 9.02 -30.67
CA GLY A 1029 -19.86 9.90 -31.62
C GLY A 1029 -19.72 11.38 -31.30
N TRP A 1030 -19.65 12.20 -32.35
CA TRP A 1030 -19.43 13.64 -32.25
C TRP A 1030 -20.60 14.34 -31.58
N LEU A 1031 -20.29 15.23 -30.63
CA LEU A 1031 -21.31 15.91 -29.85
C LEU A 1031 -20.94 17.37 -29.54
N PRO A 1032 -21.63 18.37 -30.11
CA PRO A 1032 -21.44 19.77 -29.71
C PRO A 1032 -21.99 20.01 -28.30
N LEU A 1033 -21.52 21.07 -27.66
CA LEU A 1033 -21.93 21.52 -26.33
C LEU A 1033 -21.74 20.45 -25.24
N GLN A 1034 -20.74 19.60 -25.40
CA GLN A 1034 -20.44 18.54 -24.45
C GLN A 1034 -19.98 19.14 -23.12
N THR A 1035 -20.65 18.74 -22.05
CA THR A 1035 -20.50 19.33 -20.72
C THR A 1035 -19.10 19.09 -20.14
N ASN A 1036 -18.52 17.91 -20.32
CA ASN A 1036 -17.22 17.57 -19.74
C ASN A 1036 -16.05 18.25 -20.48
N LEU A 1037 -16.10 18.32 -21.82
CA LEU A 1037 -15.15 19.09 -22.63
C LEU A 1037 -15.12 20.57 -22.24
N ALA A 1038 -16.30 21.17 -22.06
CA ALA A 1038 -16.40 22.56 -21.59
C ALA A 1038 -15.77 22.74 -20.21
N LEU A 1039 -16.04 21.81 -19.28
CA LEU A 1039 -15.47 21.83 -17.94
C LEU A 1039 -13.93 21.77 -17.97
N LYS A 1040 -13.37 20.86 -18.78
CA LYS A 1040 -11.93 20.69 -18.98
C LYS A 1040 -11.28 21.99 -19.47
N GLY A 1041 -11.85 22.63 -20.50
CA GLY A 1041 -11.36 23.93 -20.98
C GLY A 1041 -11.44 25.04 -19.92
N ILE A 1042 -12.52 25.08 -19.13
CA ILE A 1042 -12.69 26.06 -18.04
C ILE A 1042 -11.65 25.85 -16.92
N VAL A 1043 -11.38 24.61 -16.53
CA VAL A 1043 -10.31 24.26 -15.59
C VAL A 1043 -8.94 24.63 -16.16
N GLY A 1044 -8.71 24.46 -17.47
CA GLY A 1044 -7.51 24.92 -18.17
C GLY A 1044 -7.30 26.44 -18.08
N ILE A 1045 -8.35 27.25 -18.28
CA ILE A 1045 -8.28 28.72 -18.10
C ILE A 1045 -7.91 29.07 -16.64
N LYS A 1046 -8.51 28.37 -15.68
CA LYS A 1046 -8.18 28.54 -14.26
C LYS A 1046 -6.72 28.15 -14.00
N ALA A 1047 -6.23 27.07 -14.58
CA ALA A 1047 -4.84 26.64 -14.47
C ALA A 1047 -3.86 27.69 -14.99
N PHE A 1048 -4.12 28.27 -16.16
CA PHE A 1048 -3.28 29.36 -16.68
C PHE A 1048 -3.26 30.58 -15.75
N SER A 1049 -4.39 30.91 -15.10
CA SER A 1049 -4.43 32.04 -14.16
C SER A 1049 -3.46 31.86 -12.99
N GLU A 1050 -3.26 30.63 -12.53
CA GLU A 1050 -2.32 30.30 -11.44
C GLU A 1050 -0.87 30.22 -11.95
N ILE A 1051 -0.64 29.76 -13.19
CA ILE A 1051 0.65 29.87 -13.89
C ILE A 1051 1.06 31.34 -14.01
N ALA A 1052 0.16 32.21 -14.46
CA ALA A 1052 0.40 33.65 -14.61
C ALA A 1052 0.73 34.33 -13.27
N ASP A 1053 0.08 33.94 -12.18
CA ASP A 1053 0.36 34.50 -10.86
C ASP A 1053 1.72 34.08 -10.31
N LEU A 1054 2.12 32.81 -10.53
CA LEU A 1054 3.47 32.32 -10.23
C LEU A 1054 4.53 33.12 -10.99
N MET A 1055 4.28 33.43 -12.27
CA MET A 1055 5.15 34.20 -13.15
C MET A 1055 5.12 35.72 -12.91
N ASP A 1056 4.45 36.17 -11.83
CA ASP A 1056 4.32 37.59 -11.47
C ASP A 1056 3.64 38.44 -12.58
N ARG A 1057 2.79 37.82 -13.41
CA ARG A 1057 1.98 38.44 -14.47
C ARG A 1057 0.57 38.73 -13.94
N SER A 1058 0.49 39.58 -12.92
CA SER A 1058 -0.75 39.85 -12.17
C SER A 1058 -1.95 40.32 -13.01
N GLY A 1059 -1.70 41.02 -14.12
CA GLY A 1059 -2.75 41.44 -15.07
C GLY A 1059 -3.41 40.25 -15.77
N ASP A 1060 -2.60 39.34 -16.31
CA ASP A 1060 -3.08 38.11 -16.97
C ASP A 1060 -3.76 37.19 -15.94
N ALA A 1061 -3.14 37.00 -14.77
CA ALA A 1061 -3.70 36.20 -13.68
C ALA A 1061 -5.11 36.66 -13.30
N LYS A 1062 -5.31 37.97 -13.08
CA LYS A 1062 -6.62 38.53 -12.74
C LYS A 1062 -7.63 38.39 -13.88
N TYR A 1063 -7.21 38.61 -15.12
CA TYR A 1063 -8.08 38.53 -16.29
C TYR A 1063 -8.64 37.12 -16.50
N TYR A 1064 -7.77 36.12 -16.57
CA TYR A 1064 -8.17 34.73 -16.82
C TYR A 1064 -8.89 34.11 -15.63
N ARG A 1065 -8.52 34.48 -14.38
CA ARG A 1065 -9.26 34.05 -13.18
C ARG A 1065 -10.71 34.52 -13.20
N ASN A 1066 -10.95 35.78 -13.54
CA ASN A 1066 -12.32 36.33 -13.63
C ASN A 1066 -13.14 35.64 -14.73
N ILE A 1067 -12.50 35.26 -15.85
CA ILE A 1067 -13.18 34.53 -16.94
C ILE A 1067 -13.55 33.13 -16.48
N SER A 1068 -12.61 32.37 -15.91
CA SER A 1068 -12.88 31.01 -15.47
C SER A 1068 -13.95 30.97 -14.38
N GLU A 1069 -13.93 31.91 -13.43
CA GLU A 1069 -14.97 32.07 -12.39
C GLU A 1069 -16.34 32.40 -13.01
N THR A 1070 -16.39 33.26 -14.02
CA THR A 1070 -17.64 33.55 -14.75
C THR A 1070 -18.13 32.32 -15.54
N TYR A 1071 -17.21 31.55 -16.13
CA TYR A 1071 -17.55 30.42 -16.97
C TYR A 1071 -18.03 29.24 -16.15
N ILE A 1072 -17.45 28.97 -14.97
CA ILE A 1072 -17.91 27.86 -14.12
C ILE A 1072 -19.32 28.11 -13.58
N GLU A 1073 -19.70 29.37 -13.32
CA GLU A 1073 -21.08 29.72 -12.94
C GLU A 1073 -22.07 29.43 -14.09
N LYS A 1074 -21.74 29.83 -15.32
CA LYS A 1074 -22.57 29.54 -16.51
C LYS A 1074 -22.61 28.05 -16.85
N TRP A 1075 -21.47 27.37 -16.74
CA TRP A 1075 -21.38 25.93 -16.94
C TRP A 1075 -22.31 25.18 -15.97
N GLN A 1076 -22.43 25.62 -14.73
CA GLN A 1076 -23.39 25.04 -13.78
C GLN A 1076 -24.84 25.25 -14.24
N GLU A 1077 -25.19 26.42 -14.78
CA GLU A 1077 -26.52 26.69 -15.34
C GLU A 1077 -26.82 25.80 -16.56
N TYR A 1078 -25.84 25.60 -17.44
CA TYR A 1078 -26.02 24.93 -18.72
C TYR A 1078 -25.83 23.42 -18.65
N GLY A 1079 -24.88 22.94 -17.85
CA GLY A 1079 -24.44 21.56 -17.81
C GLY A 1079 -25.21 20.69 -16.82
N ILE A 1080 -25.77 21.27 -15.76
CA ILE A 1080 -26.46 20.50 -14.72
C ILE A 1080 -27.92 20.22 -15.10
N SER A 1081 -28.40 19.03 -14.74
CA SER A 1081 -29.80 18.62 -14.87
C SER A 1081 -30.76 19.54 -14.11
N ARG A 1082 -32.03 19.60 -14.53
CA ARG A 1082 -33.02 20.54 -13.99
C ARG A 1082 -33.34 20.29 -12.50
N ASP A 1083 -33.25 19.04 -12.06
CA ASP A 1083 -33.42 18.64 -10.66
C ASP A 1083 -32.12 18.78 -9.84
N GLY A 1084 -31.01 19.13 -10.48
CA GLY A 1084 -29.70 19.31 -9.86
C GLY A 1084 -28.98 18.00 -9.56
N GLY A 1085 -29.52 16.84 -9.97
CA GLY A 1085 -29.04 15.52 -9.53
C GLY A 1085 -27.70 15.10 -10.14
N HIS A 1086 -27.47 15.46 -11.41
CA HIS A 1086 -26.30 15.05 -12.18
C HIS A 1086 -25.99 16.01 -13.33
N ALA A 1087 -24.86 15.80 -14.01
CA ALA A 1087 -24.47 16.59 -15.17
C ALA A 1087 -25.00 15.93 -16.44
N LYS A 1088 -25.58 16.74 -17.32
CA LYS A 1088 -25.99 16.31 -18.67
C LYS A 1088 -24.77 16.00 -19.51
N LEU A 1089 -24.89 15.12 -20.48
CA LEU A 1089 -23.84 14.87 -21.46
C LEU A 1089 -23.58 16.09 -22.34
N ALA A 1090 -24.65 16.73 -22.82
CA ALA A 1090 -24.58 17.99 -23.56
C ALA A 1090 -25.63 18.98 -23.04
N TYR A 1091 -25.34 20.29 -23.17
CA TYR A 1091 -26.18 21.35 -22.61
C TYR A 1091 -27.63 21.32 -23.11
N ASP A 1092 -27.86 20.97 -24.37
CA ASP A 1092 -29.17 20.93 -25.01
C ASP A 1092 -29.86 19.56 -24.92
N TRP A 1093 -29.19 18.55 -24.36
CA TRP A 1093 -29.74 17.20 -24.20
C TRP A 1093 -30.22 16.94 -22.76
N TYR A 1094 -31.41 17.46 -22.44
CA TYR A 1094 -31.96 17.51 -21.07
C TYR A 1094 -32.13 16.17 -20.33
N GLY A 1095 -32.27 15.04 -21.03
CA GLY A 1095 -32.44 13.71 -20.43
C GLY A 1095 -31.15 12.87 -20.38
N SER A 1096 -30.02 13.45 -20.78
CA SER A 1096 -28.73 12.76 -20.82
C SER A 1096 -27.99 12.87 -19.49
N TRP A 1097 -26.91 12.10 -19.37
CA TRP A 1097 -25.95 12.19 -18.27
C TRP A 1097 -24.56 11.78 -18.74
N THR A 1098 -23.51 12.21 -18.03
CA THR A 1098 -22.11 11.86 -18.32
C THR A 1098 -21.32 11.65 -17.03
N THR A 1099 -20.32 10.77 -17.07
CA THR A 1099 -19.28 10.67 -16.04
C THR A 1099 -18.37 11.89 -16.16
N LEU A 1100 -18.22 12.67 -15.08
CA LEU A 1100 -17.42 13.89 -15.07
C LEU A 1100 -16.01 13.63 -14.52
N TYR A 1101 -15.16 13.00 -15.32
CA TYR A 1101 -13.77 12.71 -14.95
C TYR A 1101 -12.91 13.98 -14.81
N SER A 1102 -13.24 15.09 -15.51
CA SER A 1102 -12.49 16.35 -15.39
C SER A 1102 -12.62 17.05 -14.03
N LEU A 1103 -13.49 16.57 -13.13
CA LEU A 1103 -13.50 16.97 -11.72
C LEU A 1103 -12.18 16.59 -11.02
N TYR A 1104 -11.53 15.51 -11.44
CA TYR A 1104 -10.22 15.12 -10.94
C TYR A 1104 -9.16 16.22 -11.13
N ALA A 1105 -9.17 16.89 -12.30
CA ALA A 1105 -8.24 17.97 -12.60
C ALA A 1105 -8.41 19.18 -11.64
N ASP A 1106 -9.64 19.56 -11.30
CA ASP A 1106 -9.90 20.62 -10.32
C ASP A 1106 -9.34 20.26 -8.93
N ALA A 1107 -9.54 19.01 -8.51
CA ALA A 1107 -9.08 18.52 -7.21
C ALA A 1107 -7.55 18.41 -7.13
N VAL A 1108 -6.90 17.76 -8.11
CA VAL A 1108 -5.44 17.53 -8.12
C VAL A 1108 -4.64 18.83 -8.28
N LEU A 1109 -5.24 19.87 -8.89
CA LEU A 1109 -4.66 21.21 -9.01
C LEU A 1109 -4.88 22.10 -7.77
N CYS A 1110 -5.54 21.58 -6.73
CA CYS A 1110 -5.79 22.26 -5.46
C CYS A 1110 -6.74 23.46 -5.55
N PHE A 1111 -7.70 23.44 -6.47
CA PHE A 1111 -8.67 24.55 -6.66
C PHE A 1111 -9.85 24.54 -5.70
N HIS A 1112 -9.83 23.63 -4.72
CA HIS A 1112 -10.91 23.45 -3.77
C HIS A 1112 -10.43 23.62 -2.31
N PRO A 1113 -10.13 24.86 -1.85
CA PRO A 1113 -9.50 25.15 -0.56
C PRO A 1113 -10.30 24.77 0.68
N SER A 1114 -11.62 24.60 0.61
CA SER A 1114 -12.36 24.02 1.75
C SER A 1114 -11.95 22.57 2.08
N ILE A 1115 -11.21 21.94 1.17
CA ILE A 1115 -10.59 20.62 1.31
C ILE A 1115 -9.10 20.75 1.65
N THR A 1116 -8.40 21.66 0.96
CA THR A 1116 -6.94 21.69 0.91
C THR A 1116 -6.29 22.70 1.87
N ASN A 1117 -7.07 23.56 2.52
CA ASN A 1117 -6.55 24.61 3.39
C ASN A 1117 -6.65 24.20 4.87
N SER A 1118 -5.50 24.02 5.54
CA SER A 1118 -5.43 23.76 6.98
C SER A 1118 -5.94 24.93 7.85
N SER A 1119 -6.06 26.13 7.26
CA SER A 1119 -6.48 27.36 7.93
C SER A 1119 -8.00 27.65 7.91
N SER A 1120 -8.82 26.79 7.29
CA SER A 1120 -10.29 26.86 7.39
C SER A 1120 -10.88 26.02 8.53
N LEU A 1121 -10.03 25.42 9.36
CA LEU A 1121 -10.41 25.04 10.72
C LEU A 1121 -10.47 26.32 11.56
N GLU A 1122 -11.57 26.55 12.29
CA GLU A 1122 -11.67 27.71 13.17
C GLU A 1122 -10.48 27.77 14.17
N PRO A 1123 -9.92 28.96 14.42
CA PRO A 1123 -8.88 29.14 15.41
C PRO A 1123 -9.49 29.30 16.80
N ASP A 1124 -9.54 28.23 17.59
CA ASP A 1124 -9.60 28.34 19.04
C ASP A 1124 -8.26 27.87 19.64
N ALA A 1125 -7.39 28.85 19.89
CA ALA A 1125 -6.48 28.97 21.03
C ALA A 1125 -5.18 29.69 20.64
N GLU A 1126 -5.05 30.92 21.11
CA GLU A 1126 -3.83 31.74 21.08
C GLU A 1126 -2.64 30.98 21.69
N ILE A 1127 -1.63 30.69 20.86
CA ILE A 1127 -0.27 30.52 21.35
C ILE A 1127 0.26 31.92 21.68
N VAL A 1128 0.36 32.19 22.98
CA VAL A 1128 1.14 33.30 23.51
C VAL A 1128 2.61 32.90 23.44
N ASP A 1129 3.35 33.44 22.46
CA ASP A 1129 4.80 33.58 22.60
C ASP A 1129 5.10 35.02 23.04
N GLY A 1130 5.57 35.16 24.27
CA GLY A 1130 6.03 36.41 24.83
C GLY A 1130 7.55 36.38 24.93
N PHE A 1131 8.25 37.12 24.06
CA PHE A 1131 9.17 38.21 24.44
C PHE A 1131 9.82 38.85 23.19
N SER A 1132 9.24 39.95 22.69
CA SER A 1132 10.04 41.09 22.23
C SER A 1132 9.20 42.37 22.23
N ALA A 1133 9.88 43.48 22.46
CA ALA A 1133 9.37 44.73 22.99
C ALA A 1133 8.74 45.65 21.93
N GLY A 1134 7.69 46.37 22.35
CA GLY A 1134 7.29 47.71 21.93
C GLY A 1134 7.33 48.05 20.43
N ALA A 1135 6.18 47.94 19.77
CA ALA A 1135 5.81 48.80 18.64
C ALA A 1135 4.27 48.83 18.47
N GLU A 1136 3.79 49.98 18.03
CA GLU A 1136 2.40 50.40 17.78
C GLU A 1136 1.57 49.50 16.82
N PRO A 1137 0.22 49.68 16.70
CA PRO A 1137 -0.66 48.65 16.17
C PRO A 1137 -0.41 48.41 14.67
N ALA A 1138 -0.04 47.16 14.35
CA ALA A 1138 0.21 46.76 12.98
C ALA A 1138 -1.07 46.79 12.14
N GLN A 1139 -0.98 47.59 11.08
CA GLN A 1139 -1.90 47.74 9.97
C GLN A 1139 -2.26 46.38 9.33
N LYS A 1140 -3.55 46.10 9.13
CA LYS A 1140 -4.00 44.94 8.33
C LYS A 1140 -3.48 45.08 6.88
N PRO A 1141 -2.82 44.06 6.29
CA PRO A 1141 -2.43 44.10 4.89
C PRO A 1141 -3.67 44.22 4.01
N LEU A 1142 -3.72 45.30 3.22
CA LEU A 1142 -4.63 45.42 2.09
C LEU A 1142 -4.05 44.63 0.91
N ASN A 1143 -4.08 43.30 1.02
CA ASN A 1143 -4.00 42.27 -0.03
C ASN A 1143 -3.49 40.97 0.61
N PRO A 1144 -4.05 39.79 0.24
CA PRO A 1144 -3.48 38.51 0.64
C PRO A 1144 -2.03 38.44 0.12
N SER A 1145 -1.07 38.33 1.04
CA SER A 1145 0.33 38.11 0.67
C SER A 1145 0.46 36.76 -0.04
N LYS A 1146 1.39 36.66 -1.00
CA LYS A 1146 1.71 35.41 -1.68
C LYS A 1146 2.05 34.31 -0.67
N SER A 1147 1.60 33.08 -0.92
CA SER A 1147 1.95 31.89 -0.14
C SER A 1147 3.45 31.57 -0.26
N HIS A 1148 3.95 30.63 0.53
CA HIS A 1148 5.33 30.12 0.42
C HIS A 1148 5.67 29.60 -0.99
N HIS A 1149 4.67 29.28 -1.82
CA HIS A 1149 4.82 28.84 -3.22
C HIS A 1149 4.79 30.00 -4.23
N GLY A 1150 4.77 31.26 -3.79
CA GLY A 1150 4.84 32.43 -4.66
C GLY A 1150 3.55 32.81 -5.40
N ARG A 1151 2.42 32.17 -5.06
CA ARG A 1151 1.09 32.43 -5.63
C ARG A 1151 0.15 33.06 -4.61
N THR A 1152 -0.88 33.75 -5.08
CA THR A 1152 -1.99 34.22 -4.24
C THR A 1152 -2.76 33.00 -3.72
N PRO A 1153 -3.02 32.90 -2.41
CA PRO A 1153 -3.82 31.79 -1.87
C PRO A 1153 -5.22 31.74 -2.51
N ILE A 1154 -5.66 30.53 -2.88
CA ILE A 1154 -7.04 30.29 -3.31
C ILE A 1154 -7.90 30.22 -2.06
N THR A 1155 -8.96 31.05 -1.99
CA THR A 1155 -9.76 31.23 -0.76
C THR A 1155 -11.18 30.66 -0.86
N GLN A 1156 -11.62 30.26 -2.05
CA GLN A 1156 -12.94 29.69 -2.30
C GLN A 1156 -12.83 28.53 -3.30
N ASN A 1157 -13.76 27.57 -3.20
CA ASN A 1157 -13.83 26.44 -4.14
C ASN A 1157 -14.16 26.95 -5.53
N PHE A 1158 -13.36 26.53 -6.52
CA PHE A 1158 -13.62 26.87 -7.92
C PHE A 1158 -14.86 26.13 -8.44
N ILE A 1159 -14.87 24.80 -8.33
CA ILE A 1159 -16.07 23.98 -8.53
C ILE A 1159 -16.75 23.74 -7.16
N PRO A 1160 -18.06 23.98 -7.01
CA PRO A 1160 -18.74 23.75 -5.74
C PRO A 1160 -18.77 22.27 -5.33
N SER A 1161 -18.58 21.99 -4.03
CA SER A 1161 -18.60 20.63 -3.46
C SER A 1161 -19.91 19.89 -3.69
N SER A 1162 -21.03 20.61 -3.88
CA SER A 1162 -22.32 20.02 -4.23
C SER A 1162 -22.28 19.30 -5.57
N ILE A 1163 -21.47 19.75 -6.53
CA ILE A 1163 -21.34 19.09 -7.84
C ILE A 1163 -20.69 17.72 -7.67
N TYR A 1164 -19.58 17.64 -6.95
CA TYR A 1164 -18.90 16.38 -6.62
C TYR A 1164 -19.86 15.38 -5.92
N LYS A 1165 -20.58 15.85 -4.90
CA LYS A 1165 -21.54 15.03 -4.16
C LYS A 1165 -22.67 14.52 -5.06
N ASN A 1166 -23.24 15.40 -5.88
CA ASN A 1166 -24.35 15.05 -6.77
C ASN A 1166 -23.90 14.04 -7.83
N GLN A 1167 -22.73 14.23 -8.46
CA GLN A 1167 -22.17 13.24 -9.39
C GLN A 1167 -21.87 11.91 -8.69
N SER A 1168 -21.24 11.93 -7.51
CA SER A 1168 -20.95 10.71 -6.78
C SER A 1168 -22.24 9.93 -6.49
N ASN A 1169 -23.31 10.59 -6.07
CA ASN A 1169 -24.60 9.92 -5.86
C ASN A 1169 -25.17 9.35 -7.16
N TRP A 1170 -25.06 10.11 -8.26
CA TRP A 1170 -25.51 9.65 -9.58
C TRP A 1170 -24.78 8.39 -10.04
N TYR A 1171 -23.45 8.32 -9.85
CA TYR A 1171 -22.66 7.16 -10.24
C TYR A 1171 -23.15 5.87 -9.58
N ALA A 1172 -23.58 5.92 -8.32
CA ALA A 1172 -24.17 4.76 -7.64
C ALA A 1172 -25.47 4.27 -8.30
N GLU A 1173 -26.28 5.19 -8.82
CA GLU A 1173 -27.59 4.87 -9.43
C GLU A 1173 -27.46 4.26 -10.84
N VAL A 1174 -26.36 4.54 -11.55
CA VAL A 1174 -26.14 4.08 -12.93
C VAL A 1174 -25.04 3.02 -13.05
N MET A 1175 -24.44 2.59 -11.94
CA MET A 1175 -23.42 1.55 -11.87
C MET A 1175 -23.91 0.25 -12.51
N GLN A 1176 -23.06 -0.39 -13.32
CA GLN A 1176 -23.37 -1.67 -13.97
C GLN A 1176 -22.51 -2.80 -13.40
N LYS A 1177 -22.63 -4.01 -13.97
CA LYS A 1177 -21.95 -5.22 -13.50
C LYS A 1177 -20.43 -5.04 -13.38
N TYR A 1178 -19.82 -4.43 -14.39
CA TYR A 1178 -18.36 -4.34 -14.53
C TYR A 1178 -17.80 -2.94 -14.35
N GLY A 1179 -18.65 -1.93 -14.16
CA GLY A 1179 -18.20 -0.56 -13.90
C GLY A 1179 -19.27 0.49 -14.16
N LEU A 1180 -18.88 1.74 -14.07
CA LEU A 1180 -19.64 2.95 -14.35
C LEU A 1180 -19.56 3.24 -15.86
N PRO A 1181 -20.68 3.26 -16.61
CA PRO A 1181 -20.65 3.63 -18.02
C PRO A 1181 -20.16 5.08 -18.22
N LEU A 1182 -19.55 5.34 -19.38
CA LEU A 1182 -18.99 6.66 -19.69
C LEU A 1182 -20.07 7.74 -19.68
N ASP A 1183 -21.21 7.47 -20.34
CA ASP A 1183 -22.34 8.38 -20.42
C ASP A 1183 -23.62 7.67 -20.90
N SER A 1184 -24.70 8.43 -21.05
CA SER A 1184 -26.02 7.92 -21.46
C SER A 1184 -26.15 7.37 -22.90
N ARG A 1185 -25.14 7.49 -23.78
CA ARG A 1185 -25.19 6.99 -25.17
C ARG A 1185 -25.07 5.47 -25.24
N HIS A 1186 -24.27 4.88 -24.35
CA HIS A 1186 -23.87 3.48 -24.42
C HIS A 1186 -23.61 2.88 -23.04
N LEU A 1187 -23.46 1.54 -22.99
CA LEU A 1187 -23.18 0.80 -21.75
C LEU A 1187 -21.71 0.33 -21.68
N TYR A 1188 -20.80 1.03 -22.34
CA TYR A 1188 -19.37 0.82 -22.20
C TYR A 1188 -18.73 1.94 -21.39
N THR A 1189 -17.51 1.70 -20.92
CA THR A 1189 -16.75 2.66 -20.13
C THR A 1189 -15.30 2.72 -20.57
N LYS A 1190 -14.59 3.72 -20.03
CA LYS A 1190 -13.15 3.86 -20.08
C LYS A 1190 -12.58 3.72 -18.66
N SER A 1191 -11.79 2.70 -18.40
CA SER A 1191 -11.29 2.39 -17.05
C SER A 1191 -10.45 3.53 -16.46
N ASP A 1192 -9.66 4.21 -17.29
CA ASP A 1192 -8.90 5.41 -16.92
C ASP A 1192 -9.81 6.54 -16.43
N TRP A 1193 -10.82 6.92 -17.21
CA TRP A 1193 -11.79 7.96 -16.83
C TRP A 1193 -12.68 7.58 -15.65
N GLU A 1194 -13.04 6.31 -15.57
CA GLU A 1194 -13.75 5.76 -14.43
C GLU A 1194 -12.94 5.91 -13.13
N PHE A 1195 -11.63 5.69 -13.17
CA PHE A 1195 -10.75 5.90 -12.01
C PHE A 1195 -10.53 7.39 -11.68
N GLU A 1196 -10.41 8.27 -12.68
CA GLU A 1196 -10.38 9.71 -12.40
C GLU A 1196 -11.67 10.20 -11.73
N ALA A 1197 -12.83 9.75 -12.23
CA ALA A 1197 -14.12 10.06 -11.61
C ALA A 1197 -14.26 9.46 -10.21
N ALA A 1198 -13.80 8.22 -10.01
CA ALA A 1198 -13.80 7.56 -8.72
C ALA A 1198 -12.91 8.27 -7.68
N ALA A 1199 -11.84 8.95 -8.13
CA ALA A 1199 -10.86 9.58 -7.23
C ALA A 1199 -11.48 10.71 -6.41
N VAL A 1200 -12.48 11.36 -6.99
CA VAL A 1200 -13.21 12.49 -6.42
C VAL A 1200 -14.67 12.13 -6.08
N ALA A 1201 -14.99 10.84 -6.07
CA ALA A 1201 -16.26 10.31 -5.59
C ALA A 1201 -16.17 9.91 -4.11
N SER A 1202 -17.33 9.75 -3.45
CA SER A 1202 -17.37 9.25 -2.07
C SER A 1202 -16.69 7.89 -1.94
N LYS A 1203 -16.10 7.61 -0.78
CA LYS A 1203 -15.44 6.32 -0.49
C LYS A 1203 -16.28 5.09 -0.87
N SER A 1204 -17.59 5.11 -0.60
CA SER A 1204 -18.49 4.00 -0.95
C SER A 1204 -18.57 3.76 -2.46
N VAL A 1205 -18.73 4.83 -3.25
CA VAL A 1205 -18.85 4.76 -4.71
C VAL A 1205 -17.52 4.37 -5.35
N ARG A 1206 -16.42 4.94 -4.84
CA ARG A 1206 -15.06 4.59 -5.23
C ARG A 1206 -14.76 3.11 -4.98
N SER A 1207 -15.09 2.58 -3.81
CA SER A 1207 -14.97 1.14 -3.51
C SER A 1207 -15.81 0.28 -4.43
N GLU A 1208 -17.03 0.71 -4.77
CA GLU A 1208 -17.86 -0.04 -5.70
C GLU A 1208 -17.24 -0.08 -7.11
N ILE A 1209 -16.79 1.05 -7.66
CA ILE A 1209 -16.09 1.11 -8.96
C ILE A 1209 -14.89 0.14 -8.97
N LEU A 1210 -14.05 0.22 -7.94
CA LEU A 1210 -12.88 -0.65 -7.77
C LEU A 1210 -13.25 -2.14 -7.83
N ASP A 1211 -14.26 -2.54 -7.06
CA ASP A 1211 -14.69 -3.93 -6.98
C ASP A 1211 -15.32 -4.43 -8.30
N ARG A 1212 -15.98 -3.54 -9.05
CA ARG A 1212 -16.57 -3.86 -10.36
C ARG A 1212 -15.51 -4.05 -11.44
N VAL A 1213 -14.49 -3.21 -11.46
CA VAL A 1213 -13.33 -3.35 -12.38
C VAL A 1213 -12.52 -4.61 -12.02
N ALA A 1214 -12.36 -4.90 -10.73
CA ALA A 1214 -11.72 -6.14 -10.27
C ALA A 1214 -12.52 -7.39 -10.68
N LEU A 1215 -13.85 -7.32 -10.59
CA LEU A 1215 -14.74 -8.36 -11.09
C LEU A 1215 -14.57 -8.54 -12.60
N TRP A 1216 -14.49 -7.44 -13.36
CA TRP A 1216 -14.22 -7.49 -14.80
C TRP A 1216 -12.88 -8.17 -15.11
N LEU A 1217 -11.79 -7.79 -14.45
CA LEU A 1217 -10.47 -8.44 -14.66
C LEU A 1217 -10.49 -9.95 -14.41
N ASN A 1218 -11.32 -10.41 -13.46
CA ASN A 1218 -11.46 -11.84 -13.14
C ASN A 1218 -12.36 -12.61 -14.11
N GLU A 1219 -13.39 -11.97 -14.68
CA GLU A 1219 -14.40 -12.66 -15.50
C GLU A 1219 -14.28 -12.38 -17.01
N THR A 1220 -13.65 -11.27 -17.39
CA THR A 1220 -13.66 -10.77 -18.78
C THR A 1220 -13.17 -11.81 -19.77
N VAL A 1221 -13.80 -11.84 -20.94
CA VAL A 1221 -13.46 -12.72 -22.07
C VAL A 1221 -12.41 -12.11 -22.99
N THR A 1222 -12.01 -10.86 -22.75
CA THR A 1222 -10.98 -10.16 -23.53
C THR A 1222 -9.66 -10.92 -23.53
N ASP A 1223 -9.06 -11.08 -24.71
CA ASP A 1223 -7.80 -11.81 -24.94
C ASP A 1223 -6.63 -10.87 -25.27
N ARG A 1224 -6.73 -9.60 -24.85
CA ARG A 1224 -5.75 -8.53 -25.07
C ARG A 1224 -5.28 -7.94 -23.73
N PRO A 1225 -4.11 -7.26 -23.69
CA PRO A 1225 -3.64 -6.56 -22.48
C PRO A 1225 -4.69 -5.60 -21.93
N PHE A 1226 -4.59 -5.24 -20.64
CA PHE A 1226 -5.61 -4.50 -19.91
C PHE A 1226 -6.14 -3.31 -20.75
N THR A 1227 -7.38 -3.43 -21.19
CA THR A 1227 -8.04 -2.43 -22.02
C THR A 1227 -8.62 -1.31 -21.16
N ASP A 1228 -8.52 -0.09 -21.67
CA ASP A 1228 -9.27 1.06 -21.19
C ASP A 1228 -10.75 0.95 -21.58
N LEU A 1229 -11.09 0.52 -22.80
CA LEU A 1229 -12.48 0.53 -23.32
C LEU A 1229 -13.14 -0.85 -23.30
N TYR A 1230 -14.16 -1.02 -22.46
CA TYR A 1230 -14.88 -2.29 -22.31
C TYR A 1230 -16.38 -2.11 -22.02
N ASN A 1231 -17.19 -3.13 -22.32
CA ASN A 1231 -18.61 -3.14 -21.98
C ASN A 1231 -18.80 -3.34 -20.47
N THR A 1232 -19.64 -2.52 -19.85
CA THR A 1232 -19.91 -2.59 -18.40
C THR A 1232 -20.95 -3.68 -18.03
N GLU A 1233 -21.56 -4.32 -19.03
CA GLU A 1233 -22.54 -5.41 -18.87
C GLU A 1233 -22.10 -6.68 -19.64
N GLY A 1234 -22.95 -7.72 -19.57
CA GLY A 1234 -22.75 -8.95 -20.34
C GLY A 1234 -21.52 -9.74 -19.90
N ASP A 1235 -20.63 -10.01 -20.86
CA ASP A 1235 -19.35 -10.72 -20.68
C ASP A 1235 -18.14 -9.77 -20.58
N GLY A 1236 -18.36 -8.45 -20.61
CA GLY A 1236 -17.30 -7.46 -20.49
C GLY A 1236 -16.41 -7.36 -21.74
N GLY A 1237 -16.86 -7.85 -22.89
CA GLY A 1237 -16.11 -7.78 -24.14
C GLY A 1237 -15.95 -6.36 -24.70
N PHE A 1238 -15.36 -6.25 -25.89
CA PHE A 1238 -15.12 -4.96 -26.55
C PHE A 1238 -16.38 -4.36 -27.20
N PRO A 1239 -16.67 -3.07 -26.99
CA PRO A 1239 -17.71 -2.37 -27.73
C PRO A 1239 -17.29 -2.00 -29.16
N GLY A 1240 -15.98 -1.99 -29.45
CA GLY A 1240 -15.41 -1.37 -30.66
C GLY A 1240 -15.36 0.16 -30.50
N PRO A 1241 -14.24 0.84 -30.82
CA PRO A 1241 -12.95 0.35 -31.36
C PRO A 1241 -12.16 -0.55 -30.39
N TRP A 1242 -11.10 -1.18 -30.90
CA TRP A 1242 -10.25 -2.08 -30.10
C TRP A 1242 -9.14 -1.28 -29.44
N PHE A 1243 -9.36 -0.80 -28.22
CA PHE A 1243 -8.34 -0.13 -27.43
C PHE A 1243 -7.75 -1.13 -26.43
N PHE A 1244 -6.46 -1.42 -26.51
CA PHE A 1244 -5.78 -2.32 -25.58
C PHE A 1244 -4.30 -1.94 -25.47
N ALA A 1245 -3.65 -2.34 -24.37
CA ALA A 1245 -2.24 -2.02 -24.10
C ALA A 1245 -1.90 -0.52 -24.08
N ARG A 1246 -2.92 0.36 -24.04
CA ARG A 1246 -2.74 1.82 -24.08
C ARG A 1246 -2.10 2.32 -22.79
N PRO A 1247 -1.26 3.37 -22.84
CA PRO A 1247 -0.67 3.95 -21.64
C PRO A 1247 -1.68 4.70 -20.76
N VAL A 1248 -2.87 4.99 -21.28
CA VAL A 1248 -3.96 5.70 -20.58
C VAL A 1248 -4.37 5.04 -19.26
N VAL A 1249 -4.11 3.73 -19.10
CA VAL A 1249 -4.29 3.01 -17.82
C VAL A 1249 -3.42 3.57 -16.68
N GLY A 1250 -2.49 4.49 -16.96
CA GLY A 1250 -1.88 5.34 -15.96
C GLY A 1250 -2.91 6.12 -15.11
N GLY A 1251 -4.13 6.33 -15.62
CA GLY A 1251 -5.25 6.95 -14.90
C GLY A 1251 -5.70 6.15 -13.67
N HIS A 1252 -5.40 4.85 -13.62
CA HIS A 1252 -5.64 4.03 -12.42
C HIS A 1252 -4.84 4.51 -11.20
N PHE A 1253 -3.81 5.35 -11.37
CA PHE A 1253 -3.04 5.97 -10.29
C PHE A 1253 -3.66 7.29 -9.77
N ALA A 1254 -4.86 7.66 -10.23
CA ALA A 1254 -5.53 8.89 -9.81
C ALA A 1254 -5.70 9.01 -8.29
N PHE A 1255 -6.02 7.91 -7.58
CA PHE A 1255 -6.18 7.95 -6.11
C PHE A 1255 -4.85 8.27 -5.42
N LEU A 1256 -3.80 7.53 -5.78
CA LEU A 1256 -2.45 7.68 -5.20
C LEU A 1256 -1.91 9.09 -5.42
N THR A 1257 -2.14 9.63 -6.61
CA THR A 1257 -1.72 10.98 -6.98
C THR A 1257 -2.50 12.04 -6.20
N LEU A 1258 -3.82 11.86 -6.07
CA LEU A 1258 -4.68 12.80 -5.34
C LEU A 1258 -4.37 12.81 -3.84
N GLU A 1259 -4.14 11.66 -3.23
CA GLU A 1259 -3.83 11.57 -1.80
C GLU A 1259 -2.55 12.31 -1.41
N ARG A 1260 -1.57 12.40 -2.33
CA ARG A 1260 -0.34 13.18 -2.13
C ARG A 1260 -0.47 14.63 -2.59
N ALA A 1261 -1.48 14.96 -3.40
CA ALA A 1261 -1.68 16.32 -3.88
C ALA A 1261 -2.03 17.30 -2.74
N CYS A 1262 -1.66 18.57 -2.94
CA CYS A 1262 -1.95 19.65 -2.01
C CYS A 1262 -1.38 19.43 -0.60
N GLY A 1263 -0.16 18.90 -0.50
CA GLY A 1263 0.49 18.58 0.78
C GLY A 1263 -0.19 17.44 1.52
N GLY A 1264 -0.67 16.42 0.79
CA GLY A 1264 -1.32 15.25 1.38
C GLY A 1264 -2.80 15.43 1.75
N THR A 1265 -3.47 16.46 1.24
CA THR A 1265 -4.78 16.88 1.76
C THR A 1265 -5.94 16.77 0.77
N ALA A 1266 -5.65 16.63 -0.53
CA ALA A 1266 -6.69 16.75 -1.57
C ALA A 1266 -7.75 15.64 -1.52
N ALA A 1267 -7.40 14.43 -1.07
CA ALA A 1267 -8.34 13.31 -0.98
C ALA A 1267 -9.31 13.38 0.21
N ARG A 1268 -8.97 14.12 1.29
CA ARG A 1268 -9.72 14.16 2.56
C ARG A 1268 -11.17 14.66 2.43
N ALA A 1269 -11.51 15.30 1.33
CA ALA A 1269 -12.87 15.75 1.04
C ALA A 1269 -13.86 14.66 0.68
N PHE A 1270 -13.31 13.56 0.19
CA PHE A 1270 -14.02 12.49 -0.48
C PHE A 1270 -14.01 11.20 0.37
N GLU A 1271 -13.36 11.28 1.54
CA GLU A 1271 -13.40 10.34 2.66
C GLU A 1271 -14.61 10.63 3.56
#